data_AF-A0A944N2S8-F1
#
_entry.id   AF-A0A944N2S8-F1
#
_cell.length_a   1.000
_cell.length_b   1.000
_cell.length_c   1.000
_cell.angle_alpha   90.00
_cell.angle_beta   90.00
_cell.angle_gamma   90.00
#
_symmetry.space_group_name_H-M   'P 1'
#
loop_
_entity.id
_entity.type
_entity.pdbx_description
1 polymer ?
#
loop_
_entity_poly.entity_id
_entity_poly.type
_entity_poly.pdbx_seq_one_letter_code
_entity_poly.pdbx_strand_id
1 'polypeptide(L)'
;MSEEEQLAVARETFADGLYSASIETAKCYLDQFKDSPVREEVFFLRAEALRKGGDIQASIKAYDELKRNFPRSKSYLDNAELQQGITLVLTRKYPLAIKTLNSLLQDYPTSKLRDEAHYWLGYVASFSAELLRKKNKQQALQEYKTSIKHFKLSDPKALTQSQQQERWYLTGRAWWFLDDITKTAAAWQEYLKHSKSVKPEQALNLKYQLAAKFQQTKKYEQAENWFARIVKDHPDSKLAAGSAFWRAEMAYAASLQQTETADLEPKSVNRLVNNYKIYLAKKDKKHLPLAYYRIGVLEQKHQPHETIIAFQQYLSTQDKIYASEVQYRLAYLYIESKQLKIAIETFSKYLSTKDKTYAEDAQYRLAYLYIETKKPEKAIETFNKYLSSGKAKHAVEIQIRLGYLYIETKQPKKAVEIFNKYLAGGDTQHLAEIQIRLGYLYIDSKQLKKAIKIFEKYLSGKDTEHVAEIQVRLAYLYLENKQQKKAIKIFEKYLASDATEHSASIQLRLAYLYVETKQNFLAISLLEQVRLHPDYGQNPELLQTLMVLYRETVSKEKFVQFLLSVKSDPKLEDQLRHGFQTQLLLTYFEQNKCEELLAEINDKPGYLQKSKNTNPQEWQHLQYLKSSCLFETKKWEEARIVSRKILESEKYRQQAIQILLESHKQLQDWKAITWEFQEIYDRKSPAMSIPYFQLWIFAAQRRTDFQRLERIKIIAERWKKAFPEDAQNLTQLNLYISSARLQELTAQENWKGVSAFLRSEYKTGNISLDEQYFSQLLFAEQKLENWGGILSAYALLRTHDQQRADNLDALISQAKAAEKLGKKELSISFYRKALKVIPKTEKDKKKQDEISKFLAQGAFQQWIEKAEWSKVTTAIHQQVRAKKRILDEQNFELLIYAENQKTGNKKYNGILDAYALLAIYNKQKTQTIEAQIVQAKAAENAGKKELSLDFYRQALKIKPLNETDKSRQAEIRQFLEQSSFQKMIDQQEWTKVTRTIHKEVKAKKRILDKKNFELLLFAENKKVGSARYNGILNAYALMATYNKAKTQTVEALIEQGYAAEKLGGYKRAKGYYRSALKKVPDKNVNLVLQLVGELTRLYERSKDYKALVRTYKRAYSVLKKSSRPKKEYQTYAYLIGYHQSSQLKQTSKARIWMLRADGGGSSSQELQAAFWVAQLDREAKKTDKALKRLKELAGRKIAKNSSMYVQIHFELGTLYHFKEQWKSALRHYRLVAKARAPAELKQFRNAARQKAKEIDNYLKSIEASQ
;
A
#
# COMPACT_ATOMS: atom_id res chain seq x y z
N MET A 1 65.35 -118.12 11.36
CA MET A 1 64.06 -117.60 10.90
C MET A 1 63.68 -118.31 9.61
N SER A 2 62.43 -118.74 9.49
CA SER A 2 61.83 -119.24 8.24
C SER A 2 61.80 -118.12 7.18
N GLU A 3 61.47 -118.48 5.93
CA GLU A 3 61.31 -117.50 4.85
C GLU A 3 60.22 -116.46 5.18
N GLU A 4 59.08 -116.92 5.69
CA GLU A 4 57.96 -116.06 6.08
C GLU A 4 58.31 -115.15 7.27
N GLU A 5 59.04 -115.66 8.26
CA GLU A 5 59.52 -114.86 9.41
C GLU A 5 60.49 -113.75 8.95
N GLN A 6 61.44 -114.05 8.06
CA GLN A 6 62.38 -113.04 7.55
C GLN A 6 61.66 -111.97 6.70
N LEU A 7 60.69 -112.38 5.89
CA LEU A 7 59.85 -111.47 5.11
C LEU A 7 59.00 -110.57 6.02
N ALA A 8 58.39 -111.14 7.07
CA ALA A 8 57.62 -110.40 8.06
C ALA A 8 58.50 -109.35 8.77
N VAL A 9 59.67 -109.74 9.27
CA VAL A 9 60.62 -108.81 9.91
C VAL A 9 61.06 -107.69 8.95
N ALA A 10 61.33 -107.99 7.68
CA ALA A 10 61.69 -106.97 6.70
C ALA A 10 60.54 -105.96 6.44
N ARG A 11 59.29 -106.44 6.42
CA ARG A 11 58.07 -105.61 6.27
C ARG A 11 57.76 -104.78 7.52
N GLU A 12 57.84 -105.37 8.70
CA GLU A 12 57.56 -104.72 9.98
C GLU A 12 58.60 -103.62 10.27
N THR A 13 59.89 -103.93 10.14
CA THR A 13 60.96 -102.91 10.28
C THR A 13 60.82 -101.76 9.28
N PHE A 14 60.27 -102.00 8.07
CA PHE A 14 59.94 -100.92 7.14
C PHE A 14 58.71 -100.10 7.58
N ALA A 15 57.66 -100.76 8.08
CA ALA A 15 56.44 -100.14 8.54
C ALA A 15 56.67 -99.24 9.78
N ASP A 16 57.49 -99.72 10.71
CA ASP A 16 57.91 -99.00 11.93
C ASP A 16 58.92 -97.88 11.67
N GLY A 17 59.42 -97.75 10.42
CA GLY A 17 60.38 -96.72 10.03
C GLY A 17 61.83 -97.02 10.41
N LEU A 18 62.14 -98.25 10.84
CA LEU A 18 63.49 -98.73 11.14
C LEU A 18 64.25 -99.08 9.85
N TYR A 19 64.44 -98.08 8.99
CA TYR A 19 64.88 -98.28 7.62
C TYR A 19 66.26 -98.97 7.50
N SER A 20 67.22 -98.70 8.39
CA SER A 20 68.51 -99.40 8.40
C SER A 20 68.35 -100.91 8.62
N ALA A 21 67.58 -101.30 9.64
CA ALA A 21 67.27 -102.70 9.91
C ALA A 21 66.48 -103.35 8.76
N SER A 22 65.55 -102.62 8.14
CA SER A 22 64.81 -103.09 6.96
C SER A 22 65.73 -103.32 5.75
N ILE A 23 66.72 -102.45 5.52
CA ILE A 23 67.72 -102.62 4.45
C ILE A 23 68.56 -103.88 4.68
N GLU A 24 69.04 -104.10 5.91
CA GLU A 24 69.88 -105.25 6.26
C GLU A 24 69.10 -106.57 6.21
N THR A 25 67.89 -106.60 6.77
CA THR A 25 67.02 -107.79 6.76
C THR A 25 66.55 -108.13 5.35
N ALA A 26 66.13 -107.13 4.55
CA ALA A 26 65.79 -107.34 3.13
C ALA A 26 67.01 -107.80 2.31
N LYS A 27 68.22 -107.31 2.59
CA LYS A 27 69.44 -107.81 1.95
C LYS A 27 69.71 -109.28 2.33
N CYS A 28 69.64 -109.60 3.62
CA CYS A 28 69.84 -110.96 4.15
C CYS A 28 68.87 -111.96 3.49
N TYR A 29 67.59 -111.58 3.41
CA TYR A 29 66.55 -112.34 2.72
C TYR A 29 66.91 -112.59 1.24
N LEU A 30 67.31 -111.55 0.51
CA LEU A 30 67.62 -111.65 -0.93
C LEU A 30 68.87 -112.47 -1.24
N ASP A 31 69.83 -112.53 -0.31
CA ASP A 31 71.05 -113.33 -0.38
C ASP A 31 70.78 -114.81 -0.07
N GLN A 32 69.89 -115.11 0.89
CA GLN A 32 69.51 -116.47 1.31
C GLN A 32 68.50 -117.15 0.36
N PHE A 33 67.38 -116.48 0.06
CA PHE A 33 66.27 -117.05 -0.71
C PHE A 33 66.37 -116.65 -2.18
N LYS A 34 67.19 -117.36 -2.96
CA LYS A 34 67.50 -117.00 -4.37
C LYS A 34 66.39 -117.30 -5.37
N ASP A 35 65.55 -118.29 -5.10
CA ASP A 35 64.50 -118.75 -6.03
C ASP A 35 63.08 -118.41 -5.53
N SER A 36 62.95 -117.63 -4.46
CA SER A 36 61.66 -117.29 -3.85
C SER A 36 60.77 -116.42 -4.76
N PRO A 37 59.44 -116.68 -4.82
CA PRO A 37 58.50 -115.92 -5.64
C PRO A 37 58.26 -114.48 -5.13
N VAL A 38 58.56 -114.18 -3.85
CA VAL A 38 58.34 -112.85 -3.25
C VAL A 38 59.61 -112.00 -3.23
N ARG A 39 60.72 -112.45 -3.82
CA ARG A 39 61.95 -111.64 -3.96
C ARG A 39 61.71 -110.30 -4.62
N GLU A 40 60.80 -110.20 -5.60
CA GLU A 40 60.48 -108.92 -6.27
C GLU A 40 60.01 -107.88 -5.25
N GLU A 41 59.09 -108.28 -4.34
CA GLU A 41 58.62 -107.42 -3.26
C GLU A 41 59.76 -107.01 -2.34
N VAL A 42 60.66 -107.94 -1.97
CA VAL A 42 61.78 -107.62 -1.07
C VAL A 42 62.84 -106.73 -1.73
N PHE A 43 63.07 -106.86 -3.05
CA PHE A 43 63.88 -105.91 -3.81
C PHE A 43 63.23 -104.51 -3.83
N PHE A 44 61.91 -104.42 -4.02
CA PHE A 44 61.17 -103.16 -3.95
C PHE A 44 61.21 -102.55 -2.54
N LEU A 45 60.97 -103.36 -1.51
CA LEU A 45 61.00 -102.98 -0.10
C LEU A 45 62.38 -102.47 0.31
N ARG A 46 63.46 -103.13 -0.11
CA ARG A 46 64.85 -102.67 0.08
C ARG A 46 65.09 -101.32 -0.59
N ALA A 47 64.61 -101.12 -1.81
CA ALA A 47 64.77 -99.85 -2.54
C ALA A 47 63.98 -98.70 -1.89
N GLU A 48 62.76 -98.97 -1.42
CA GLU A 48 61.94 -98.04 -0.63
C GLU A 48 62.55 -97.73 0.73
N ALA A 49 63.12 -98.73 1.43
CA ALA A 49 63.80 -98.55 2.70
C ALA A 49 65.06 -97.68 2.55
N LEU A 50 65.88 -97.91 1.51
CA LEU A 50 66.99 -97.03 1.14
C LEU A 50 66.51 -95.60 0.86
N ARG A 51 65.38 -95.44 0.14
CA ARG A 51 64.82 -94.14 -0.22
C ARG A 51 64.34 -93.37 1.01
N LYS A 52 63.57 -94.01 1.90
CA LYS A 52 63.05 -93.40 3.13
C LYS A 52 64.11 -93.22 4.21
N GLY A 53 65.10 -94.10 4.27
CA GLY A 53 66.30 -93.98 5.12
C GLY A 53 67.30 -92.91 4.67
N GLY A 54 67.10 -92.32 3.47
CA GLY A 54 67.86 -91.18 2.97
C GLY A 54 69.07 -91.51 2.10
N ASP A 55 69.43 -92.79 1.89
CA ASP A 55 70.45 -93.16 0.90
C ASP A 55 69.85 -93.15 -0.52
N ILE A 56 69.85 -91.96 -1.08
CA ILE A 56 69.29 -91.70 -2.39
C ILE A 56 70.11 -92.37 -3.51
N GLN A 57 71.45 -92.46 -3.41
CA GLN A 57 72.22 -93.08 -4.49
C GLN A 57 72.09 -94.60 -4.47
N ALA A 58 72.02 -95.22 -3.29
CA ALA A 58 71.76 -96.65 -3.18
C ALA A 58 70.32 -97.01 -3.58
N SER A 59 69.31 -96.21 -3.20
CA SER A 59 67.92 -96.48 -3.64
C SER A 59 67.75 -96.44 -5.15
N ILE A 60 68.34 -95.46 -5.85
CA ILE A 60 68.33 -95.42 -7.33
C ILE A 60 68.92 -96.70 -7.92
N LYS A 61 70.08 -97.17 -7.41
CA LYS A 61 70.71 -98.43 -7.82
C LYS A 61 69.83 -99.65 -7.50
N ALA A 62 69.15 -99.66 -6.36
CA ALA A 62 68.26 -100.75 -5.96
C ALA A 62 67.00 -100.84 -6.85
N TYR A 63 66.44 -99.71 -7.30
CA TYR A 63 65.40 -99.71 -8.34
C TYR A 63 65.94 -100.21 -9.69
N ASP A 64 67.17 -99.83 -10.06
CA ASP A 64 67.82 -100.36 -11.27
C ASP A 64 68.14 -101.87 -11.16
N GLU A 65 68.46 -102.38 -9.96
CA GLU A 65 68.62 -103.82 -9.66
C GLU A 65 67.28 -104.55 -9.81
N LEU A 66 66.20 -104.03 -9.21
CA LEU A 66 64.84 -104.54 -9.34
C LEU A 66 64.39 -104.62 -10.82
N LYS A 67 64.56 -103.54 -11.60
CA LYS A 67 64.19 -103.53 -13.04
C LYS A 67 65.04 -104.49 -13.87
N ARG A 68 66.32 -104.71 -13.53
CA ARG A 68 67.19 -105.68 -14.22
C ARG A 68 66.86 -107.13 -13.90
N ASN A 69 66.49 -107.43 -12.65
CA ASN A 69 66.18 -108.79 -12.22
C ASN A 69 64.76 -109.23 -12.59
N PHE A 70 63.79 -108.30 -12.65
CA PHE A 70 62.37 -108.62 -12.90
C PHE A 70 61.76 -107.85 -14.11
N PRO A 71 62.42 -107.77 -15.28
CA PRO A 71 62.12 -106.81 -16.36
C PRO A 71 60.75 -106.94 -17.05
N ARG A 72 59.92 -107.91 -16.66
CA ARG A 72 58.56 -108.13 -17.19
C ARG A 72 57.46 -107.98 -16.14
N SER A 73 57.79 -107.64 -14.89
CA SER A 73 56.77 -107.56 -13.84
C SER A 73 55.86 -106.34 -13.99
N LYS A 74 54.64 -106.50 -13.48
CA LYS A 74 53.59 -105.48 -13.44
C LYS A 74 53.17 -105.11 -12.01
N SER A 75 53.83 -105.69 -10.99
CA SER A 75 53.42 -105.55 -9.59
C SER A 75 54.09 -104.37 -8.90
N TYR A 76 55.42 -104.22 -9.08
CA TYR A 76 56.18 -103.16 -8.39
C TYR A 76 56.97 -102.24 -9.33
N LEU A 77 57.15 -102.57 -10.61
CA LEU A 77 58.01 -101.80 -11.51
C LEU A 77 57.50 -100.39 -11.86
N ASP A 78 56.19 -100.20 -12.05
CA ASP A 78 55.65 -98.88 -12.36
C ASP A 78 55.75 -97.93 -11.15
N ASN A 79 55.54 -98.45 -9.94
CA ASN A 79 55.79 -97.72 -8.69
C ASN A 79 57.29 -97.47 -8.47
N ALA A 80 58.15 -98.47 -8.71
CA ALA A 80 59.60 -98.32 -8.64
C ALA A 80 60.12 -97.21 -9.56
N GLU A 81 59.65 -97.15 -10.81
CA GLU A 81 60.00 -96.09 -11.75
C GLU A 81 59.44 -94.73 -11.32
N LEU A 82 58.24 -94.68 -10.75
CA LEU A 82 57.70 -93.43 -10.19
C LEU A 82 58.59 -92.93 -9.04
N GLN A 83 58.86 -93.78 -8.04
CA GLN A 83 59.65 -93.41 -6.86
C GLN A 83 61.12 -93.11 -7.20
N GLN A 84 61.72 -93.84 -8.15
CA GLN A 84 63.04 -93.52 -8.71
C GLN A 84 63.00 -92.16 -9.42
N GLY A 85 61.98 -91.91 -10.24
CA GLY A 85 61.74 -90.64 -10.92
C GLY A 85 61.63 -89.47 -9.93
N ILE A 86 60.77 -89.58 -8.91
CA ILE A 86 60.59 -88.61 -7.82
C ILE A 86 61.91 -88.36 -7.10
N THR A 87 62.64 -89.41 -6.74
CA THR A 87 63.96 -89.33 -6.10
C THR A 87 64.99 -88.58 -6.96
N LEU A 88 64.95 -88.75 -8.28
CA LEU A 88 65.74 -87.99 -9.25
C LEU A 88 65.29 -86.52 -9.36
N VAL A 89 63.98 -86.21 -9.21
CA VAL A 89 63.48 -84.82 -9.10
C VAL A 89 64.02 -84.15 -7.85
N LEU A 90 63.91 -84.80 -6.69
CA LEU A 90 64.31 -84.25 -5.39
C LEU A 90 65.82 -84.00 -5.32
N THR A 91 66.64 -84.84 -5.97
CA THR A 91 68.09 -84.61 -6.15
C THR A 91 68.46 -83.70 -7.30
N ARG A 92 67.49 -83.06 -7.96
CA ARG A 92 67.67 -82.13 -9.09
C ARG A 92 68.36 -82.74 -10.31
N LYS A 93 68.38 -84.07 -10.44
CA LYS A 93 68.89 -84.80 -11.61
C LYS A 93 67.83 -84.82 -12.74
N TYR A 94 67.36 -83.63 -13.13
CA TYR A 94 66.18 -83.44 -13.99
C TYR A 94 66.21 -84.19 -15.33
N PRO A 95 67.31 -84.27 -16.09
CA PRO A 95 67.33 -85.02 -17.36
C PRO A 95 67.10 -86.53 -17.16
N LEU A 96 67.62 -87.10 -16.07
CA LEU A 96 67.40 -88.50 -15.70
C LEU A 96 65.96 -88.70 -15.21
N ALA A 97 65.46 -87.80 -14.37
CA ALA A 97 64.06 -87.85 -13.92
C ALA A 97 63.06 -87.82 -15.09
N ILE A 98 63.28 -86.93 -16.07
CA ILE A 98 62.45 -86.87 -17.29
C ILE A 98 62.52 -88.18 -18.07
N LYS A 99 63.71 -88.77 -18.21
CA LYS A 99 63.87 -90.07 -18.90
C LYS A 99 63.11 -91.19 -18.17
N THR A 100 63.30 -91.35 -16.87
CA THR A 100 62.64 -92.38 -16.06
C THR A 100 61.12 -92.22 -16.06
N LEU A 101 60.60 -91.00 -15.80
CA LEU A 101 59.16 -90.75 -15.76
C LEU A 101 58.48 -90.88 -17.14
N ASN A 102 59.20 -90.63 -18.24
CA ASN A 102 58.68 -90.94 -19.59
C ASN A 102 58.73 -92.43 -19.91
N SER A 103 59.72 -93.19 -19.41
CA SER A 103 59.73 -94.67 -19.50
C SER A 103 58.46 -95.22 -18.88
N LEU A 104 58.11 -94.79 -17.66
CA LEU A 104 56.89 -95.23 -16.97
C LEU A 104 55.63 -95.03 -17.83
N LEU A 105 55.50 -93.86 -18.45
CA LEU A 105 54.34 -93.53 -19.28
C LEU A 105 54.28 -94.28 -20.62
N GLN A 106 55.42 -94.76 -21.11
CA GLN A 106 55.55 -95.52 -22.35
C GLN A 106 55.39 -97.03 -22.09
N ASP A 107 56.04 -97.54 -21.06
CA ASP A 107 56.14 -98.95 -20.70
C ASP A 107 54.87 -99.41 -19.93
N TYR A 108 54.24 -98.52 -19.16
CA TYR A 108 53.03 -98.79 -18.37
C TYR A 108 51.88 -97.78 -18.65
N PRO A 109 51.38 -97.69 -19.91
CA PRO A 109 50.43 -96.64 -20.34
C PRO A 109 49.05 -96.69 -19.64
N THR A 110 48.72 -97.81 -18.99
CA THR A 110 47.49 -98.03 -18.21
C THR A 110 47.69 -97.98 -16.69
N SER A 111 48.87 -97.59 -16.19
CA SER A 111 49.12 -97.48 -14.75
C SER A 111 48.27 -96.40 -14.09
N LYS A 112 47.78 -96.68 -12.89
CA LYS A 112 47.09 -95.71 -12.02
C LYS A 112 48.00 -94.55 -11.58
N LEU A 113 49.33 -94.72 -11.69
CA LEU A 113 50.35 -93.73 -11.32
C LEU A 113 50.60 -92.69 -12.42
N ARG A 114 49.97 -92.83 -13.59
CA ARG A 114 50.12 -91.93 -14.74
C ARG A 114 49.89 -90.45 -14.41
N ASP A 115 48.84 -90.14 -13.64
CA ASP A 115 48.51 -88.76 -13.27
C ASP A 115 49.58 -88.14 -12.38
N GLU A 116 50.18 -88.91 -11.47
CA GLU A 116 51.29 -88.46 -10.64
C GLU A 116 52.61 -88.36 -11.44
N ALA A 117 52.89 -89.29 -12.35
CA ALA A 117 54.03 -89.19 -13.27
C ALA A 117 53.95 -87.93 -14.15
N HIS A 118 52.76 -87.62 -14.69
CA HIS A 118 52.51 -86.36 -15.40
C HIS A 118 52.63 -85.12 -14.48
N TYR A 119 52.24 -85.20 -13.20
CA TYR A 119 52.50 -84.12 -12.24
C TYR A 119 54.00 -83.86 -12.08
N TRP A 120 54.80 -84.90 -11.82
CA TRP A 120 56.24 -84.77 -11.60
C TRP A 120 56.99 -84.33 -12.86
N LEU A 121 56.59 -84.77 -14.05
CA LEU A 121 57.11 -84.21 -15.32
C LEU A 121 56.77 -82.73 -15.48
N GLY A 122 55.55 -82.32 -15.13
CA GLY A 122 55.14 -80.91 -15.11
C GLY A 122 55.95 -80.06 -14.15
N TYR A 123 56.25 -80.60 -12.95
CA TYR A 123 57.12 -80.01 -11.95
C TYR A 123 58.54 -79.83 -12.48
N VAL A 124 59.17 -80.91 -12.98
CA VAL A 124 60.55 -80.91 -13.47
C VAL A 124 60.73 -79.95 -14.64
N ALA A 125 59.81 -79.93 -15.60
CA ALA A 125 59.84 -78.96 -16.69
C ALA A 125 59.75 -77.51 -16.16
N SER A 126 58.92 -77.26 -15.14
CA SER A 126 58.80 -75.92 -14.53
C SER A 126 60.09 -75.44 -13.86
N PHE A 127 60.83 -76.33 -13.19
CA PHE A 127 62.11 -75.99 -12.55
C PHE A 127 63.28 -75.96 -13.55
N SER A 128 63.26 -76.81 -14.57
CA SER A 128 64.21 -76.77 -15.69
C SER A 128 64.09 -75.45 -16.45
N ALA A 129 62.86 -74.99 -16.71
CA ALA A 129 62.59 -73.67 -17.28
C ALA A 129 63.19 -72.53 -16.44
N GLU A 130 63.06 -72.58 -15.10
CA GLU A 130 63.62 -71.54 -14.21
C GLU A 130 65.16 -71.53 -14.21
N LEU A 131 65.81 -72.70 -14.25
CA LEU A 131 67.27 -72.81 -14.40
C LEU A 131 67.74 -72.27 -15.76
N LEU A 132 66.98 -72.51 -16.82
CA LEU A 132 67.26 -72.01 -18.17
C LEU A 132 66.93 -70.52 -18.33
N ARG A 133 66.01 -69.95 -17.55
CA ARG A 133 65.47 -68.59 -17.72
C ARG A 133 66.55 -67.50 -17.82
N LYS A 134 67.65 -67.64 -17.10
CA LYS A 134 68.80 -66.70 -17.14
C LYS A 134 69.86 -67.06 -18.20
N LYS A 135 69.86 -68.29 -18.72
CA LYS A 135 70.88 -68.84 -19.63
C LYS A 135 70.42 -68.85 -21.10
N ASN A 136 69.21 -69.35 -21.35
CA ASN A 136 68.58 -69.39 -22.67
C ASN A 136 67.06 -69.15 -22.53
N LYS A 137 66.62 -67.95 -22.91
CA LYS A 137 65.22 -67.54 -22.81
C LYS A 137 64.28 -68.35 -23.71
N GLN A 138 64.71 -68.75 -24.91
CA GLN A 138 63.86 -69.52 -25.84
C GLN A 138 63.61 -70.93 -25.32
N GLN A 139 64.65 -71.63 -24.86
CA GLN A 139 64.51 -72.96 -24.26
C GLN A 139 63.66 -72.90 -22.98
N ALA A 140 63.86 -71.90 -22.12
CA ALA A 140 63.02 -71.70 -20.94
C ALA A 140 61.52 -71.53 -21.27
N LEU A 141 61.19 -70.74 -22.31
CA LEU A 141 59.80 -70.59 -22.77
C LEU A 141 59.20 -71.89 -23.30
N GLN A 142 60.00 -72.74 -23.94
CA GLN A 142 59.55 -74.06 -24.38
C GLN A 142 59.30 -74.99 -23.18
N GLU A 143 60.19 -75.02 -22.19
CA GLU A 143 60.00 -75.81 -20.96
C GLU A 143 58.78 -75.35 -20.13
N TYR A 144 58.47 -74.05 -20.08
CA TYR A 144 57.21 -73.59 -19.47
C TYR A 144 55.97 -74.10 -20.23
N LYS A 145 56.00 -74.23 -21.57
CA LYS A 145 54.91 -74.87 -22.34
C LYS A 145 54.82 -76.36 -22.05
N THR A 146 55.95 -77.06 -21.99
CA THR A 146 56.04 -78.50 -21.63
C THR A 146 55.45 -78.75 -20.24
N SER A 147 55.80 -77.92 -19.25
CA SER A 147 55.24 -77.94 -17.90
C SER A 147 53.72 -77.84 -17.90
N ILE A 148 53.14 -76.87 -18.61
CA ILE A 148 51.68 -76.71 -18.75
C ILE A 148 51.04 -77.92 -19.45
N LYS A 149 51.69 -78.49 -20.48
CA LYS A 149 51.19 -79.68 -21.20
C LYS A 149 51.06 -80.86 -20.24
N HIS A 150 52.09 -81.16 -19.46
CA HIS A 150 52.05 -82.27 -18.49
C HIS A 150 51.06 -82.02 -17.35
N PHE A 151 51.00 -80.82 -16.78
CA PHE A 151 49.99 -80.50 -15.76
C PHE A 151 48.54 -80.64 -16.28
N LYS A 152 48.28 -80.39 -17.57
CA LYS A 152 46.96 -80.63 -18.18
C LYS A 152 46.61 -82.11 -18.38
N LEU A 153 47.63 -82.97 -18.54
CA LEU A 153 47.46 -84.42 -18.72
C LEU A 153 47.31 -85.19 -17.40
N SER A 154 47.46 -84.50 -16.26
CA SER A 154 47.30 -85.02 -14.89
C SER A 154 45.94 -84.59 -14.33
N ASP A 155 45.09 -85.55 -13.95
CA ASP A 155 43.83 -85.32 -13.24
C ASP A 155 44.11 -84.73 -11.84
N PRO A 156 43.64 -83.50 -11.55
CA PRO A 156 43.79 -82.92 -10.22
C PRO A 156 43.24 -83.78 -9.08
N LYS A 157 42.20 -84.59 -9.32
CA LYS A 157 41.57 -85.42 -8.28
C LYS A 157 42.43 -86.59 -7.83
N ALA A 158 43.34 -87.07 -8.69
CA ALA A 158 44.28 -88.13 -8.36
C ALA A 158 45.48 -87.64 -7.53
N LEU A 159 45.67 -86.32 -7.41
CA LEU A 159 46.79 -85.70 -6.69
C LEU A 159 46.43 -85.35 -5.24
N THR A 160 47.42 -85.36 -4.35
CA THR A 160 47.27 -84.84 -2.98
C THR A 160 46.95 -83.34 -2.99
N GLN A 161 46.30 -82.83 -1.94
CA GLN A 161 45.94 -81.41 -1.83
C GLN A 161 47.16 -80.47 -1.96
N SER A 162 48.34 -80.89 -1.48
CA SER A 162 49.59 -80.15 -1.63
C SER A 162 50.03 -80.07 -3.09
N GLN A 163 50.05 -81.21 -3.81
CA GLN A 163 50.37 -81.28 -5.22
C GLN A 163 49.37 -80.49 -6.09
N GLN A 164 48.07 -80.50 -5.76
CA GLN A 164 47.06 -79.67 -6.45
C GLN A 164 47.38 -78.17 -6.32
N GLN A 165 47.74 -77.71 -5.11
CA GLN A 165 48.13 -76.32 -4.85
C GLN A 165 49.42 -75.93 -5.57
N GLU A 166 50.46 -76.76 -5.48
CA GLU A 166 51.72 -76.52 -6.17
C GLU A 166 51.53 -76.51 -7.69
N ARG A 167 50.72 -77.43 -8.25
CA ARG A 167 50.32 -77.45 -9.67
C ARG A 167 49.68 -76.13 -10.11
N TRP A 168 48.73 -75.56 -9.35
CA TRP A 168 48.13 -74.27 -9.70
C TRP A 168 49.14 -73.11 -9.66
N TYR A 169 50.01 -73.09 -8.64
CA TYR A 169 51.07 -72.07 -8.52
C TYR A 169 52.07 -72.16 -9.68
N LEU A 170 52.58 -73.36 -9.98
CA LEU A 170 53.54 -73.61 -11.05
C LEU A 170 52.94 -73.39 -12.45
N THR A 171 51.66 -73.73 -12.65
CA THR A 171 50.92 -73.43 -13.88
C THR A 171 50.80 -71.92 -14.09
N GLY A 172 50.45 -71.15 -13.05
CA GLY A 172 50.43 -69.69 -13.14
C GLY A 172 51.82 -69.09 -13.37
N ARG A 173 52.87 -69.63 -12.73
CA ARG A 173 54.27 -69.23 -12.98
C ARG A 173 54.69 -69.45 -14.43
N ALA A 174 54.30 -70.57 -15.03
CA ALA A 174 54.56 -70.85 -16.44
C ALA A 174 53.84 -69.86 -17.37
N TRP A 175 52.55 -69.57 -17.12
CA TRP A 175 51.82 -68.55 -17.88
C TRP A 175 52.38 -67.14 -17.69
N TRP A 176 52.90 -66.80 -16.51
CA TRP A 176 53.50 -65.50 -16.21
C TRP A 176 54.71 -65.23 -17.10
N PHE A 177 55.59 -66.23 -17.27
CA PHE A 177 56.76 -66.10 -18.15
C PHE A 177 56.43 -66.24 -19.64
N LEU A 178 55.29 -66.82 -19.99
CA LEU A 178 54.71 -66.80 -21.34
C LEU A 178 53.92 -65.51 -21.65
N ASP A 179 53.90 -64.54 -20.73
CA ASP A 179 53.23 -63.23 -20.80
C ASP A 179 51.69 -63.27 -20.90
N ASP A 180 51.06 -64.43 -20.75
CA ASP A 180 49.59 -64.55 -20.68
C ASP A 180 49.10 -64.26 -19.25
N ILE A 181 49.01 -62.97 -18.92
CA ILE A 181 48.55 -62.51 -17.61
C ILE A 181 47.12 -62.96 -17.27
N THR A 182 46.28 -63.19 -18.28
CA THR A 182 44.90 -63.66 -18.11
C THR A 182 44.85 -65.11 -17.62
N LYS A 183 45.58 -66.03 -18.26
CA LYS A 183 45.69 -67.42 -17.81
C LYS A 183 46.49 -67.53 -16.50
N THR A 184 47.48 -66.67 -16.31
CA THR A 184 48.21 -66.54 -15.04
C THR A 184 47.27 -66.22 -13.88
N ALA A 185 46.45 -65.18 -14.02
CA ALA A 185 45.51 -64.76 -12.99
C ALA A 185 44.45 -65.82 -12.69
N ALA A 186 43.99 -66.57 -13.71
CA ALA A 186 43.07 -67.69 -13.50
C ALA A 186 43.71 -68.82 -12.67
N ALA A 187 44.91 -69.27 -13.03
CA ALA A 187 45.61 -70.33 -12.31
C ALA A 187 45.97 -69.91 -10.86
N TRP A 188 46.47 -68.68 -10.68
CA TRP A 188 46.75 -68.15 -9.34
C TRP A 188 45.50 -67.78 -8.55
N GLN A 189 44.33 -67.54 -9.17
CA GLN A 189 43.08 -67.37 -8.46
C GLN A 189 42.61 -68.69 -7.81
N GLU A 190 42.71 -69.83 -8.50
CA GLU A 190 42.38 -71.12 -7.90
C GLU A 190 43.39 -71.48 -6.78
N TYR A 191 44.69 -71.22 -6.98
CA TYR A 191 45.68 -71.30 -5.89
C TYR A 191 45.29 -70.48 -4.65
N LEU A 192 44.84 -69.23 -4.86
CA LEU A 192 44.40 -68.32 -3.79
C LEU A 192 43.02 -68.65 -3.19
N LYS A 193 42.27 -69.57 -3.77
CA LYS A 193 40.92 -69.98 -3.31
C LYS A 193 40.98 -71.16 -2.34
N HIS A 194 41.92 -72.08 -2.52
CA HIS A 194 42.14 -73.23 -1.64
C HIS A 194 43.05 -72.88 -0.43
N SER A 195 42.89 -71.68 0.13
CA SER A 195 43.95 -70.90 0.79
C SER A 195 44.37 -71.29 2.22
N LYS A 196 43.84 -72.36 2.83
CA LYS A 196 44.08 -72.66 4.27
C LYS A 196 45.56 -72.92 4.63
N SER A 197 46.41 -73.20 3.64
CA SER A 197 47.85 -73.51 3.78
C SER A 197 48.79 -72.41 3.28
N VAL A 198 48.29 -71.36 2.62
CA VAL A 198 49.16 -70.33 1.99
C VAL A 198 49.46 -69.21 2.98
N LYS A 199 50.75 -68.87 3.16
CA LYS A 199 51.16 -67.77 4.07
C LYS A 199 50.52 -66.44 3.62
N PRO A 200 49.90 -65.64 4.51
CA PRO A 200 49.20 -64.40 4.13
C PRO A 200 50.06 -63.42 3.31
N GLU A 201 51.34 -63.30 3.62
CA GLU A 201 52.30 -62.47 2.88
C GLU A 201 52.50 -62.92 1.43
N GLN A 202 52.56 -64.23 1.18
CA GLN A 202 52.69 -64.78 -0.17
C GLN A 202 51.42 -64.50 -0.97
N ALA A 203 50.25 -64.67 -0.36
CA ALA A 203 48.96 -64.35 -0.98
C ALA A 203 48.83 -62.84 -1.29
N LEU A 204 49.27 -61.97 -0.38
CA LEU A 204 49.31 -60.52 -0.57
C LEU A 204 50.25 -60.12 -1.73
N ASN A 205 51.47 -60.64 -1.74
CA ASN A 205 52.46 -60.35 -2.78
C ASN A 205 51.98 -60.81 -4.17
N LEU A 206 51.35 -61.97 -4.26
CA LEU A 206 50.81 -62.50 -5.52
C LEU A 206 49.66 -61.63 -6.07
N LYS A 207 48.75 -61.20 -5.20
CA LYS A 207 47.68 -60.24 -5.56
C LYS A 207 48.26 -58.93 -6.09
N TYR A 208 49.33 -58.41 -5.46
CA TYR A 208 49.99 -57.17 -5.89
C TYR A 208 50.73 -57.32 -7.23
N GLN A 209 51.45 -58.43 -7.43
CA GLN A 209 52.13 -58.72 -8.69
C GLN A 209 51.14 -58.81 -9.87
N LEU A 210 50.00 -59.48 -9.67
CA LEU A 210 48.92 -59.52 -10.66
C LEU A 210 48.38 -58.11 -10.96
N ALA A 211 48.02 -57.33 -9.93
CA ALA A 211 47.50 -55.99 -10.10
C ALA A 211 48.46 -55.07 -10.88
N ALA A 212 49.76 -55.08 -10.50
CA ALA A 212 50.80 -54.31 -11.17
C ALA A 212 51.05 -54.76 -12.63
N LYS A 213 50.97 -56.06 -12.93
CA LYS A 213 51.12 -56.58 -14.31
C LYS A 213 49.91 -56.28 -15.19
N PHE A 214 48.69 -56.31 -14.64
CA PHE A 214 47.49 -55.82 -15.33
C PHE A 214 47.56 -54.31 -15.60
N GLN A 215 48.08 -53.52 -14.66
CA GLN A 215 48.35 -52.09 -14.85
C GLN A 215 49.38 -51.84 -15.98
N GLN A 216 50.51 -52.56 -15.99
CA GLN A 216 51.53 -52.46 -17.03
C GLN A 216 50.99 -52.83 -18.43
N THR A 217 50.13 -53.84 -18.51
CA THR A 217 49.47 -54.28 -19.75
C THR A 217 48.24 -53.44 -20.12
N LYS A 218 48.01 -52.31 -19.43
CA LYS A 218 46.86 -51.39 -19.63
C LYS A 218 45.48 -52.04 -19.52
N LYS A 219 45.37 -53.17 -18.82
CA LYS A 219 44.09 -53.85 -18.55
C LYS A 219 43.49 -53.31 -17.25
N TYR A 220 43.07 -52.05 -17.29
CA TYR A 220 42.82 -51.23 -16.09
C TYR A 220 41.71 -51.78 -15.16
N GLU A 221 40.61 -52.29 -15.69
CA GLU A 221 39.53 -52.90 -14.88
C GLU A 221 40.02 -54.13 -14.09
N GLN A 222 40.86 -54.96 -14.71
CA GLN A 222 41.43 -56.14 -14.07
C GLN A 222 42.44 -55.73 -12.99
N ALA A 223 43.22 -54.67 -13.24
CA ALA A 223 44.10 -54.07 -12.23
C ALA A 223 43.31 -53.49 -11.03
N GLU A 224 42.24 -52.71 -11.27
CA GLU A 224 41.35 -52.20 -10.21
C GLU A 224 40.83 -53.33 -9.34
N ASN A 225 40.31 -54.40 -9.96
CA ASN A 225 39.75 -55.55 -9.25
C ASN A 225 40.78 -56.27 -8.35
N TRP A 226 42.01 -56.45 -8.81
CA TRP A 226 43.07 -57.05 -7.98
C TRP A 226 43.57 -56.11 -6.87
N PHE A 227 43.73 -54.81 -7.14
CA PHE A 227 44.03 -53.84 -6.08
C PHE A 227 42.89 -53.75 -5.03
N ALA A 228 41.63 -53.83 -5.46
CA ALA A 228 40.48 -53.85 -4.56
C ALA A 228 40.46 -55.07 -3.62
N ARG A 229 40.87 -56.26 -4.10
CA ARG A 229 41.07 -57.45 -3.27
C ARG A 229 42.14 -57.23 -2.20
N ILE A 230 43.23 -56.53 -2.50
CA ILE A 230 44.27 -56.22 -1.49
C ILE A 230 43.71 -55.31 -0.39
N VAL A 231 42.99 -54.25 -0.77
CA VAL A 231 42.38 -53.29 0.17
C VAL A 231 41.32 -53.95 1.06
N LYS A 232 40.59 -54.93 0.53
CA LYS A 232 39.54 -55.67 1.24
C LYS A 232 40.10 -56.77 2.14
N ASP A 233 40.96 -57.63 1.60
CA ASP A 233 41.37 -58.87 2.26
C ASP A 233 42.57 -58.67 3.19
N HIS A 234 43.36 -57.60 2.97
CA HIS A 234 44.58 -57.29 3.72
C HIS A 234 44.63 -55.80 4.13
N PRO A 235 43.59 -55.27 4.82
CA PRO A 235 43.36 -53.83 4.99
C PRO A 235 44.46 -53.11 5.79
N ASP A 236 45.17 -53.82 6.65
CA ASP A 236 46.22 -53.28 7.55
C ASP A 236 47.64 -53.53 7.02
N SER A 237 47.77 -54.13 5.83
CA SER A 237 49.07 -54.37 5.21
C SER A 237 49.75 -53.07 4.75
N LYS A 238 51.08 -53.05 4.73
CA LYS A 238 51.88 -51.92 4.20
C LYS A 238 51.54 -51.58 2.74
N LEU A 239 50.99 -52.53 1.97
CA LEU A 239 50.55 -52.34 0.59
C LEU A 239 49.11 -51.83 0.46
N ALA A 240 48.31 -51.83 1.53
CA ALA A 240 46.88 -51.47 1.47
C ALA A 240 46.65 -50.03 1.03
N ALA A 241 47.42 -49.06 1.56
CA ALA A 241 47.28 -47.66 1.20
C ALA A 241 47.66 -47.39 -0.27
N GLY A 242 48.83 -47.89 -0.70
CA GLY A 242 49.26 -47.80 -2.10
C GLY A 242 48.30 -48.51 -3.07
N SER A 243 47.74 -49.66 -2.66
CA SER A 243 46.73 -50.38 -3.45
C SER A 243 45.40 -49.63 -3.51
N ALA A 244 45.01 -48.91 -2.45
CA ALA A 244 43.81 -48.07 -2.49
C ALA A 244 43.96 -46.89 -3.45
N PHE A 245 45.14 -46.26 -3.50
CA PHE A 245 45.45 -45.23 -4.50
C PHE A 245 45.43 -45.82 -5.92
N TRP A 246 46.17 -46.89 -6.17
CA TRP A 246 46.23 -47.49 -7.51
C TRP A 246 44.87 -48.04 -7.97
N ARG A 247 44.05 -48.60 -7.08
CA ARG A 247 42.65 -48.93 -7.38
C ARG A 247 41.88 -47.72 -7.93
N ALA A 248 42.02 -46.55 -7.30
CA ALA A 248 41.34 -45.34 -7.74
C ALA A 248 41.84 -44.84 -9.11
N GLU A 249 43.16 -44.76 -9.32
CA GLU A 249 43.74 -44.39 -10.62
C GLU A 249 43.40 -45.41 -11.73
N MET A 250 43.37 -46.71 -11.43
CA MET A 250 42.99 -47.74 -12.41
C MET A 250 41.51 -47.65 -12.78
N ALA A 251 40.63 -47.37 -11.81
CA ALA A 251 39.22 -47.11 -12.08
C ALA A 251 39.02 -45.87 -12.98
N TYR A 252 39.79 -44.80 -12.70
CA TYR A 252 39.77 -43.57 -13.48
C TYR A 252 40.26 -43.80 -14.91
N ALA A 253 41.40 -44.48 -15.08
CA ALA A 253 41.95 -44.85 -16.39
C ALA A 253 41.02 -45.77 -17.19
N ALA A 254 40.37 -46.75 -16.55
CA ALA A 254 39.36 -47.59 -17.19
C ALA A 254 38.15 -46.78 -17.68
N SER A 255 37.70 -45.81 -16.88
CA SER A 255 36.56 -44.95 -17.23
C SER A 255 36.88 -44.05 -18.43
N LEU A 256 38.09 -43.47 -18.50
CA LEU A 256 38.55 -42.70 -19.65
C LEU A 256 38.69 -43.57 -20.91
N GLN A 257 39.21 -44.80 -20.78
CA GLN A 257 39.33 -45.73 -21.91
C GLN A 257 37.97 -46.15 -22.50
N GLN A 258 36.92 -46.21 -21.68
CA GLN A 258 35.57 -46.60 -22.12
C GLN A 258 34.76 -45.44 -22.74
N THR A 259 35.07 -44.19 -22.40
CA THR A 259 34.24 -43.02 -22.74
C THR A 259 34.91 -42.03 -23.69
N GLU A 260 36.21 -42.20 -23.97
CA GLU A 260 37.07 -41.34 -24.79
C GLU A 260 37.10 -39.85 -24.39
N THR A 261 36.43 -39.49 -23.30
CA THR A 261 36.17 -38.11 -22.87
C THR A 261 36.36 -37.98 -21.37
N ALA A 262 36.66 -36.77 -20.90
CA ALA A 262 36.74 -36.48 -19.48
C ALA A 262 35.36 -36.27 -18.81
N ASP A 263 34.30 -36.21 -19.62
CA ASP A 263 32.93 -35.88 -19.18
C ASP A 263 32.15 -37.14 -18.78
N LEU A 264 32.46 -37.62 -17.58
CA LEU A 264 31.86 -38.83 -17.02
C LEU A 264 30.46 -38.57 -16.40
N GLU A 265 29.56 -39.54 -16.60
CA GLU A 265 28.26 -39.64 -15.95
C GLU A 265 28.34 -39.48 -14.42
N PRO A 266 27.36 -38.84 -13.75
CA PRO A 266 27.38 -38.62 -12.30
C PRO A 266 27.55 -39.92 -11.48
N LYS A 267 26.99 -41.05 -11.93
CA LYS A 267 27.15 -42.36 -11.29
C LYS A 267 28.60 -42.84 -11.31
N SER A 268 29.27 -42.68 -12.45
CA SER A 268 30.68 -43.04 -12.64
C SER A 268 31.58 -42.14 -11.80
N VAL A 269 31.34 -40.82 -11.82
CA VAL A 269 32.04 -39.85 -10.95
C VAL A 269 31.94 -40.23 -9.47
N ASN A 270 30.73 -40.54 -8.97
CA ASN A 270 30.54 -40.94 -7.58
C ASN A 270 31.31 -42.24 -7.22
N ARG A 271 31.38 -43.23 -8.12
CA ARG A 271 32.20 -44.45 -7.92
C ARG A 271 33.69 -44.10 -7.80
N LEU A 272 34.20 -43.27 -8.71
CA LEU A 272 35.61 -42.89 -8.75
C LEU A 272 36.02 -42.08 -7.54
N VAL A 273 35.24 -41.06 -7.20
CA VAL A 273 35.45 -40.26 -5.98
C VAL A 273 35.41 -41.12 -4.73
N ASN A 274 34.49 -42.09 -4.63
CA ASN A 274 34.46 -43.03 -3.50
C ASN A 274 35.72 -43.90 -3.43
N ASN A 275 36.29 -44.35 -4.55
CA ASN A 275 37.59 -45.05 -4.56
C ASN A 275 38.72 -44.13 -4.01
N TYR A 276 38.78 -42.85 -4.39
CA TYR A 276 39.75 -41.90 -3.81
C TYR A 276 39.46 -41.59 -2.33
N LYS A 277 38.21 -41.47 -1.90
CA LYS A 277 37.83 -41.28 -0.48
C LYS A 277 38.24 -42.50 0.38
N ILE A 278 38.20 -43.73 -0.16
CA ILE A 278 38.76 -44.93 0.49
C ILE A 278 40.29 -44.83 0.66
N TYR A 279 41.01 -44.29 -0.32
CA TYR A 279 42.45 -44.00 -0.16
C TYR A 279 42.72 -42.95 0.91
N LEU A 280 41.99 -41.82 0.90
CA LEU A 280 42.14 -40.76 1.90
C LEU A 280 41.91 -41.26 3.34
N ALA A 281 40.95 -42.19 3.53
CA ALA A 281 40.69 -42.82 4.82
C ALA A 281 41.89 -43.61 5.39
N LYS A 282 42.84 -44.05 4.55
CA LYS A 282 44.08 -44.71 4.98
C LYS A 282 45.16 -43.73 5.50
N LYS A 283 44.92 -42.41 5.42
CA LYS A 283 45.81 -41.33 5.92
C LYS A 283 47.24 -41.36 5.38
N ASP A 284 47.47 -42.01 4.24
CA ASP A 284 48.75 -41.96 3.54
C ASP A 284 48.98 -40.56 2.95
N LYS A 285 50.23 -40.10 3.00
CA LYS A 285 50.65 -38.78 2.50
C LYS A 285 51.20 -38.83 1.09
N LYS A 286 51.64 -40.00 0.60
CA LYS A 286 52.45 -40.12 -0.62
C LYS A 286 51.74 -39.65 -1.90
N HIS A 287 50.46 -39.94 -2.03
CA HIS A 287 49.63 -39.55 -3.19
C HIS A 287 48.46 -38.63 -2.79
N LEU A 288 48.53 -38.06 -1.58
CA LEU A 288 47.51 -37.18 -1.00
C LEU A 288 47.18 -35.95 -1.88
N PRO A 289 48.16 -35.22 -2.46
CA PRO A 289 47.85 -34.09 -3.34
C PRO A 289 47.10 -34.55 -4.59
N LEU A 290 47.62 -35.58 -5.28
CA LEU A 290 47.02 -36.08 -6.53
C LEU A 290 45.59 -36.60 -6.31
N ALA A 291 45.31 -37.26 -5.18
CA ALA A 291 43.96 -37.69 -4.83
C ALA A 291 43.00 -36.50 -4.66
N TYR A 292 43.39 -35.43 -3.96
CA TYR A 292 42.56 -34.23 -3.83
C TYR A 292 42.36 -33.50 -5.16
N TYR A 293 43.40 -33.39 -6.00
CA TYR A 293 43.29 -32.84 -7.35
C TYR A 293 42.31 -33.65 -8.22
N ARG A 294 42.42 -34.98 -8.22
CA ARG A 294 41.53 -35.89 -8.99
C ARG A 294 40.08 -35.78 -8.54
N ILE A 295 39.82 -35.75 -7.22
CA ILE A 295 38.47 -35.53 -6.69
C ILE A 295 37.92 -34.18 -7.18
N GLY A 296 38.70 -33.09 -7.06
CA GLY A 296 38.25 -31.77 -7.50
C GLY A 296 37.94 -31.70 -8.99
N VAL A 297 38.80 -32.26 -9.85
CA VAL A 297 38.55 -32.30 -11.30
C VAL A 297 37.31 -33.14 -11.65
N LEU A 298 37.11 -34.29 -10.98
CA LEU A 298 35.95 -35.16 -11.20
C LEU A 298 34.63 -34.55 -10.72
N GLU A 299 34.63 -33.88 -9.56
CA GLU A 299 33.42 -33.28 -8.99
C GLU A 299 33.07 -31.91 -9.59
N GLN A 300 33.97 -31.25 -10.34
CA GLN A 300 33.82 -29.84 -10.76
C GLN A 300 32.48 -29.52 -11.43
N LYS A 301 31.97 -30.38 -12.31
CA LYS A 301 30.68 -30.19 -13.01
C LYS A 301 29.44 -30.60 -12.20
N HIS A 302 29.61 -31.48 -11.21
CA HIS A 302 28.50 -32.17 -10.53
C HIS A 302 28.28 -31.68 -9.09
N GLN A 303 29.36 -31.36 -8.37
CA GLN A 303 29.37 -30.95 -6.96
C GLN A 303 30.41 -29.83 -6.75
N PRO A 304 30.13 -28.58 -7.19
CA PRO A 304 31.08 -27.47 -7.12
C PRO A 304 31.48 -27.09 -5.69
N HIS A 305 30.66 -27.38 -4.67
CA HIS A 305 31.02 -27.13 -3.27
C HIS A 305 32.09 -28.10 -2.75
N GLU A 306 31.90 -29.41 -2.95
CA GLU A 306 32.90 -30.44 -2.62
C GLU A 306 34.20 -30.22 -3.41
N THR A 307 34.09 -29.77 -4.66
CA THR A 307 35.24 -29.38 -5.50
C THR A 307 36.07 -28.26 -4.89
N ILE A 308 35.43 -27.20 -4.36
CA ILE A 308 36.13 -26.11 -3.67
C ILE A 308 36.89 -26.67 -2.46
N ILE A 309 36.28 -27.56 -1.69
CA ILE A 309 36.93 -28.21 -0.53
C ILE A 309 38.12 -29.05 -0.99
N ALA A 310 37.96 -29.90 -2.00
CA ALA A 310 39.03 -30.75 -2.53
C ALA A 310 40.23 -29.92 -3.06
N PHE A 311 39.97 -28.85 -3.80
CA PHE A 311 41.03 -27.94 -4.28
C PHE A 311 41.67 -27.10 -3.16
N GLN A 312 40.94 -26.70 -2.12
CA GLN A 312 41.53 -26.11 -0.92
C GLN A 312 42.44 -27.11 -0.18
N GLN A 313 42.02 -28.37 -0.04
CA GLN A 313 42.84 -29.43 0.54
C GLN A 313 44.08 -29.75 -0.31
N TYR A 314 43.97 -29.73 -1.64
CA TYR A 314 45.14 -29.82 -2.51
C TYR A 314 46.15 -28.70 -2.23
N LEU A 315 45.70 -27.44 -2.23
CA LEU A 315 46.59 -26.30 -1.96
C LEU A 315 47.20 -26.32 -0.54
N SER A 316 46.52 -26.93 0.44
CA SER A 316 47.07 -27.10 1.80
C SER A 316 48.25 -28.09 1.85
N THR A 317 48.37 -29.02 0.89
CA THR A 317 49.52 -29.93 0.79
C THR A 317 50.82 -29.26 0.34
N GLN A 318 50.76 -28.02 -0.14
CA GLN A 318 51.88 -27.26 -0.73
C GLN A 318 52.51 -27.88 -1.99
N ASP A 319 51.88 -28.90 -2.58
CA ASP A 319 52.28 -29.43 -3.88
C ASP A 319 52.16 -28.36 -4.98
N LYS A 320 53.13 -28.36 -5.90
CA LYS A 320 53.26 -27.30 -6.93
C LYS A 320 52.82 -27.74 -8.32
N ILE A 321 52.60 -29.03 -8.55
CA ILE A 321 52.44 -29.61 -9.90
C ILE A 321 51.21 -29.03 -10.61
N TYR A 322 50.08 -28.96 -9.90
CA TYR A 322 48.80 -28.45 -10.40
C TYR A 322 48.38 -27.15 -9.69
N ALA A 323 49.24 -26.53 -8.88
CA ALA A 323 48.89 -25.35 -8.06
C ALA A 323 48.34 -24.18 -8.89
N SER A 324 48.94 -23.91 -10.06
CA SER A 324 48.49 -22.86 -10.97
C SER A 324 47.13 -23.19 -11.60
N GLU A 325 46.95 -24.41 -12.12
CA GLU A 325 45.66 -24.84 -12.69
C GLU A 325 44.54 -24.85 -11.63
N VAL A 326 44.84 -25.35 -10.43
CA VAL A 326 43.88 -25.37 -9.32
C VAL A 326 43.52 -23.95 -8.88
N GLN A 327 44.48 -23.00 -8.81
CA GLN A 327 44.15 -21.61 -8.53
C GLN A 327 43.24 -21.00 -9.62
N TYR A 328 43.51 -21.26 -10.90
CA TYR A 328 42.65 -20.80 -11.99
C TYR A 328 41.22 -21.38 -11.90
N ARG A 329 41.08 -22.71 -11.76
CA ARG A 329 39.78 -23.39 -11.62
C ARG A 329 39.02 -22.95 -10.37
N LEU A 330 39.72 -22.82 -9.23
CA LEU A 330 39.14 -22.41 -7.96
C LEU A 330 38.68 -20.95 -7.99
N ALA A 331 39.41 -20.06 -8.67
CA ALA A 331 38.98 -18.68 -8.89
C ALA A 331 37.66 -18.64 -9.68
N TYR A 332 37.52 -19.43 -10.75
CA TYR A 332 36.28 -19.55 -11.52
C TYR A 332 35.10 -20.06 -10.66
N LEU A 333 35.30 -21.12 -9.87
CA LEU A 333 34.29 -21.64 -8.92
C LEU A 333 33.87 -20.62 -7.84
N TYR A 334 34.78 -19.71 -7.45
CA TYR A 334 34.41 -18.59 -6.57
C TYR A 334 33.59 -17.50 -7.27
N ILE A 335 33.66 -17.36 -8.61
CA ILE A 335 32.73 -16.49 -9.36
C ILE A 335 31.33 -17.10 -9.35
N GLU A 336 31.21 -18.38 -9.72
CA GLU A 336 29.92 -19.09 -9.78
C GLU A 336 29.22 -19.11 -8.41
N SER A 337 29.98 -19.35 -7.33
CA SER A 337 29.47 -19.29 -5.95
C SER A 337 29.33 -17.86 -5.39
N LYS A 338 29.51 -16.83 -6.21
CA LYS A 338 29.38 -15.38 -5.88
C LYS A 338 30.32 -14.89 -4.77
N GLN A 339 31.44 -15.59 -4.54
CA GLN A 339 32.50 -15.24 -3.60
C GLN A 339 33.55 -14.33 -4.24
N LEU A 340 33.09 -13.23 -4.85
CA LEU A 340 33.89 -12.38 -5.77
C LEU A 340 35.22 -11.87 -5.18
N LYS A 341 35.27 -11.57 -3.87
CA LYS A 341 36.50 -11.15 -3.19
C LYS A 341 37.58 -12.25 -3.22
N ILE A 342 37.18 -13.50 -2.96
CA ILE A 342 38.09 -14.65 -2.94
C ILE A 342 38.47 -15.03 -4.37
N ALA A 343 37.56 -14.90 -5.34
CA ALA A 343 37.86 -15.05 -6.77
C ALA A 343 38.97 -14.08 -7.22
N ILE A 344 38.86 -12.80 -6.86
CA ILE A 344 39.87 -11.76 -7.12
C ILE A 344 41.23 -12.14 -6.53
N GLU A 345 41.29 -12.49 -5.24
CA GLU A 345 42.53 -12.91 -4.58
C GLU A 345 43.15 -14.16 -5.23
N THR A 346 42.31 -15.11 -5.65
CA THR A 346 42.76 -16.37 -6.24
C THR A 346 43.28 -16.17 -7.67
N PHE A 347 42.65 -15.34 -8.50
CA PHE A 347 43.21 -14.93 -9.79
C PHE A 347 44.48 -14.08 -9.64
N SER A 348 44.55 -13.18 -8.65
CA SER A 348 45.79 -12.43 -8.37
C SER A 348 46.95 -13.36 -7.99
N LYS A 349 46.69 -14.42 -7.20
CA LYS A 349 47.66 -15.48 -6.90
C LYS A 349 48.06 -16.24 -8.16
N TYR A 350 47.10 -16.70 -8.98
CA TYR A 350 47.38 -17.37 -10.24
C TYR A 350 48.31 -16.53 -11.14
N LEU A 351 47.97 -15.25 -11.34
CA LEU A 351 48.73 -14.32 -12.17
C LEU A 351 50.13 -14.00 -11.63
N SER A 352 50.41 -14.26 -10.34
CA SER A 352 51.75 -14.18 -9.74
C SER A 352 52.59 -15.46 -9.91
N THR A 353 51.99 -16.58 -10.32
CA THR A 353 52.73 -17.83 -10.59
C THR A 353 53.55 -17.75 -11.89
N LYS A 354 54.48 -18.67 -12.11
CA LYS A 354 55.25 -18.76 -13.37
C LYS A 354 54.43 -19.24 -14.56
N ASP A 355 53.37 -20.01 -14.33
CA ASP A 355 52.46 -20.49 -15.37
C ASP A 355 51.56 -19.35 -15.86
N LYS A 356 51.55 -19.12 -17.19
CA LYS A 356 50.75 -18.09 -17.85
C LYS A 356 49.72 -18.65 -18.83
N THR A 357 49.48 -19.97 -18.84
CA THR A 357 48.59 -20.67 -19.79
C THR A 357 47.21 -20.03 -19.95
N TYR A 358 46.63 -19.54 -18.84
CA TYR A 358 45.34 -18.86 -18.78
C TYR A 358 45.47 -17.38 -18.37
N ALA A 359 46.65 -16.77 -18.48
CA ALA A 359 46.90 -15.42 -17.97
C ALA A 359 46.02 -14.35 -18.63
N GLU A 360 45.75 -14.48 -19.94
CA GLU A 360 44.88 -13.53 -20.66
C GLU A 360 43.41 -13.64 -20.20
N ASP A 361 42.86 -14.84 -20.11
CA ASP A 361 41.49 -15.08 -19.62
C ASP A 361 41.35 -14.70 -18.12
N ALA A 362 42.35 -15.00 -17.31
CA ALA A 362 42.39 -14.59 -15.91
C ALA A 362 42.47 -13.06 -15.76
N GLN A 363 43.24 -12.34 -16.59
CA GLN A 363 43.27 -10.86 -16.60
C GLN A 363 41.93 -10.28 -17.05
N TYR A 364 41.35 -10.81 -18.13
CA TYR A 364 40.03 -10.42 -18.65
C TYR A 364 38.96 -10.54 -17.55
N ARG A 365 38.84 -11.72 -16.92
CA ARG A 365 37.88 -11.96 -15.83
C ARG A 365 38.18 -11.14 -14.59
N LEU A 366 39.45 -10.99 -14.20
CA LEU A 366 39.85 -10.19 -13.04
C LEU A 366 39.49 -8.70 -13.21
N ALA A 367 39.66 -8.15 -14.42
CA ALA A 367 39.27 -6.77 -14.70
C ALA A 367 37.74 -6.58 -14.55
N TYR A 368 36.93 -7.48 -15.09
CA TYR A 368 35.47 -7.46 -14.88
C TYR A 368 35.06 -7.67 -13.41
N LEU A 369 35.73 -8.55 -12.66
CA LEU A 369 35.51 -8.69 -11.22
C LEU A 369 35.87 -7.41 -10.43
N TYR A 370 36.87 -6.65 -10.86
CA TYR A 370 37.15 -5.34 -10.28
C TYR A 370 36.06 -4.31 -10.60
N ILE A 371 35.41 -4.37 -11.78
CA ILE A 371 34.22 -3.55 -12.08
C ILE A 371 33.07 -3.92 -11.13
N GLU A 372 32.70 -5.20 -11.04
CA GLU A 372 31.59 -5.67 -10.19
C GLU A 372 31.80 -5.34 -8.71
N THR A 373 33.05 -5.43 -8.23
CA THR A 373 33.42 -5.10 -6.84
C THR A 373 33.71 -3.60 -6.61
N LYS A 374 33.38 -2.74 -7.58
CA LYS A 374 33.50 -1.27 -7.52
C LYS A 374 34.93 -0.77 -7.25
N LYS A 375 35.90 -1.30 -7.99
CA LYS A 375 37.32 -0.93 -7.97
C LYS A 375 37.80 -0.55 -9.39
N PRO A 376 37.21 0.49 -10.01
CA PRO A 376 37.43 0.79 -11.42
C PRO A 376 38.88 1.12 -11.76
N GLU A 377 39.67 1.67 -10.84
CA GLU A 377 41.10 1.96 -11.04
C GLU A 377 41.91 0.68 -11.27
N LYS A 378 41.60 -0.39 -10.53
CA LYS A 378 42.24 -1.71 -10.71
C LYS A 378 41.75 -2.43 -11.96
N ALA A 379 40.48 -2.22 -12.35
CA ALA A 379 39.97 -2.69 -13.64
C ALA A 379 40.72 -2.02 -14.80
N ILE A 380 40.89 -0.70 -14.76
CA ILE A 380 41.68 0.10 -15.72
C ILE A 380 43.13 -0.41 -15.81
N GLU A 381 43.80 -0.63 -14.68
CA GLU A 381 45.17 -1.17 -14.65
C GLU A 381 45.24 -2.57 -15.29
N THR A 382 44.28 -3.45 -14.97
CA THR A 382 44.25 -4.84 -15.46
C THR A 382 43.90 -4.90 -16.95
N PHE A 383 42.98 -4.07 -17.43
CA PHE A 383 42.66 -3.97 -18.87
C PHE A 383 43.81 -3.38 -19.69
N ASN A 384 44.54 -2.38 -19.18
CA ASN A 384 45.74 -1.89 -19.85
C ASN A 384 46.84 -2.96 -19.94
N LYS A 385 47.02 -3.77 -18.87
CA LYS A 385 47.90 -4.95 -18.90
C LYS A 385 47.48 -5.97 -19.95
N TYR A 386 46.19 -6.30 -20.03
CA TYR A 386 45.64 -7.19 -21.06
C TYR A 386 45.89 -6.65 -22.48
N LEU A 387 45.60 -5.37 -22.75
CA LEU A 387 45.84 -4.76 -24.06
C LEU A 387 47.33 -4.70 -24.44
N SER A 388 48.24 -4.69 -23.46
CA SER A 388 49.69 -4.71 -23.71
C SER A 388 50.25 -6.08 -24.13
N SER A 389 49.47 -7.18 -24.05
CA SER A 389 49.94 -8.53 -24.42
C SER A 389 50.05 -8.78 -25.94
N GLY A 390 49.51 -7.88 -26.77
CA GLY A 390 49.61 -7.93 -28.23
C GLY A 390 48.71 -8.95 -28.94
N LYS A 391 48.12 -9.92 -28.24
CA LYS A 391 47.20 -10.94 -28.79
C LYS A 391 45.80 -10.93 -28.16
N ALA A 392 45.40 -9.77 -27.66
CA ALA A 392 44.11 -9.49 -27.03
C ALA A 392 42.90 -9.80 -27.94
N LYS A 393 42.36 -11.03 -27.89
CA LYS A 393 41.14 -11.46 -28.61
C LYS A 393 39.94 -10.51 -28.37
N HIS A 394 39.85 -9.92 -27.18
CA HIS A 394 38.80 -8.98 -26.77
C HIS A 394 39.25 -7.51 -26.82
N ALA A 395 40.27 -7.16 -27.64
CA ALA A 395 40.86 -5.82 -27.65
C ALA A 395 39.84 -4.70 -27.89
N VAL A 396 38.93 -4.88 -28.85
CA VAL A 396 37.91 -3.87 -29.23
C VAL A 396 36.90 -3.66 -28.11
N GLU A 397 36.32 -4.75 -27.59
CA GLU A 397 35.41 -4.77 -26.43
C GLU A 397 36.02 -4.03 -25.23
N ILE A 398 37.30 -4.32 -24.94
CA ILE A 398 38.01 -3.73 -23.82
C ILE A 398 38.35 -2.26 -24.07
N GLN A 399 38.67 -1.84 -25.30
CA GLN A 399 38.83 -0.41 -25.60
C GLN A 399 37.53 0.36 -25.33
N ILE A 400 36.39 -0.16 -25.75
CA ILE A 400 35.08 0.43 -25.46
C ILE A 400 34.86 0.50 -23.94
N ARG A 401 35.03 -0.63 -23.22
CA ARG A 401 34.86 -0.70 -21.76
C ARG A 401 35.81 0.22 -21.00
N LEU A 402 37.06 0.33 -21.44
CA LEU A 402 38.09 1.18 -20.86
C LEU A 402 37.79 2.67 -21.07
N GLY A 403 37.29 3.05 -22.25
CA GLY A 403 36.77 4.38 -22.51
C GLY A 403 35.66 4.76 -21.54
N TYR A 404 34.67 3.88 -21.34
CA TYR A 404 33.61 4.07 -20.34
C TYR A 404 34.15 4.16 -18.90
N LEU A 405 35.10 3.30 -18.49
CA LEU A 405 35.73 3.38 -17.17
C LEU A 405 36.50 4.69 -16.95
N TYR A 406 37.10 5.27 -18.00
CA TYR A 406 37.71 6.60 -17.91
C TYR A 406 36.66 7.72 -17.78
N ILE A 407 35.43 7.56 -18.28
CA ILE A 407 34.33 8.48 -17.97
C ILE A 407 33.93 8.34 -16.49
N GLU A 408 33.65 7.10 -16.03
CA GLU A 408 33.24 6.82 -14.65
C GLU A 408 34.25 7.34 -13.61
N THR A 409 35.54 7.19 -13.90
CA THR A 409 36.64 7.69 -13.03
C THR A 409 37.02 9.16 -13.25
N LYS A 410 36.18 9.93 -13.96
CA LYS A 410 36.36 11.38 -14.22
C LYS A 410 37.69 11.73 -14.91
N GLN A 411 38.16 10.87 -15.82
CA GLN A 411 39.34 11.07 -16.67
C GLN A 411 38.94 11.26 -18.16
N PRO A 412 38.10 12.25 -18.51
CA PRO A 412 37.51 12.37 -19.84
C PRO A 412 38.55 12.55 -20.97
N LYS A 413 39.73 13.12 -20.68
CA LYS A 413 40.83 13.22 -21.66
C LYS A 413 41.28 11.84 -22.16
N LYS A 414 41.47 10.87 -21.24
CA LYS A 414 41.84 9.49 -21.59
C LYS A 414 40.70 8.73 -22.27
N ALA A 415 39.45 8.99 -21.89
CA ALA A 415 38.30 8.46 -22.61
C ALA A 415 38.27 8.94 -24.08
N VAL A 416 38.52 10.23 -24.32
CA VAL A 416 38.65 10.82 -25.67
C VAL A 416 39.82 10.21 -26.43
N GLU A 417 40.98 9.97 -25.81
CA GLU A 417 42.12 9.29 -26.45
C GLU A 417 41.78 7.85 -26.88
N ILE A 418 41.19 7.06 -25.98
CA ILE A 418 40.78 5.67 -26.25
C ILE A 418 39.70 5.60 -27.33
N PHE A 419 38.69 6.47 -27.30
CA PHE A 419 37.65 6.49 -28.32
C PHE A 419 38.15 6.99 -29.69
N ASN A 420 39.08 7.96 -29.74
CA ASN A 420 39.73 8.32 -31.00
C ASN A 420 40.59 7.17 -31.54
N LYS A 421 41.27 6.40 -30.68
CA LYS A 421 42.02 5.21 -31.07
C LYS A 421 41.10 4.11 -31.63
N TYR A 422 39.93 3.90 -31.02
CA TYR A 422 38.89 3.02 -31.56
C TYR A 422 38.42 3.48 -32.95
N LEU A 423 38.08 4.77 -33.12
CA LEU A 423 37.62 5.34 -34.39
C LEU A 423 38.69 5.28 -35.51
N ALA A 424 39.97 5.24 -35.15
CA ALA A 424 41.08 5.03 -36.09
C ALA A 424 41.32 3.55 -36.44
N GLY A 425 40.82 2.61 -35.63
CA GLY A 425 41.02 1.16 -35.80
C GLY A 425 40.15 0.50 -36.87
N GLY A 426 39.23 1.26 -37.51
CA GLY A 426 38.43 0.79 -38.64
C GLY A 426 37.22 -0.09 -38.29
N ASP A 427 36.95 -0.38 -37.01
CA ASP A 427 35.71 -1.06 -36.61
C ASP A 427 34.49 -0.17 -36.93
N THR A 428 33.50 -0.76 -37.58
CA THR A 428 32.24 -0.11 -37.94
C THR A 428 31.09 -0.47 -37.00
N GLN A 429 31.22 -1.52 -36.18
CA GLN A 429 30.09 -2.10 -35.42
C GLN A 429 29.56 -1.16 -34.34
N HIS A 430 30.43 -0.45 -33.61
CA HIS A 430 30.04 0.50 -32.55
C HIS A 430 30.36 1.95 -32.95
N LEU A 431 30.56 2.21 -34.25
CA LEU A 431 30.97 3.50 -34.79
C LEU A 431 30.00 4.63 -34.41
N ALA A 432 28.68 4.36 -34.50
CA ALA A 432 27.60 5.26 -34.11
C ALA A 432 27.68 5.61 -32.61
N GLU A 433 27.66 4.59 -31.75
CA GLU A 433 27.73 4.74 -30.29
C GLU A 433 28.94 5.57 -29.86
N ILE A 434 30.14 5.24 -30.36
CA ILE A 434 31.37 5.92 -29.98
C ILE A 434 31.42 7.36 -30.51
N GLN A 435 30.88 7.64 -31.70
CA GLN A 435 30.72 9.03 -32.18
C GLN A 435 29.79 9.84 -31.27
N ILE A 436 28.65 9.26 -30.84
CA ILE A 436 27.72 9.92 -29.93
C ILE A 436 28.39 10.23 -28.58
N ARG A 437 29.04 9.24 -27.95
CA ARG A 437 29.76 9.43 -26.68
C ARG A 437 30.89 10.45 -26.80
N LEU A 438 31.66 10.41 -27.88
CA LEU A 438 32.74 11.37 -28.13
C LEU A 438 32.21 12.80 -28.36
N GLY A 439 31.07 12.94 -29.06
CA GLY A 439 30.38 14.21 -29.22
C GLY A 439 29.97 14.82 -27.88
N TYR A 440 29.34 14.03 -27.00
CA TYR A 440 28.99 14.46 -25.64
C TYR A 440 30.22 14.81 -24.79
N LEU A 441 31.32 14.03 -24.85
CA LEU A 441 32.58 14.38 -24.16
C LEU A 441 33.19 15.69 -24.66
N TYR A 442 32.98 16.07 -25.93
CA TYR A 442 33.36 17.38 -26.44
C TYR A 442 32.43 18.50 -25.97
N ILE A 443 31.14 18.25 -25.69
CA ILE A 443 30.27 19.22 -25.01
C ILE A 443 30.76 19.46 -23.59
N ASP A 444 30.96 18.39 -22.80
CA ASP A 444 31.36 18.48 -21.38
C ASP A 444 32.71 19.20 -21.20
N SER A 445 33.64 19.02 -22.15
CA SER A 445 34.92 19.72 -22.19
C SER A 445 34.87 21.11 -22.86
N LYS A 446 33.66 21.65 -23.11
CA LYS A 446 33.37 22.95 -23.74
C LYS A 446 33.98 23.15 -25.14
N GLN A 447 34.30 22.06 -25.83
CA GLN A 447 34.86 22.06 -27.19
C GLN A 447 33.74 22.04 -28.25
N LEU A 448 32.83 23.01 -28.19
CA LEU A 448 31.60 23.08 -29.00
C LEU A 448 31.84 22.84 -30.50
N LYS A 449 32.89 23.45 -31.09
CA LYS A 449 33.25 23.26 -32.51
C LYS A 449 33.60 21.80 -32.86
N LYS A 450 34.19 21.04 -31.94
CA LYS A 450 34.50 19.61 -32.13
C LYS A 450 33.26 18.74 -31.94
N ALA A 451 32.41 19.06 -30.97
CA ALA A 451 31.13 18.38 -30.77
C ALA A 451 30.25 18.52 -32.03
N ILE A 452 30.09 19.75 -32.54
CA ILE A 452 29.38 20.04 -33.80
C ILE A 452 29.94 19.18 -34.95
N LYS A 453 31.26 19.18 -35.18
CA LYS A 453 31.88 18.38 -36.25
C LYS A 453 31.66 16.87 -36.12
N ILE A 454 31.66 16.33 -34.89
CA ILE A 454 31.40 14.90 -34.65
C ILE A 454 29.93 14.55 -34.90
N PHE A 455 29.00 15.40 -34.46
CA PHE A 455 27.56 15.19 -34.70
C PHE A 455 27.16 15.43 -36.17
N GLU A 456 27.75 16.39 -36.86
CA GLU A 456 27.63 16.55 -38.32
C GLU A 456 28.13 15.28 -39.04
N LYS A 457 29.26 14.70 -38.60
CA LYS A 457 29.78 13.43 -39.15
C LYS A 457 28.82 12.26 -38.89
N TYR A 458 28.28 12.14 -37.69
CA TYR A 458 27.28 11.12 -37.35
C TYR A 458 26.03 11.24 -38.24
N LEU A 459 25.47 12.45 -38.39
CA LEU A 459 24.30 12.71 -39.25
C LEU A 459 24.57 12.56 -40.77
N SER A 460 25.83 12.41 -41.17
CA SER A 460 26.24 12.04 -42.53
C SER A 460 26.51 10.53 -42.72
N GLY A 461 26.39 9.74 -41.65
CA GLY A 461 26.59 8.30 -41.66
C GLY A 461 25.39 7.51 -42.18
N LYS A 462 25.50 6.18 -42.16
CA LYS A 462 24.42 5.24 -42.51
C LYS A 462 23.49 4.91 -41.32
N ASP A 463 23.88 5.30 -40.11
CA ASP A 463 23.14 5.01 -38.89
C ASP A 463 21.91 5.92 -38.78
N THR A 464 20.75 5.33 -38.49
CA THR A 464 19.48 6.07 -38.39
C THR A 464 18.90 6.08 -36.97
N GLU A 465 19.49 5.35 -36.01
CA GLU A 465 18.86 5.06 -34.71
C GLU A 465 18.75 6.31 -33.82
N HIS A 466 19.83 7.09 -33.70
CA HIS A 466 19.87 8.30 -32.87
C HIS A 466 19.86 9.61 -33.70
N VAL A 467 19.52 9.55 -34.99
CA VAL A 467 19.48 10.73 -35.88
C VAL A 467 18.59 11.83 -35.32
N ALA A 468 17.43 11.47 -34.75
CA ALA A 468 16.53 12.39 -34.07
C ALA A 468 17.23 13.10 -32.88
N GLU A 469 17.75 12.33 -31.93
CA GLU A 469 18.45 12.86 -30.74
C GLU A 469 19.59 13.81 -31.14
N ILE A 470 20.42 13.41 -32.10
CA ILE A 470 21.59 14.18 -32.51
C ILE A 470 21.22 15.44 -33.30
N GLN A 471 20.14 15.42 -34.10
CA GLN A 471 19.60 16.65 -34.71
C GLN A 471 19.19 17.67 -33.64
N VAL A 472 18.46 17.24 -32.61
CA VAL A 472 18.06 18.12 -31.49
C VAL A 472 19.30 18.71 -30.79
N ARG A 473 20.28 17.87 -30.43
CA ARG A 473 21.52 18.32 -29.78
C ARG A 473 22.31 19.30 -30.67
N LEU A 474 22.45 19.00 -31.95
CA LEU A 474 23.14 19.86 -32.91
C LEU A 474 22.46 21.22 -33.08
N ALA A 475 21.12 21.26 -33.11
CA ALA A 475 20.37 22.51 -33.18
C ALA A 475 20.59 23.40 -31.94
N TYR A 476 20.58 22.83 -30.73
CA TYR A 476 20.93 23.57 -29.51
C TYR A 476 22.40 24.02 -29.49
N LEU A 477 23.35 23.20 -29.94
CA LEU A 477 24.76 23.61 -30.09
C LEU A 477 24.94 24.75 -31.10
N TYR A 478 24.13 24.79 -32.17
CA TYR A 478 24.11 25.96 -33.06
C TYR A 478 23.53 27.21 -32.37
N LEU A 479 22.52 27.10 -31.50
CA LEU A 479 22.03 28.24 -30.71
C LEU A 479 23.11 28.78 -29.75
N GLU A 480 23.77 27.90 -29.01
CA GLU A 480 24.88 28.28 -28.10
C GLU A 480 26.05 28.94 -28.86
N ASN A 481 26.33 28.46 -30.06
CA ASN A 481 27.32 29.04 -30.98
C ASN A 481 26.80 30.25 -31.78
N LYS A 482 25.64 30.83 -31.39
CA LYS A 482 24.98 32.01 -31.99
C LYS A 482 24.58 31.87 -33.49
N GLN A 483 24.40 30.65 -33.99
CA GLN A 483 24.03 30.34 -35.38
C GLN A 483 22.52 30.05 -35.52
N GLN A 484 21.67 30.98 -35.08
CA GLN A 484 20.20 30.83 -35.01
C GLN A 484 19.55 30.36 -36.32
N LYS A 485 19.98 30.90 -37.48
CA LYS A 485 19.48 30.47 -38.80
C LYS A 485 19.79 29.00 -39.13
N LYS A 486 20.88 28.42 -38.60
CA LYS A 486 21.16 26.98 -38.75
C LYS A 486 20.36 26.14 -37.78
N ALA A 487 20.19 26.60 -36.54
CA ALA A 487 19.35 25.93 -35.55
C ALA A 487 17.91 25.77 -36.04
N ILE A 488 17.31 26.84 -36.61
CA ILE A 488 15.99 26.80 -37.25
C ILE A 488 15.94 25.69 -38.31
N LYS A 489 16.88 25.67 -39.28
CA LYS A 489 16.93 24.63 -40.33
C LYS A 489 17.04 23.19 -39.81
N ILE A 490 17.75 22.97 -38.71
CA ILE A 490 17.85 21.63 -38.10
C ILE A 490 16.55 21.27 -37.34
N PHE A 491 15.92 22.22 -36.64
CA PHE A 491 14.61 22.00 -36.02
C PHE A 491 13.49 21.79 -37.06
N GLU A 492 13.50 22.50 -38.18
CA GLU A 492 12.60 22.24 -39.32
C GLU A 492 12.83 20.83 -39.89
N LYS A 493 14.09 20.44 -40.14
CA LYS A 493 14.44 19.10 -40.63
C LYS A 493 14.03 17.99 -39.65
N TYR A 494 14.12 18.25 -38.34
CA TYR A 494 13.65 17.34 -37.30
C TYR A 494 12.13 17.13 -37.38
N LEU A 495 11.37 18.22 -37.44
CA LEU A 495 9.90 18.19 -37.51
C LEU A 495 9.34 17.72 -38.85
N ALA A 496 10.16 17.71 -39.91
CA ALA A 496 9.84 17.11 -41.20
C ALA A 496 10.21 15.61 -41.31
N SER A 497 10.72 15.01 -40.23
CA SER A 497 10.98 13.57 -40.14
C SER A 497 9.88 12.85 -39.35
N ASP A 498 9.82 11.52 -39.43
CA ASP A 498 8.87 10.69 -38.67
C ASP A 498 9.13 10.69 -37.14
N ALA A 499 10.08 11.47 -36.64
CA ALA A 499 10.46 11.55 -35.23
C ALA A 499 9.39 12.28 -34.39
N THR A 500 8.53 11.52 -33.71
CA THR A 500 7.51 12.07 -32.80
C THR A 500 8.04 12.44 -31.41
N GLU A 501 9.14 11.84 -30.97
CA GLU A 501 9.77 12.15 -29.68
C GLU A 501 10.17 13.63 -29.61
N HIS A 502 10.00 14.29 -28.47
CA HIS A 502 10.27 15.73 -28.27
C HIS A 502 9.60 16.71 -29.26
N SER A 503 8.80 16.27 -30.23
CA SER A 503 8.25 17.08 -31.33
C SER A 503 7.59 18.38 -30.83
N ALA A 504 6.68 18.30 -29.85
CA ALA A 504 6.03 19.46 -29.26
C ALA A 504 6.99 20.42 -28.51
N SER A 505 8.10 19.92 -27.95
CA SER A 505 9.11 20.78 -27.31
C SER A 505 9.95 21.54 -28.34
N ILE A 506 10.25 20.88 -29.46
CA ILE A 506 10.97 21.48 -30.60
C ILE A 506 10.08 22.47 -31.34
N GLN A 507 8.81 22.14 -31.58
CA GLN A 507 7.82 23.08 -32.11
C GLN A 507 7.67 24.31 -31.21
N LEU A 508 7.62 24.14 -29.88
CA LEU A 508 7.56 25.28 -28.94
C LEU A 508 8.81 26.15 -29.03
N ARG A 509 10.01 25.54 -29.05
CA ARG A 509 11.26 26.28 -29.18
C ARG A 509 11.35 27.01 -30.52
N LEU A 510 10.96 26.36 -31.61
CA LEU A 510 10.91 26.95 -32.95
C LEU A 510 9.90 28.10 -33.02
N ALA A 511 8.74 27.95 -32.40
CA ALA A 511 7.73 29.01 -32.33
C ALA A 511 8.25 30.25 -31.59
N TYR A 512 8.96 30.08 -30.47
CA TYR A 512 9.62 31.21 -29.78
C TYR A 512 10.72 31.86 -30.64
N LEU A 513 11.51 31.07 -31.39
CA LEU A 513 12.46 31.63 -32.37
C LEU A 513 11.74 32.39 -33.51
N TYR A 514 10.51 32.00 -33.87
CA TYR A 514 9.65 32.76 -34.79
C TYR A 514 9.09 34.04 -34.17
N VAL A 515 8.74 34.07 -32.87
CA VAL A 515 8.39 35.32 -32.17
C VAL A 515 9.59 36.28 -32.14
N GLU A 516 10.78 35.81 -31.76
CA GLU A 516 12.02 36.61 -31.77
C GLU A 516 12.34 37.18 -33.17
N THR A 517 12.05 36.43 -34.23
CA THR A 517 12.26 36.86 -35.62
C THR A 517 11.03 37.54 -36.26
N LYS A 518 10.01 37.89 -35.46
CA LYS A 518 8.76 38.59 -35.85
C LYS A 518 7.89 37.87 -36.90
N GLN A 519 8.00 36.54 -36.98
CA GLN A 519 7.23 35.69 -37.88
C GLN A 519 5.92 35.24 -37.21
N ASN A 520 5.07 36.20 -36.83
CA ASN A 520 3.94 36.00 -35.92
C ASN A 520 2.94 34.91 -36.38
N PHE A 521 2.61 34.81 -37.67
CA PHE A 521 1.69 33.78 -38.16
C PHE A 521 2.26 32.36 -38.02
N LEU A 522 3.54 32.16 -38.30
CA LEU A 522 4.22 30.86 -38.13
C LEU A 522 4.36 30.51 -36.64
N ALA A 523 4.66 31.51 -35.80
CA ALA A 523 4.66 31.34 -34.34
C ALA A 523 3.29 30.91 -33.81
N ILE A 524 2.20 31.60 -34.20
CA ILE A 524 0.83 31.26 -33.81
C ILE A 524 0.49 29.84 -34.26
N SER A 525 0.74 29.48 -35.52
CA SER A 525 0.42 28.15 -36.05
C SER A 525 1.13 27.04 -35.27
N LEU A 526 2.41 27.21 -34.91
CA LEU A 526 3.13 26.23 -34.10
C LEU A 526 2.65 26.22 -32.63
N LEU A 527 2.42 27.37 -32.01
CA LEU A 527 1.90 27.44 -30.64
C LEU A 527 0.50 26.82 -30.52
N GLU A 528 -0.37 26.98 -31.53
CA GLU A 528 -1.67 26.31 -31.63
C GLU A 528 -1.51 24.78 -31.69
N GLN A 529 -0.61 24.26 -32.54
CA GLN A 529 -0.33 22.83 -32.63
C GLN A 529 0.24 22.26 -31.32
N VAL A 530 1.24 22.92 -30.73
CA VAL A 530 1.83 22.54 -29.45
C VAL A 530 0.79 22.53 -28.33
N ARG A 531 -0.16 23.46 -28.34
CA ARG A 531 -1.23 23.54 -27.33
C ARG A 531 -2.16 22.32 -27.35
N LEU A 532 -2.27 21.60 -28.47
CA LEU A 532 -3.03 20.35 -28.55
C LEU A 532 -2.31 19.18 -27.84
N HIS A 533 -1.00 19.30 -27.59
CA HIS A 533 -0.22 18.27 -26.89
C HIS A 533 -0.54 18.25 -25.39
N PRO A 534 -0.81 17.08 -24.76
CA PRO A 534 -1.22 16.99 -23.35
C PRO A 534 -0.30 17.70 -22.35
N ASP A 535 1.01 17.64 -22.59
CA ASP A 535 2.04 18.22 -21.70
C ASP A 535 2.20 19.74 -21.84
N TYR A 536 1.76 20.32 -22.96
CA TYR A 536 1.98 21.74 -23.28
C TYR A 536 0.70 22.58 -23.35
N GLY A 537 -0.48 21.96 -23.48
CA GLY A 537 -1.77 22.68 -23.48
C GLY A 537 -2.04 23.52 -22.21
N GLN A 538 -1.34 23.21 -21.12
CA GLN A 538 -1.38 23.91 -19.83
C GLN A 538 -0.14 24.79 -19.56
N ASN A 539 0.81 24.91 -20.50
CA ASN A 539 2.05 25.65 -20.28
C ASN A 539 1.78 27.17 -20.10
N PRO A 540 2.15 27.80 -18.98
CA PRO A 540 1.82 29.21 -18.73
C PRO A 540 2.44 30.18 -19.74
N GLU A 541 3.70 29.98 -20.11
CA GLU A 541 4.44 30.86 -21.03
C GLU A 541 3.85 30.80 -22.45
N LEU A 542 3.52 29.60 -22.93
CA LEU A 542 2.83 29.38 -24.20
C LEU A 542 1.50 30.14 -24.22
N LEU A 543 0.68 29.96 -23.18
CA LEU A 543 -0.64 30.58 -23.10
C LEU A 543 -0.56 32.11 -23.02
N GLN A 544 0.40 32.66 -22.25
CA GLN A 544 0.63 34.11 -22.18
C GLN A 544 1.11 34.67 -23.53
N THR A 545 2.03 33.96 -24.20
CA THR A 545 2.53 34.34 -25.53
C THR A 545 1.40 34.34 -26.56
N LEU A 546 0.55 33.30 -26.57
CA LEU A 546 -0.66 33.26 -27.41
C LEU A 546 -1.65 34.37 -27.06
N MET A 547 -1.82 34.73 -25.78
CA MET A 547 -2.73 35.80 -25.37
C MET A 547 -2.32 37.16 -25.95
N VAL A 548 -1.02 37.49 -25.90
CA VAL A 548 -0.47 38.72 -26.49
C VAL A 548 -0.63 38.70 -28.00
N LEU A 549 -0.17 37.63 -28.67
CA LEU A 549 -0.25 37.51 -30.13
C LEU A 549 -1.71 37.57 -30.63
N TYR A 550 -2.64 36.86 -29.99
CA TYR A 550 -4.05 36.88 -30.38
C TYR A 550 -4.70 38.25 -30.20
N ARG A 551 -4.39 38.98 -29.13
CA ARG A 551 -4.95 40.32 -28.89
C ARG A 551 -4.68 41.28 -30.05
N GLU A 552 -3.53 41.11 -30.73
CA GLU A 552 -3.07 41.97 -31.82
C GLU A 552 -3.42 41.43 -33.22
N THR A 553 -3.60 40.11 -33.39
CA THR A 553 -3.59 39.47 -34.73
C THR A 553 -4.84 38.67 -35.12
N VAL A 554 -5.73 38.29 -34.18
CA VAL A 554 -6.93 37.49 -34.49
C VAL A 554 -8.23 38.24 -34.20
N SER A 555 -9.36 37.71 -34.68
CA SER A 555 -10.68 38.32 -34.42
C SER A 555 -11.03 38.31 -32.93
N LYS A 556 -11.84 39.29 -32.51
CA LYS A 556 -12.30 39.44 -31.12
C LYS A 556 -13.01 38.18 -30.63
N GLU A 557 -13.73 37.49 -31.51
CA GLU A 557 -14.44 36.25 -31.24
C GLU A 557 -13.46 35.10 -30.98
N LYS A 558 -12.43 34.92 -31.82
CA LYS A 558 -11.38 33.90 -31.62
C LYS A 558 -10.60 34.17 -30.32
N PHE A 559 -10.33 35.44 -30.01
CA PHE A 559 -9.68 35.83 -28.76
C PHE A 559 -10.56 35.53 -27.52
N VAL A 560 -11.86 35.86 -27.54
CA VAL A 560 -12.80 35.52 -26.45
C VAL A 560 -12.89 34.00 -26.25
N GLN A 561 -13.03 33.22 -27.33
CA GLN A 561 -13.06 31.75 -27.24
C GLN A 561 -11.77 31.17 -26.65
N PHE A 562 -10.62 31.78 -26.98
CA PHE A 562 -9.34 31.43 -26.36
C PHE A 562 -9.33 31.71 -24.86
N LEU A 563 -9.69 32.93 -24.42
CA LEU A 563 -9.74 33.28 -22.99
C LEU A 563 -10.72 32.38 -22.20
N LEU A 564 -11.89 32.07 -22.78
CA LEU A 564 -12.87 31.12 -22.23
C LEU A 564 -12.26 29.72 -22.08
N SER A 565 -11.56 29.21 -23.09
CA SER A 565 -10.93 27.89 -23.04
C SER A 565 -9.86 27.80 -21.95
N VAL A 566 -9.08 28.87 -21.73
CA VAL A 566 -8.02 28.90 -20.70
C VAL A 566 -8.60 29.03 -19.28
N LYS A 567 -9.56 29.94 -19.04
CA LYS A 567 -10.13 30.11 -17.68
C LYS A 567 -10.88 28.87 -17.18
N SER A 568 -11.39 28.06 -18.11
CA SER A 568 -12.25 26.91 -17.82
C SER A 568 -11.49 25.61 -17.56
N ASP A 569 -10.20 25.52 -17.94
CA ASP A 569 -9.39 24.32 -17.70
C ASP A 569 -9.17 24.10 -16.19
N PRO A 570 -9.67 23.01 -15.58
CA PRO A 570 -9.52 22.73 -14.16
C PRO A 570 -8.06 22.44 -13.74
N LYS A 571 -7.15 22.15 -14.68
CA LYS A 571 -5.76 21.75 -14.39
C LYS A 571 -4.78 22.92 -14.23
N LEU A 572 -5.10 24.08 -14.78
CA LEU A 572 -4.26 25.28 -14.69
C LEU A 572 -4.21 25.87 -13.28
N GLU A 573 -3.11 26.55 -12.95
CA GLU A 573 -2.98 27.25 -11.66
C GLU A 573 -4.02 28.34 -11.47
N ASP A 574 -4.50 28.49 -10.22
CA ASP A 574 -5.49 29.50 -9.85
C ASP A 574 -5.03 30.93 -10.13
N GLN A 575 -3.72 31.22 -10.16
CA GLN A 575 -3.21 32.57 -10.47
C GLN A 575 -3.21 32.82 -11.97
N LEU A 576 -2.79 31.85 -12.78
CA LEU A 576 -2.84 31.97 -14.23
C LEU A 576 -4.28 32.15 -14.70
N ARG A 577 -5.20 31.27 -14.28
CA ARG A 577 -6.63 31.39 -14.60
C ARG A 577 -7.23 32.72 -14.18
N HIS A 578 -6.77 33.29 -13.06
CA HIS A 578 -7.21 34.60 -12.60
C HIS A 578 -6.91 35.69 -13.63
N GLY A 579 -5.67 35.76 -14.13
CA GLY A 579 -5.27 36.77 -15.13
C GLY A 579 -6.03 36.64 -16.45
N PHE A 580 -6.23 35.43 -16.96
CA PHE A 580 -7.03 35.20 -18.17
C PHE A 580 -8.51 35.56 -17.96
N GLN A 581 -9.05 35.30 -16.76
CA GLN A 581 -10.41 35.72 -16.39
C GLN A 581 -10.50 37.26 -16.25
N THR A 582 -9.48 37.94 -15.70
CA THR A 582 -9.40 39.42 -15.68
C THR A 582 -9.43 39.97 -17.10
N GLN A 583 -8.60 39.43 -18.01
CA GLN A 583 -8.57 39.87 -19.41
C GLN A 583 -9.90 39.63 -20.13
N LEU A 584 -10.62 38.55 -19.82
CA LEU A 584 -11.96 38.31 -20.37
C LEU A 584 -12.97 39.35 -19.90
N LEU A 585 -12.96 39.71 -18.60
CA LEU A 585 -13.86 40.72 -18.04
C LEU A 585 -13.63 42.10 -18.67
N LEU A 586 -12.37 42.49 -18.87
CA LEU A 586 -12.02 43.70 -19.63
C LEU A 586 -12.55 43.64 -21.06
N THR A 587 -12.37 42.50 -21.74
CA THR A 587 -12.83 42.30 -23.12
C THR A 587 -14.35 42.33 -23.26
N TYR A 588 -15.12 41.87 -22.26
CA TYR A 588 -16.58 42.01 -22.24
C TYR A 588 -17.01 43.46 -21.98
N PHE A 589 -16.33 44.18 -21.10
CA PHE A 589 -16.62 45.60 -20.86
C PHE A 589 -16.35 46.46 -22.11
N GLU A 590 -15.22 46.26 -22.78
CA GLU A 590 -14.88 46.90 -24.06
C GLU A 590 -15.89 46.58 -25.20
N GLN A 591 -16.69 45.52 -25.05
CA GLN A 591 -17.74 45.11 -26.00
C GLN A 591 -19.16 45.49 -25.53
N ASN A 592 -19.32 46.24 -24.43
CA ASN A 592 -20.60 46.55 -23.78
C ASN A 592 -21.43 45.31 -23.38
N LYS A 593 -20.79 44.15 -23.21
CA LYS A 593 -21.41 42.85 -22.84
C LYS A 593 -21.59 42.72 -21.33
N CYS A 594 -22.45 43.58 -20.79
CA CYS A 594 -22.62 43.72 -19.34
C CYS A 594 -23.30 42.51 -18.68
N GLU A 595 -24.19 41.77 -19.37
CA GLU A 595 -24.81 40.59 -18.77
C GLU A 595 -23.81 39.43 -18.63
N GLU A 596 -22.98 39.22 -19.64
CA GLU A 596 -21.91 38.21 -19.63
C GLU A 596 -20.81 38.55 -18.61
N LEU A 597 -20.44 39.83 -18.50
CA LEU A 597 -19.53 40.33 -17.45
C LEU A 597 -20.09 40.04 -16.05
N LEU A 598 -21.37 40.34 -15.81
CA LEU A 598 -22.00 40.11 -14.51
C LEU A 598 -22.17 38.63 -14.19
N ALA A 599 -22.51 37.80 -15.18
CA ALA A 599 -22.56 36.35 -15.03
C ALA A 599 -21.18 35.79 -14.66
N GLU A 600 -20.13 36.17 -15.38
CA GLU A 600 -18.75 35.73 -15.16
C GLU A 600 -18.22 36.11 -13.77
N ILE A 601 -18.55 37.31 -13.27
CA ILE A 601 -18.18 37.77 -11.93
C ILE A 601 -19.00 37.07 -10.83
N ASN A 602 -20.28 36.75 -11.09
CA ASN A 602 -21.18 36.18 -10.08
C ASN A 602 -21.07 34.65 -9.96
N ASP A 603 -20.66 33.93 -11.01
CA ASP A 603 -20.45 32.47 -11.00
C ASP A 603 -19.43 32.02 -9.93
N LYS A 604 -18.42 32.87 -9.64
CA LYS A 604 -17.36 32.57 -8.67
C LYS A 604 -17.10 33.74 -7.71
N PRO A 605 -17.85 33.90 -6.61
CA PRO A 605 -17.61 34.97 -5.63
C PRO A 605 -16.19 34.95 -5.00
N GLY A 606 -15.52 33.80 -5.01
CA GLY A 606 -14.11 33.67 -4.60
C GLY A 606 -13.11 34.39 -5.51
N TYR A 607 -13.43 34.65 -6.78
CA TYR A 607 -12.57 35.37 -7.72
C TYR A 607 -12.30 36.80 -7.24
N LEU A 608 -13.36 37.59 -7.00
CA LEU A 608 -13.23 38.95 -6.46
C LEU A 608 -12.55 38.97 -5.07
N GLN A 609 -12.82 37.97 -4.23
CA GLN A 609 -12.16 37.88 -2.93
C GLN A 609 -10.66 37.62 -3.05
N LYS A 610 -10.23 36.87 -4.08
CA LYS A 610 -8.81 36.67 -4.39
C LYS A 610 -8.16 37.97 -4.86
N SER A 611 -8.74 38.67 -5.85
CA SER A 611 -8.20 39.96 -6.32
C SER A 611 -8.03 40.94 -5.16
N LYS A 612 -9.00 41.00 -4.23
CA LYS A 612 -8.94 41.89 -3.06
C LYS A 612 -7.68 41.66 -2.20
N ASN A 613 -7.28 40.40 -2.06
CA ASN A 613 -6.16 40.00 -1.22
C ASN A 613 -4.81 40.08 -1.97
N THR A 614 -4.80 39.89 -3.29
CA THR A 614 -3.56 39.84 -4.09
C THR A 614 -3.20 41.16 -4.77
N ASN A 615 -4.19 41.94 -5.21
CA ASN A 615 -4.02 43.19 -5.92
C ASN A 615 -5.22 44.14 -5.68
N PRO A 616 -5.15 44.98 -4.63
CA PRO A 616 -6.25 45.88 -4.27
C PRO A 616 -6.67 46.86 -5.39
N GLN A 617 -5.74 47.28 -6.26
CA GLN A 617 -6.05 48.20 -7.37
C GLN A 617 -6.85 47.50 -8.49
N GLU A 618 -6.45 46.28 -8.86
CA GLU A 618 -7.21 45.43 -9.78
C GLU A 618 -8.60 45.10 -9.22
N TRP A 619 -8.68 44.80 -7.91
CA TRP A 619 -9.97 44.60 -7.25
C TRP A 619 -10.87 45.85 -7.30
N GLN A 620 -10.33 47.04 -7.00
CA GLN A 620 -11.08 48.30 -7.10
C GLN A 620 -11.58 48.53 -8.54
N HIS A 621 -10.76 48.25 -9.56
CA HIS A 621 -11.18 48.35 -10.95
C HIS A 621 -12.29 47.34 -11.29
N LEU A 622 -12.16 46.08 -10.90
CA LEU A 622 -13.18 45.05 -11.13
C LEU A 622 -14.50 45.35 -10.41
N GLN A 623 -14.46 45.91 -9.20
CA GLN A 623 -15.68 46.41 -8.52
C GLN A 623 -16.29 47.60 -9.28
N TYR A 624 -15.49 48.50 -9.84
CA TYR A 624 -15.98 49.61 -10.68
C TYR A 624 -16.69 49.09 -11.95
N LEU A 625 -16.06 48.18 -12.70
CA LEU A 625 -16.68 47.56 -13.89
C LEU A 625 -17.98 46.85 -13.54
N LYS A 626 -17.98 46.08 -12.43
CA LYS A 626 -19.19 45.44 -11.90
C LYS A 626 -20.27 46.48 -11.58
N SER A 627 -19.91 47.56 -10.89
CA SER A 627 -20.87 48.59 -10.48
C SER A 627 -21.49 49.31 -11.67
N SER A 628 -20.68 49.64 -12.68
CA SER A 628 -21.14 50.25 -13.93
C SER A 628 -22.11 49.31 -14.68
N CYS A 629 -21.77 48.04 -14.88
CA CYS A 629 -22.69 47.11 -15.52
C CYS A 629 -23.96 46.80 -14.70
N LEU A 630 -23.90 46.81 -13.37
CA LEU A 630 -25.11 46.71 -12.52
C LEU A 630 -26.01 47.94 -12.66
N PHE A 631 -25.43 49.12 -12.83
CA PHE A 631 -26.15 50.36 -13.08
C PHE A 631 -26.82 50.36 -14.47
N GLU A 632 -26.08 50.04 -15.53
CA GLU A 632 -26.63 49.92 -16.90
C GLU A 632 -27.76 48.88 -16.99
N THR A 633 -27.60 47.73 -16.31
CA THR A 633 -28.64 46.68 -16.24
C THR A 633 -29.77 46.97 -15.22
N LYS A 634 -29.85 48.21 -14.70
CA LYS A 634 -30.90 48.70 -13.80
C LYS A 634 -31.03 47.95 -12.46
N LYS A 635 -29.96 47.30 -12.01
CA LYS A 635 -29.88 46.55 -10.73
C LYS A 635 -29.44 47.47 -9.60
N TRP A 636 -30.22 48.53 -9.35
CA TRP A 636 -29.87 49.65 -8.47
C TRP A 636 -29.43 49.23 -7.05
N GLU A 637 -30.10 48.22 -6.46
CA GLU A 637 -29.79 47.72 -5.11
C GLU A 637 -28.39 47.09 -5.04
N GLU A 638 -28.02 46.32 -6.06
CA GLU A 638 -26.69 45.72 -6.16
C GLU A 638 -25.64 46.77 -6.52
N ALA A 639 -25.97 47.69 -7.44
CA ALA A 639 -25.09 48.77 -7.88
C ALA A 639 -24.65 49.67 -6.71
N ARG A 640 -25.59 50.08 -5.82
CA ARG A 640 -25.24 50.87 -4.63
C ARG A 640 -24.33 50.11 -3.65
N ILE A 641 -24.59 48.82 -3.43
CA ILE A 641 -23.78 47.98 -2.53
C ILE A 641 -22.36 47.79 -3.07
N VAL A 642 -22.20 47.70 -4.39
CA VAL A 642 -20.87 47.58 -5.03
C VAL A 642 -20.15 48.94 -5.06
N SER A 643 -20.83 50.03 -5.44
CA SER A 643 -20.28 51.40 -5.43
C SER A 643 -19.71 51.78 -4.06
N ARG A 644 -20.45 51.50 -2.97
CA ARG A 644 -19.98 51.85 -1.62
C ARG A 644 -18.65 51.18 -1.24
N LYS A 645 -18.28 50.05 -1.85
CA LYS A 645 -17.01 49.34 -1.59
C LYS A 645 -15.78 50.01 -2.21
N ILE A 646 -15.97 50.95 -3.13
CA ILE A 646 -14.89 51.64 -3.87
C ILE A 646 -14.85 53.15 -3.62
N LEU A 647 -15.60 53.67 -2.63
CA LEU A 647 -15.53 55.08 -2.24
C LEU A 647 -14.13 55.52 -1.80
N GLU A 648 -13.35 54.64 -1.18
CA GLU A 648 -11.96 54.91 -0.79
C GLU A 648 -10.95 54.80 -1.96
N SER A 649 -11.40 54.48 -3.18
CA SER A 649 -10.52 54.42 -4.35
C SER A 649 -10.43 55.79 -5.01
N GLU A 650 -9.30 56.49 -4.85
CA GLU A 650 -9.06 57.81 -5.46
C GLU A 650 -9.45 57.87 -6.95
N LYS A 651 -9.11 56.82 -7.71
CA LYS A 651 -9.38 56.73 -9.16
C LYS A 651 -10.86 56.57 -9.53
N TYR A 652 -11.67 55.93 -8.69
CA TYR A 652 -13.07 55.56 -9.01
C TYR A 652 -14.11 56.22 -8.10
N ARG A 653 -13.69 57.01 -7.10
CA ARG A 653 -14.55 57.63 -6.08
C ARG A 653 -15.67 58.47 -6.68
N GLN A 654 -15.36 59.32 -7.67
CA GLN A 654 -16.36 60.21 -8.26
C GLN A 654 -17.46 59.42 -8.99
N GLN A 655 -17.07 58.46 -9.83
CA GLN A 655 -18.00 57.62 -10.58
C GLN A 655 -18.81 56.72 -9.65
N ALA A 656 -18.18 56.19 -8.59
CA ALA A 656 -18.87 55.42 -7.55
C ALA A 656 -19.92 56.25 -6.82
N ILE A 657 -19.61 57.49 -6.45
CA ILE A 657 -20.56 58.41 -5.80
C ILE A 657 -21.73 58.76 -6.74
N GLN A 658 -21.47 58.97 -8.03
CA GLN A 658 -22.51 59.22 -9.02
C GLN A 658 -23.48 58.02 -9.15
N ILE A 659 -22.95 56.80 -9.30
CA ILE A 659 -23.75 55.57 -9.36
C ILE A 659 -24.52 55.37 -8.05
N LEU A 660 -23.89 55.63 -6.90
CA LEU A 660 -24.48 55.47 -5.57
C LEU A 660 -25.66 56.42 -5.34
N LEU A 661 -25.49 57.71 -5.61
CA LEU A 661 -26.53 58.74 -5.45
C LEU A 661 -27.72 58.48 -6.39
N GLU A 662 -27.47 58.19 -7.66
CA GLU A 662 -28.56 57.91 -8.61
C GLU A 662 -29.27 56.58 -8.27
N SER A 663 -28.53 55.54 -7.86
CA SER A 663 -29.15 54.29 -7.39
C SER A 663 -30.04 54.52 -6.16
N HIS A 664 -29.60 55.31 -5.18
CA HIS A 664 -30.44 55.67 -4.03
C HIS A 664 -31.69 56.47 -4.44
N LYS A 665 -31.57 57.36 -5.44
CA LYS A 665 -32.68 58.16 -5.99
C LYS A 665 -33.71 57.30 -6.72
N GLN A 666 -33.28 56.34 -7.55
CA GLN A 666 -34.16 55.37 -8.20
C GLN A 666 -34.88 54.46 -7.18
N LEU A 667 -34.21 54.12 -6.08
CA LEU A 667 -34.77 53.35 -4.96
C LEU A 667 -35.59 54.19 -3.95
N GLN A 668 -35.67 55.51 -4.14
CA GLN A 668 -36.32 56.45 -3.23
C GLN A 668 -35.79 56.43 -1.77
N ASP A 669 -34.53 56.05 -1.58
CA ASP A 669 -33.87 56.01 -0.26
C ASP A 669 -33.34 57.41 0.12
N TRP A 670 -34.28 58.32 0.39
CA TRP A 670 -33.99 59.71 0.77
C TRP A 670 -33.13 59.80 2.04
N LYS A 671 -33.27 58.82 2.95
CA LYS A 671 -32.43 58.73 4.14
C LYS A 671 -30.97 58.55 3.74
N ALA A 672 -30.65 57.56 2.90
CA ALA A 672 -29.28 57.34 2.45
C ALA A 672 -28.70 58.55 1.70
N ILE A 673 -29.44 59.15 0.75
CA ILE A 673 -28.98 60.33 -0.01
C ILE A 673 -28.51 61.46 0.93
N THR A 674 -29.28 61.76 1.99
CA THR A 674 -28.88 62.82 2.95
C THR A 674 -27.65 62.48 3.79
N TRP A 675 -27.31 61.19 3.96
CA TRP A 675 -26.07 60.76 4.64
C TRP A 675 -24.87 60.76 3.69
N GLU A 676 -25.05 60.33 2.44
CA GLU A 676 -24.00 60.40 1.41
C GLU A 676 -23.57 61.85 1.18
N PHE A 677 -24.51 62.80 1.05
CA PHE A 677 -24.18 64.23 0.94
C PHE A 677 -23.53 64.83 2.19
N GLN A 678 -23.82 64.30 3.39
CA GLN A 678 -23.09 64.68 4.59
C GLN A 678 -21.61 64.32 4.47
N GLU A 679 -21.30 63.08 4.08
CA GLU A 679 -19.92 62.63 3.91
C GLU A 679 -19.20 63.34 2.74
N ILE A 680 -19.88 63.59 1.62
CA ILE A 680 -19.33 64.32 0.47
C ILE A 680 -18.95 65.76 0.88
N TYR A 681 -19.84 66.45 1.61
CA TYR A 681 -19.60 67.80 2.11
C TYR A 681 -18.42 67.83 3.11
N ASP A 682 -18.39 66.90 4.07
CA ASP A 682 -17.36 66.85 5.11
C ASP A 682 -15.98 66.50 4.55
N ARG A 683 -15.89 65.56 3.60
CA ARG A 683 -14.62 65.21 2.91
C ARG A 683 -14.26 66.14 1.75
N LYS A 684 -15.16 67.05 1.34
CA LYS A 684 -15.00 67.95 0.18
C LYS A 684 -14.68 67.23 -1.14
N SER A 685 -15.16 65.99 -1.31
CA SER A 685 -14.82 65.15 -2.47
C SER A 685 -15.96 64.18 -2.86
N PRO A 686 -16.62 64.39 -4.03
CA PRO A 686 -16.42 65.48 -5.00
C PRO A 686 -16.77 66.87 -4.46
N ALA A 687 -16.39 67.91 -5.20
CA ALA A 687 -16.81 69.29 -4.91
C ALA A 687 -18.34 69.41 -4.98
N MET A 688 -18.93 70.09 -4.00
CA MET A 688 -20.38 70.30 -3.94
C MET A 688 -20.82 71.36 -4.95
N SER A 689 -21.96 71.13 -5.61
CA SER A 689 -22.57 72.04 -6.59
C SER A 689 -24.00 72.39 -6.18
N ILE A 690 -24.59 73.44 -6.77
CA ILE A 690 -25.98 73.83 -6.50
C ILE A 690 -26.97 72.65 -6.72
N PRO A 691 -26.89 71.84 -7.81
CA PRO A 691 -27.71 70.64 -7.96
C PRO A 691 -27.56 69.60 -6.85
N TYR A 692 -26.37 69.47 -6.23
CA TYR A 692 -26.18 68.59 -5.08
C TYR A 692 -26.89 69.14 -3.83
N PHE A 693 -26.83 70.45 -3.57
CA PHE A 693 -27.59 71.06 -2.48
C PHE A 693 -29.10 70.97 -2.69
N GLN A 694 -29.58 71.19 -3.92
CA GLN A 694 -30.98 70.98 -4.31
C GLN A 694 -31.43 69.53 -4.03
N LEU A 695 -30.66 68.53 -4.46
CA LEU A 695 -30.98 67.11 -4.21
C LEU A 695 -30.88 66.76 -2.71
N TRP A 696 -29.96 67.38 -1.96
CA TRP A 696 -29.80 67.17 -0.51
C TRP A 696 -31.00 67.71 0.27
N ILE A 697 -31.46 68.92 -0.04
CA ILE A 697 -32.68 69.52 0.52
C ILE A 697 -33.93 68.70 0.14
N PHE A 698 -34.07 68.33 -1.13
CA PHE A 698 -35.18 67.52 -1.63
C PHE A 698 -35.27 66.16 -0.93
N ALA A 699 -34.13 65.50 -0.72
CA ALA A 699 -34.07 64.27 0.07
C ALA A 699 -34.39 64.52 1.55
N ALA A 700 -33.88 65.59 2.15
CA ALA A 700 -34.17 65.95 3.55
C ALA A 700 -35.66 66.26 3.76
N GLN A 701 -36.32 66.95 2.83
CA GLN A 701 -37.77 67.20 2.83
C GLN A 701 -38.58 65.90 2.82
N ARG A 702 -38.12 64.82 2.16
CA ARG A 702 -38.85 63.56 2.07
C ARG A 702 -38.59 62.58 3.23
N ARG A 703 -37.77 62.95 4.21
CA ARG A 703 -37.58 62.18 5.45
C ARG A 703 -38.74 62.40 6.41
N THR A 704 -39.16 61.34 7.11
CA THR A 704 -40.28 61.32 8.07
C THR A 704 -39.84 61.33 9.54
N ASP A 705 -38.56 61.57 9.82
CA ASP A 705 -38.02 61.53 11.19
C ASP A 705 -38.05 62.90 11.90
N PHE A 706 -38.10 62.89 13.24
CA PHE A 706 -38.33 64.08 14.07
C PHE A 706 -37.28 65.20 13.92
N GLN A 707 -36.08 64.92 13.42
CA GLN A 707 -35.04 65.94 13.18
C GLN A 707 -35.07 66.50 11.74
N ARG A 708 -36.06 66.12 10.91
CA ARG A 708 -36.23 66.56 9.51
C ARG A 708 -36.03 68.07 9.36
N LEU A 709 -36.77 68.87 10.13
CA LEU A 709 -36.74 70.32 10.04
C LEU A 709 -35.38 70.91 10.43
N GLU A 710 -34.76 70.38 11.49
CA GLU A 710 -33.46 70.84 11.97
C GLU A 710 -32.32 70.52 10.98
N ARG A 711 -32.36 69.34 10.34
CA ARG A 711 -31.40 69.03 9.26
C ARG A 711 -31.60 69.93 8.04
N ILE A 712 -32.84 70.27 7.69
CA ILE A 712 -33.11 71.21 6.60
C ILE A 712 -32.50 72.59 6.89
N LYS A 713 -32.60 73.11 8.11
CA LYS A 713 -31.91 74.35 8.53
C LYS A 713 -30.39 74.25 8.40
N ILE A 714 -29.79 73.15 8.89
CA ILE A 714 -28.33 72.94 8.82
C ILE A 714 -27.85 72.90 7.36
N ILE A 715 -28.60 72.25 6.47
CA ILE A 715 -28.28 72.21 5.04
C ILE A 715 -28.50 73.58 4.39
N ALA A 716 -29.55 74.32 4.77
CA ALA A 716 -29.83 75.68 4.27
C ALA A 716 -28.69 76.66 4.61
N GLU A 717 -28.21 76.67 5.86
CA GLU A 717 -27.06 77.51 6.26
C GLU A 717 -25.77 77.12 5.54
N ARG A 718 -25.55 75.82 5.28
CA ARG A 718 -24.41 75.36 4.47
C ARG A 718 -24.51 75.76 3.00
N TRP A 719 -25.71 75.70 2.41
CA TRP A 719 -25.97 76.16 1.05
C TRP A 719 -25.73 77.67 0.97
N LYS A 720 -26.35 78.46 1.86
CA LYS A 720 -26.16 79.92 1.97
C LYS A 720 -24.69 80.32 2.15
N LYS A 721 -23.89 79.54 2.89
CA LYS A 721 -22.46 79.78 3.07
C LYS A 721 -21.62 79.40 1.83
N ALA A 722 -22.05 78.41 1.06
CA ALA A 722 -21.33 77.92 -0.13
C ALA A 722 -21.68 78.73 -1.40
N PHE A 723 -22.94 79.15 -1.54
CA PHE A 723 -23.52 79.81 -2.70
C PHE A 723 -24.52 80.91 -2.24
N PRO A 724 -24.04 82.00 -1.60
CA PRO A 724 -24.90 83.08 -1.11
C PRO A 724 -25.70 83.81 -2.20
N GLU A 725 -25.25 83.72 -3.45
CA GLU A 725 -25.91 84.28 -4.63
C GLU A 725 -27.24 83.60 -5.01
N ASP A 726 -27.52 82.39 -4.50
CA ASP A 726 -28.76 81.65 -4.77
C ASP A 726 -29.95 82.11 -3.89
N ALA A 727 -30.13 83.42 -3.80
CA ALA A 727 -31.05 84.08 -2.87
C ALA A 727 -32.53 83.67 -3.06
N GLN A 728 -32.94 83.38 -4.29
CA GLN A 728 -34.33 83.03 -4.60
C GLN A 728 -34.70 81.65 -4.03
N ASN A 729 -33.84 80.64 -4.19
CA ASN A 729 -34.08 79.31 -3.63
C ASN A 729 -34.00 79.32 -2.09
N LEU A 730 -33.08 80.10 -1.53
CA LEU A 730 -32.93 80.24 -0.07
C LEU A 730 -34.16 80.94 0.56
N THR A 731 -34.74 81.95 -0.07
CA THR A 731 -35.97 82.60 0.41
C THR A 731 -37.16 81.65 0.42
N GLN A 732 -37.35 80.86 -0.65
CA GLN A 732 -38.41 79.83 -0.72
C GLN A 732 -38.21 78.74 0.35
N LEU A 733 -36.96 78.34 0.61
CA LEU A 733 -36.63 77.37 1.65
C LEU A 733 -36.93 77.90 3.07
N ASN A 734 -36.72 79.19 3.33
CA ASN A 734 -37.04 79.81 4.62
C ASN A 734 -38.57 79.84 4.88
N LEU A 735 -39.39 80.20 3.89
CA LEU A 735 -40.85 80.15 3.98
C LEU A 735 -41.36 78.73 4.29
N TYR A 736 -40.75 77.72 3.67
CA TYR A 736 -41.01 76.31 3.98
C TYR A 736 -40.62 75.93 5.42
N ILE A 737 -39.49 76.42 5.94
CA ILE A 737 -39.05 76.14 7.32
C ILE A 737 -40.02 76.76 8.35
N SER A 738 -40.43 78.02 8.18
CA SER A 738 -41.34 78.70 9.12
C SER A 738 -42.74 78.07 9.15
N SER A 739 -43.31 77.75 7.97
CA SER A 739 -44.62 77.09 7.85
C SER A 739 -44.60 75.67 8.45
N ALA A 740 -43.55 74.88 8.22
CA ALA A 740 -43.41 73.56 8.83
C ALA A 740 -43.25 73.62 10.36
N ARG A 741 -42.56 74.65 10.90
CA ARG A 741 -42.43 74.82 12.35
C ARG A 741 -43.77 75.14 13.03
N LEU A 742 -44.60 75.96 12.40
CA LEU A 742 -45.94 76.28 12.91
C LEU A 742 -46.86 75.06 12.94
N GLN A 743 -46.82 74.23 11.90
CA GLN A 743 -47.53 72.95 11.86
C GLN A 743 -47.07 72.00 12.97
N GLU A 744 -45.75 71.91 13.21
CA GLU A 744 -45.18 71.08 14.27
C GLU A 744 -45.66 71.51 15.67
N LEU A 745 -45.58 72.80 15.99
CA LEU A 745 -46.03 73.35 17.28
C LEU A 745 -47.54 73.15 17.50
N THR A 746 -48.33 73.24 16.42
CA THR A 746 -49.78 73.00 16.44
C THR A 746 -50.11 71.53 16.66
N ALA A 747 -49.41 70.61 15.98
CA ALA A 747 -49.61 69.16 16.12
C ALA A 747 -49.10 68.62 17.46
N GLN A 748 -48.13 69.28 18.09
CA GLN A 748 -47.65 68.98 19.44
C GLN A 748 -48.60 69.49 20.55
N GLU A 749 -49.70 70.16 20.19
CA GLU A 749 -50.56 70.91 21.12
C GLU A 749 -49.77 71.90 22.01
N ASN A 750 -48.62 72.39 21.53
CA ASN A 750 -47.76 73.32 22.25
C ASN A 750 -48.26 74.75 22.04
N TRP A 751 -49.47 75.03 22.52
CA TRP A 751 -50.19 76.29 22.31
C TRP A 751 -49.41 77.51 22.85
N LYS A 752 -48.62 77.33 23.92
CA LYS A 752 -47.72 78.36 24.45
C LYS A 752 -46.58 78.68 23.47
N GLY A 753 -46.03 77.65 22.83
CA GLY A 753 -45.08 77.78 21.73
C GLY A 753 -45.69 78.42 20.48
N VAL A 754 -46.92 78.03 20.09
CA VAL A 754 -47.65 78.62 18.96
C VAL A 754 -47.87 80.12 19.17
N SER A 755 -48.41 80.54 20.32
CA SER A 755 -48.64 81.98 20.61
C SER A 755 -47.33 82.77 20.63
N ALA A 756 -46.29 82.26 21.30
CA ALA A 756 -44.98 82.92 21.33
C ALA A 756 -44.34 83.06 19.94
N PHE A 757 -44.40 82.00 19.13
CA PHE A 757 -43.84 81.96 17.78
C PHE A 757 -44.57 82.90 16.81
N LEU A 758 -45.92 82.87 16.78
CA LEU A 758 -46.69 83.78 15.94
C LEU A 758 -46.45 85.25 16.31
N ARG A 759 -46.33 85.56 17.61
CA ARG A 759 -46.00 86.92 18.08
C ARG A 759 -44.56 87.33 17.73
N SER A 760 -43.60 86.40 17.71
CA SER A 760 -42.22 86.72 17.32
C SER A 760 -42.05 86.90 15.81
N GLU A 761 -42.62 86.00 15.00
CA GLU A 761 -42.57 86.09 13.53
C GLU A 761 -43.31 87.33 13.01
N TYR A 762 -44.41 87.72 13.66
CA TYR A 762 -45.09 88.99 13.37
C TYR A 762 -44.21 90.20 13.71
N LYS A 763 -43.56 90.20 14.88
CA LYS A 763 -42.66 91.28 15.31
C LYS A 763 -41.41 91.42 14.42
N THR A 764 -40.93 90.34 13.80
CA THR A 764 -39.80 90.37 12.86
C THR A 764 -40.21 90.66 11.42
N GLY A 765 -41.51 90.79 11.11
CA GLY A 765 -42.01 91.05 9.75
C GLY A 765 -42.05 89.83 8.83
N ASN A 766 -41.88 88.61 9.37
CA ASN A 766 -41.89 87.37 8.59
C ASN A 766 -43.30 86.90 8.20
N ILE A 767 -44.34 87.32 8.96
CA ILE A 767 -45.76 86.97 8.70
C ILE A 767 -46.69 88.16 8.98
N SER A 768 -47.87 88.15 8.35
CA SER A 768 -48.99 89.07 8.59
C SER A 768 -50.00 88.53 9.62
N LEU A 769 -50.66 89.41 10.37
CA LEU A 769 -51.74 89.06 11.30
C LEU A 769 -53.11 88.97 10.58
N ASP A 770 -53.14 88.23 9.48
CA ASP A 770 -54.35 87.96 8.70
C ASP A 770 -55.30 86.97 9.40
N GLU A 771 -56.43 86.66 8.75
CA GLU A 771 -57.46 85.78 9.30
C GLU A 771 -56.94 84.37 9.64
N GLN A 772 -55.97 83.85 8.88
CA GLN A 772 -55.42 82.51 9.10
C GLN A 772 -54.52 82.49 10.34
N TYR A 773 -53.57 83.42 10.45
CA TYR A 773 -52.65 83.48 11.59
C TYR A 773 -53.34 83.98 12.87
N PHE A 774 -54.29 84.94 12.77
CA PHE A 774 -55.07 85.39 13.93
C PHE A 774 -55.95 84.27 14.51
N SER A 775 -56.61 83.47 13.65
CA SER A 775 -57.43 82.34 14.11
C SER A 775 -56.60 81.30 14.87
N GLN A 776 -55.38 81.01 14.41
CA GLN A 776 -54.47 80.08 15.09
C GLN A 776 -53.93 80.64 16.41
N LEU A 777 -53.61 81.93 16.47
CA LEU A 777 -53.23 82.61 17.72
C LEU A 777 -54.38 82.57 18.74
N LEU A 778 -55.60 82.90 18.33
CA LEU A 778 -56.78 82.88 19.20
C LEU A 778 -57.09 81.47 19.73
N PHE A 779 -57.02 80.46 18.86
CA PHE A 779 -57.21 79.05 19.25
C PHE A 779 -56.15 78.57 20.25
N ALA A 780 -54.90 79.00 20.08
CA ALA A 780 -53.82 78.70 21.01
C ALA A 780 -54.07 79.32 22.40
N GLU A 781 -54.44 80.60 22.47
CA GLU A 781 -54.75 81.25 23.77
C GLU A 781 -55.99 80.62 24.45
N GLN A 782 -56.99 80.17 23.69
CA GLN A 782 -58.14 79.41 24.18
C GLN A 782 -57.73 78.06 24.78
N LYS A 783 -56.89 77.29 24.07
CA LYS A 783 -56.41 75.98 24.53
C LYS A 783 -55.51 76.02 25.76
N LEU A 784 -54.85 77.15 26.01
CA LEU A 784 -54.08 77.40 27.23
C LEU A 784 -54.95 77.76 28.45
N GLU A 785 -56.26 77.94 28.26
CA GLU A 785 -57.14 78.65 29.21
C GLU A 785 -56.55 80.02 29.61
N ASN A 786 -55.77 80.64 28.72
CA ASN A 786 -55.13 81.92 28.98
C ASN A 786 -56.11 83.04 28.69
N TRP A 787 -57.13 83.16 29.55
CA TRP A 787 -58.21 84.14 29.40
C TRP A 787 -57.69 85.58 29.32
N GLY A 788 -56.55 85.89 29.97
CA GLY A 788 -55.85 87.17 29.80
C GLY A 788 -55.16 87.32 28.43
N GLY A 789 -54.57 86.25 27.92
CA GLY A 789 -54.00 86.15 26.57
C GLY A 789 -55.05 86.30 25.46
N ILE A 790 -56.26 85.75 25.63
CA ILE A 790 -57.39 85.95 24.72
C ILE A 790 -57.79 87.43 24.66
N LEU A 791 -57.91 88.09 25.81
CA LEU A 791 -58.18 89.53 25.88
C LEU A 791 -57.04 90.35 25.23
N SER A 792 -55.77 89.94 25.42
CA SER A 792 -54.60 90.54 24.74
C SER A 792 -54.61 90.33 23.22
N ALA A 793 -55.01 89.16 22.72
CA ALA A 793 -55.07 88.87 21.30
C ALA A 793 -56.14 89.74 20.61
N TYR A 794 -57.33 89.89 21.21
CA TYR A 794 -58.33 90.82 20.70
C TYR A 794 -57.91 92.30 20.82
N ALA A 795 -57.11 92.65 21.84
CA ALA A 795 -56.54 94.00 21.95
C ALA A 795 -55.54 94.30 20.82
N LEU A 796 -54.69 93.32 20.45
CA LEU A 796 -53.80 93.42 19.28
C LEU A 796 -54.60 93.50 17.97
N LEU A 797 -55.65 92.69 17.80
CA LEU A 797 -56.49 92.79 16.61
C LEU A 797 -57.13 94.18 16.49
N ARG A 798 -57.61 94.75 17.60
CA ARG A 798 -58.28 96.06 17.62
C ARG A 798 -57.36 97.22 17.15
N THR A 799 -56.03 97.07 17.14
CA THR A 799 -55.13 98.12 16.60
C THR A 799 -55.06 98.16 15.08
N HIS A 800 -55.49 97.11 14.37
CA HIS A 800 -55.47 97.04 12.90
C HIS A 800 -56.85 96.76 12.27
N ASP A 801 -57.74 96.03 12.96
CA ASP A 801 -59.11 95.72 12.52
C ASP A 801 -60.08 95.79 13.71
N GLN A 802 -60.55 97.01 14.01
CA GLN A 802 -61.49 97.26 15.11
C GLN A 802 -62.85 96.58 14.88
N GLN A 803 -63.34 96.52 13.63
CA GLN A 803 -64.65 95.92 13.34
C GLN A 803 -64.68 94.42 13.63
N ARG A 804 -63.58 93.70 13.34
CA ARG A 804 -63.44 92.28 13.66
C ARG A 804 -63.28 92.03 15.17
N ALA A 805 -62.69 92.97 15.92
CA ALA A 805 -62.47 92.84 17.35
C ALA A 805 -63.71 93.12 18.24
N ASP A 806 -64.74 93.80 17.70
CA ASP A 806 -65.94 94.24 18.43
C ASP A 806 -67.26 93.60 17.91
N ASN A 807 -67.18 92.49 17.17
CA ASN A 807 -68.36 91.75 16.72
C ASN A 807 -68.98 90.87 17.83
N LEU A 808 -70.18 90.33 17.59
CA LEU A 808 -70.94 89.58 18.60
C LEU A 808 -70.17 88.37 19.17
N ASP A 809 -69.56 87.55 18.33
CA ASP A 809 -68.83 86.35 18.77
C ASP A 809 -67.52 86.70 19.49
N ALA A 810 -66.83 87.77 19.08
CA ALA A 810 -65.69 88.33 19.80
C ALA A 810 -66.09 88.82 21.20
N LEU A 811 -67.18 89.59 21.31
CA LEU A 811 -67.70 90.07 22.59
C LEU A 811 -68.18 88.94 23.52
N ILE A 812 -68.82 87.90 22.99
CA ILE A 812 -69.18 86.69 23.75
C ILE A 812 -67.91 85.93 24.20
N SER A 813 -66.88 85.83 23.34
CA SER A 813 -65.60 85.23 23.71
C SER A 813 -64.88 86.03 24.81
N GLN A 814 -64.94 87.35 24.77
CA GLN A 814 -64.41 88.24 25.81
C GLN A 814 -65.21 88.13 27.13
N ALA A 815 -66.54 87.96 27.05
CA ALA A 815 -67.40 87.75 28.22
C ALA A 815 -67.09 86.46 28.97
N LYS A 816 -66.95 85.35 28.23
CA LYS A 816 -66.57 84.04 28.76
C LYS A 816 -65.17 84.06 29.38
N ALA A 817 -64.21 84.73 28.73
CA ALA A 817 -62.87 84.91 29.27
C ALA A 817 -62.85 85.72 30.57
N ALA A 818 -63.60 86.82 30.64
CA ALA A 818 -63.74 87.60 31.87
C ALA A 818 -64.45 86.81 33.00
N GLU A 819 -65.40 85.92 32.65
CA GLU A 819 -66.11 85.05 33.61
C GLU A 819 -65.15 84.11 34.33
N LYS A 820 -64.32 83.42 33.54
CA LYS A 820 -63.34 82.44 34.02
C LYS A 820 -62.18 83.07 34.80
N LEU A 821 -61.91 84.37 34.60
CA LEU A 821 -60.98 85.14 35.42
C LEU A 821 -61.56 85.60 36.77
N GLY A 822 -62.79 85.19 37.13
CA GLY A 822 -63.49 85.66 38.33
C GLY A 822 -63.93 87.13 38.24
N LYS A 823 -63.70 87.81 37.11
CA LYS A 823 -64.08 89.21 36.87
C LYS A 823 -65.56 89.27 36.49
N LYS A 824 -66.42 88.87 37.44
CA LYS A 824 -67.86 88.68 37.26
C LYS A 824 -68.55 89.91 36.68
N GLU A 825 -68.18 91.10 37.14
CA GLU A 825 -68.69 92.37 36.60
C GLU A 825 -68.24 92.62 35.16
N LEU A 826 -66.96 92.38 34.85
CA LEU A 826 -66.41 92.53 33.50
C LEU A 826 -67.06 91.54 32.52
N SER A 827 -67.30 90.30 32.95
CA SER A 827 -68.03 89.28 32.21
C SER A 827 -69.46 89.73 31.91
N ILE A 828 -70.20 90.12 32.94
CA ILE A 828 -71.56 90.68 32.80
C ILE A 828 -71.54 91.92 31.90
N SER A 829 -70.49 92.75 31.92
CA SER A 829 -70.36 93.92 31.04
C SER A 829 -70.21 93.52 29.57
N PHE A 830 -69.43 92.48 29.25
CA PHE A 830 -69.28 91.99 27.88
C PHE A 830 -70.53 91.24 27.40
N TYR A 831 -71.18 90.43 28.26
CA TYR A 831 -72.50 89.85 27.92
C TYR A 831 -73.56 90.93 27.70
N ARG A 832 -73.57 92.00 28.50
CA ARG A 832 -74.44 93.17 28.27
C ARG A 832 -74.10 93.93 26.98
N LYS A 833 -72.82 94.00 26.58
CA LYS A 833 -72.41 94.55 25.27
C LYS A 833 -72.86 93.64 24.12
N ALA A 834 -72.70 92.32 24.26
CA ALA A 834 -73.17 91.34 23.28
C ALA A 834 -74.70 91.36 23.09
N LEU A 835 -75.47 91.63 24.15
CA LEU A 835 -76.92 91.86 24.06
C LEU A 835 -77.31 93.18 23.37
N LYS A 836 -76.39 94.13 23.19
CA LYS A 836 -76.60 95.40 22.46
C LYS A 836 -76.14 95.34 20.99
N VAL A 837 -75.45 94.29 20.56
CA VAL A 837 -75.08 94.11 19.16
C VAL A 837 -76.31 93.69 18.37
N ILE A 838 -76.59 94.38 17.26
CA ILE A 838 -77.68 94.04 16.34
C ILE A 838 -77.41 92.63 15.77
N PRO A 839 -78.27 91.62 16.02
CA PRO A 839 -78.04 90.27 15.54
C PRO A 839 -78.21 90.23 14.02
N LYS A 840 -77.17 89.74 13.31
CA LYS A 840 -77.20 89.62 11.84
C LYS A 840 -77.74 88.28 11.36
N THR A 841 -77.81 87.27 12.23
CA THR A 841 -78.33 85.93 11.90
C THR A 841 -79.28 85.41 12.97
N GLU A 842 -80.16 84.47 12.59
CA GLU A 842 -81.06 83.81 13.54
C GLU A 842 -80.32 82.95 14.58
N LYS A 843 -79.09 82.52 14.24
CA LYS A 843 -78.15 81.84 15.16
C LYS A 843 -77.65 82.79 16.26
N ASP A 844 -77.45 84.06 15.93
CA ASP A 844 -77.02 85.09 16.89
C ASP A 844 -78.12 85.43 17.90
N LYS A 845 -79.37 85.48 17.43
CA LYS A 845 -80.56 85.63 18.29
C LYS A 845 -80.68 84.47 19.28
N LYS A 846 -80.53 83.22 18.83
CA LYS A 846 -80.52 82.03 19.71
C LYS A 846 -79.40 82.04 20.75
N LYS A 847 -78.20 82.53 20.41
CA LYS A 847 -77.11 82.70 21.40
C LYS A 847 -77.47 83.71 22.49
N GLN A 848 -78.16 84.81 22.14
CA GLN A 848 -78.66 85.78 23.11
C GLN A 848 -79.73 85.15 24.03
N ASP A 849 -80.66 84.34 23.48
CA ASP A 849 -81.65 83.59 24.26
C ASP A 849 -81.02 82.51 25.18
N GLU A 850 -79.93 81.86 24.74
CA GLU A 850 -79.19 80.87 25.55
C GLU A 850 -78.42 81.52 26.71
N ILE A 851 -77.87 82.73 26.52
CA ILE A 851 -77.29 83.53 27.60
C ILE A 851 -78.34 83.84 28.68
N SER A 852 -79.62 83.99 28.31
CA SER A 852 -80.72 84.11 29.27
C SER A 852 -81.08 82.79 29.98
N LYS A 853 -80.95 81.63 29.31
CA LYS A 853 -81.31 80.30 29.86
C LYS A 853 -80.22 79.61 30.67
N PHE A 854 -78.93 79.88 30.40
CA PHE A 854 -77.79 79.25 31.08
C PHE A 854 -77.82 79.44 32.61
N LEU A 855 -78.56 80.44 33.10
CA LEU A 855 -78.71 80.79 34.50
C LEU A 855 -79.57 79.78 35.34
N ALA A 856 -79.69 78.47 34.98
CA ALA A 856 -80.82 77.63 35.48
C ALA A 856 -80.77 76.06 35.61
N GLN A 857 -79.67 75.27 35.50
CA GLN A 857 -79.77 73.77 35.50
C GLN A 857 -78.63 72.92 36.16
N GLY A 858 -78.95 71.68 36.63
CA GLY A 858 -77.98 70.58 36.82
C GLY A 858 -78.34 69.42 37.81
N ALA A 859 -78.50 68.16 37.36
CA ALA A 859 -78.81 67.01 38.26
C ALA A 859 -78.32 65.58 37.90
N PHE A 860 -77.94 65.23 36.65
CA PHE A 860 -77.71 63.82 36.24
C PHE A 860 -76.37 63.19 36.72
N GLN A 861 -75.51 63.96 37.40
CA GLN A 861 -74.13 63.59 37.74
C GLN A 861 -74.01 62.51 38.85
N GLN A 862 -74.96 62.49 39.79
CA GLN A 862 -74.84 61.80 41.08
C GLN A 862 -74.76 60.26 41.06
N TRP A 863 -75.13 59.59 39.95
CA TRP A 863 -75.08 58.12 39.87
C TRP A 863 -73.75 57.59 39.32
N ILE A 864 -73.10 58.35 38.43
CA ILE A 864 -71.79 58.00 37.87
C ILE A 864 -70.72 58.08 38.97
N GLU A 865 -70.85 59.08 39.85
CA GLU A 865 -69.98 59.32 41.01
C GLU A 865 -70.02 58.20 42.07
N LYS A 866 -71.04 57.32 42.06
CA LYS A 866 -71.24 56.25 43.06
C LYS A 866 -70.87 54.84 42.60
N ALA A 867 -70.35 54.68 41.37
CA ALA A 867 -69.79 53.42 40.84
C ALA A 867 -70.71 52.17 40.87
N GLU A 868 -72.03 52.33 40.86
CA GLU A 868 -73.00 51.22 40.95
C GLU A 868 -73.23 50.50 39.59
N TRP A 869 -72.17 49.95 38.99
CA TRP A 869 -72.14 49.43 37.61
C TRP A 869 -73.19 48.36 37.28
N SER A 870 -73.62 47.54 38.25
CA SER A 870 -74.72 46.57 38.06
C SER A 870 -76.08 47.25 37.84
N LYS A 871 -76.32 48.42 38.45
CA LYS A 871 -77.53 49.23 38.19
C LYS A 871 -77.43 49.94 36.85
N VAL A 872 -76.24 50.46 36.50
CA VAL A 872 -75.97 51.08 35.18
C VAL A 872 -76.21 50.10 34.03
N THR A 873 -75.63 48.89 34.10
CA THR A 873 -75.83 47.83 33.07
C THR A 873 -77.28 47.38 32.99
N THR A 874 -77.95 47.16 34.13
CA THR A 874 -79.36 46.76 34.16
C THR A 874 -80.27 47.85 33.58
N ALA A 875 -80.05 49.12 33.95
CA ALA A 875 -80.81 50.25 33.43
C ALA A 875 -80.59 50.44 31.92
N ILE A 876 -79.34 50.35 31.42
CA ILE A 876 -79.05 50.43 29.98
C ILE A 876 -79.72 49.26 29.24
N HIS A 877 -79.57 48.02 29.70
CA HIS A 877 -80.23 46.86 29.09
C HIS A 877 -81.76 46.99 29.06
N GLN A 878 -82.39 47.43 30.15
CA GLN A 878 -83.84 47.62 30.22
C GLN A 878 -84.32 48.79 29.35
N GLN A 879 -83.67 49.95 29.41
CA GLN A 879 -84.03 51.13 28.61
C GLN A 879 -83.85 50.88 27.11
N VAL A 880 -82.80 50.16 26.70
CA VAL A 880 -82.56 49.78 25.30
C VAL A 880 -83.57 48.73 24.84
N ARG A 881 -83.82 47.66 25.60
CA ARG A 881 -84.85 46.66 25.25
C ARG A 881 -86.26 47.26 25.19
N ALA A 882 -86.54 48.29 25.99
CA ALA A 882 -87.80 49.03 25.99
C ALA A 882 -87.84 50.20 24.98
N LYS A 883 -86.84 50.35 24.09
CA LYS A 883 -86.71 51.46 23.11
C LYS A 883 -86.71 52.88 23.71
N LYS A 884 -86.51 53.03 25.01
CA LYS A 884 -86.40 54.33 25.72
C LYS A 884 -85.01 54.96 25.61
N ARG A 885 -84.02 54.20 25.12
CA ARG A 885 -82.63 54.64 24.87
C ARG A 885 -82.13 53.95 23.60
N ILE A 886 -81.39 54.68 22.78
CA ILE A 886 -80.72 54.14 21.58
C ILE A 886 -79.38 53.53 22.00
N LEU A 887 -79.04 52.34 21.49
CA LEU A 887 -77.73 51.73 21.72
C LEU A 887 -76.73 52.25 20.67
N ASP A 888 -76.38 53.52 20.79
CA ASP A 888 -75.30 54.15 20.04
C ASP A 888 -73.90 53.71 20.53
N GLU A 889 -72.86 54.23 19.87
CA GLU A 889 -71.45 53.89 20.14
C GLU A 889 -71.07 54.12 21.61
N GLN A 890 -71.42 55.29 22.17
CA GLN A 890 -71.09 55.68 23.54
C GLN A 890 -71.85 54.82 24.56
N ASN A 891 -73.12 54.50 24.30
CA ASN A 891 -73.91 53.62 25.16
C ASN A 891 -73.46 52.16 25.09
N PHE A 892 -72.96 51.68 23.95
CA PHE A 892 -72.41 50.33 23.82
C PHE A 892 -71.02 50.19 24.47
N GLU A 893 -70.15 51.18 24.33
CA GLU A 893 -68.85 51.21 25.01
C GLU A 893 -69.01 51.23 26.54
N LEU A 894 -69.91 52.06 27.06
CA LEU A 894 -70.26 52.09 28.49
C LEU A 894 -70.79 50.73 28.99
N LEU A 895 -71.57 50.02 28.16
CA LEU A 895 -72.07 48.68 28.46
C LEU A 895 -70.94 47.64 28.50
N ILE A 896 -70.07 47.61 27.49
CA ILE A 896 -68.91 46.69 27.44
C ILE A 896 -67.90 46.98 28.56
N TYR A 897 -67.69 48.25 28.92
CA TYR A 897 -66.86 48.64 30.05
C TYR A 897 -67.41 48.07 31.36
N ALA A 898 -68.72 48.20 31.60
CA ALA A 898 -69.35 47.75 32.83
C ALA A 898 -69.55 46.21 32.89
N GLU A 899 -69.69 45.51 31.77
CA GLU A 899 -69.60 44.04 31.73
C GLU A 899 -68.19 43.53 32.08
N ASN A 900 -67.14 44.27 31.69
CA ASN A 900 -65.75 43.89 31.98
C ASN A 900 -65.38 43.98 33.47
N GLN A 901 -66.13 44.73 34.28
CA GLN A 901 -65.97 44.82 35.74
C GLN A 901 -66.53 43.59 36.49
N LYS A 902 -67.24 42.69 35.81
CA LYS A 902 -67.75 41.43 36.39
C LYS A 902 -66.68 40.34 36.38
N THR A 903 -66.84 39.31 37.22
CA THR A 903 -65.84 38.24 37.42
C THR A 903 -66.34 36.84 37.01
N GLY A 904 -65.41 35.93 36.74
CA GLY A 904 -65.68 34.52 36.39
C GLY A 904 -66.47 34.33 35.09
N ASN A 905 -67.13 33.17 34.94
CA ASN A 905 -67.91 32.84 33.74
C ASN A 905 -69.07 33.82 33.45
N LYS A 906 -69.53 34.58 34.43
CA LYS A 906 -70.53 35.65 34.24
C LYS A 906 -70.00 36.76 33.34
N LYS A 907 -68.70 37.09 33.41
CA LYS A 907 -68.03 38.04 32.50
C LYS A 907 -68.05 37.54 31.06
N TYR A 908 -67.56 36.34 30.82
CA TYR A 908 -67.40 35.81 29.46
C TYR A 908 -68.75 35.53 28.77
N ASN A 909 -69.76 35.07 29.51
CA ASN A 909 -71.12 34.96 28.98
C ASN A 909 -71.75 36.36 28.78
N GLY A 910 -71.61 37.31 29.72
CA GLY A 910 -72.14 38.67 29.58
C GLY A 910 -71.57 39.45 28.38
N ILE A 911 -70.28 39.24 28.05
CA ILE A 911 -69.67 39.77 26.83
C ILE A 911 -70.32 39.14 25.58
N LEU A 912 -70.53 37.81 25.56
CA LEU A 912 -71.23 37.16 24.44
C LEU A 912 -72.67 37.67 24.30
N ASP A 913 -73.37 37.90 25.41
CA ASP A 913 -74.74 38.46 25.44
C ASP A 913 -74.80 39.92 24.97
N ALA A 914 -73.79 40.74 25.30
CA ALA A 914 -73.68 42.12 24.84
C ALA A 914 -73.46 42.19 23.31
N TYR A 915 -72.61 41.32 22.76
CA TYR A 915 -72.45 41.19 21.30
C TYR A 915 -73.70 40.59 20.62
N ALA A 916 -74.43 39.69 21.28
CA ALA A 916 -75.72 39.20 20.79
C ALA A 916 -76.78 40.32 20.78
N LEU A 917 -76.81 41.20 21.78
CA LEU A 917 -77.69 42.37 21.82
C LEU A 917 -77.33 43.38 20.72
N LEU A 918 -76.03 43.64 20.50
CA LEU A 918 -75.57 44.51 19.41
C LEU A 918 -75.98 43.96 18.04
N ALA A 919 -75.94 42.65 17.83
CA ALA A 919 -76.33 42.02 16.56
C ALA A 919 -77.80 42.30 16.16
N ILE A 920 -78.68 42.62 17.11
CA ILE A 920 -80.08 43.00 16.85
C ILE A 920 -80.18 44.40 16.23
N TYR A 921 -79.31 45.33 16.63
CA TYR A 921 -79.34 46.74 16.21
C TYR A 921 -78.34 47.08 15.10
N ASN A 922 -77.16 46.44 15.11
CA ASN A 922 -76.12 46.62 14.10
C ASN A 922 -75.35 45.31 13.86
N LYS A 923 -75.93 44.46 13.01
CA LYS A 923 -75.36 43.16 12.60
C LYS A 923 -74.02 43.28 11.88
N GLN A 924 -73.69 44.42 11.26
CA GLN A 924 -72.41 44.61 10.58
C GLN A 924 -71.24 44.77 11.57
N LYS A 925 -71.44 45.48 12.70
CA LYS A 925 -70.39 45.65 13.72
C LYS A 925 -69.97 44.35 14.42
N THR A 926 -70.79 43.28 14.39
CA THR A 926 -70.45 41.96 14.95
C THR A 926 -69.75 41.01 13.97
N GLN A 927 -69.65 41.39 12.69
CA GLN A 927 -69.02 40.59 11.63
C GLN A 927 -67.59 41.05 11.28
N THR A 928 -66.93 41.77 12.18
CA THR A 928 -65.52 42.19 12.04
C THR A 928 -64.56 41.09 12.51
N ILE A 929 -63.34 41.07 11.98
CA ILE A 929 -62.31 40.09 12.38
C ILE A 929 -61.99 40.22 13.88
N GLU A 930 -61.98 41.44 14.40
CA GLU A 930 -61.79 41.74 15.82
C GLU A 930 -62.93 41.19 16.69
N ALA A 931 -64.20 41.45 16.33
CA ALA A 931 -65.35 40.92 17.07
C ALA A 931 -65.34 39.39 17.10
N GLN A 932 -65.06 38.73 15.97
CA GLN A 932 -64.97 37.28 15.89
C GLN A 932 -63.82 36.70 16.74
N ILE A 933 -62.66 37.37 16.81
CA ILE A 933 -61.56 36.96 17.69
C ILE A 933 -61.91 37.15 19.17
N VAL A 934 -62.60 38.23 19.54
CA VAL A 934 -63.08 38.47 20.91
C VAL A 934 -64.10 37.40 21.32
N GLN A 935 -65.04 37.06 20.43
CA GLN A 935 -66.02 35.98 20.67
C GLN A 935 -65.34 34.59 20.74
N ALA A 936 -64.34 34.32 19.90
CA ALA A 936 -63.56 33.07 19.94
C ALA A 936 -62.84 32.86 21.28
N LYS A 937 -62.18 33.92 21.79
CA LYS A 937 -61.48 33.90 23.09
C LYS A 937 -62.45 33.85 24.28
N ALA A 938 -63.59 34.53 24.20
CA ALA A 938 -64.64 34.45 25.23
C ALA A 938 -65.26 33.03 25.28
N ALA A 939 -65.50 32.40 24.13
CA ALA A 939 -65.99 31.03 24.04
C ALA A 939 -64.95 30.01 24.57
N GLU A 940 -63.66 30.20 24.26
CA GLU A 940 -62.56 29.37 24.76
C GLU A 940 -62.46 29.42 26.29
N ASN A 941 -62.43 30.61 26.87
CA ASN A 941 -62.38 30.82 28.32
C ASN A 941 -63.67 30.39 29.04
N ALA A 942 -64.82 30.36 28.35
CA ALA A 942 -66.06 29.79 28.85
C ALA A 942 -66.17 28.26 28.65
N GLY A 943 -65.11 27.58 28.18
CA GLY A 943 -65.05 26.13 27.98
C GLY A 943 -65.70 25.60 26.70
N LYS A 944 -66.24 26.47 25.85
CA LYS A 944 -67.02 26.13 24.64
C LYS A 944 -66.09 25.95 23.43
N LYS A 945 -65.27 24.89 23.44
CA LYS A 945 -64.18 24.67 22.45
C LYS A 945 -64.60 24.63 20.98
N GLU A 946 -65.68 23.93 20.63
CA GLU A 946 -66.14 23.87 19.23
C GLU A 946 -66.63 25.23 18.73
N LEU A 947 -67.35 25.96 19.58
CA LEU A 947 -67.83 27.31 19.30
C LEU A 947 -66.66 28.30 19.09
N SER A 948 -65.58 28.16 19.87
CA SER A 948 -64.35 28.93 19.68
C SER A 948 -63.68 28.65 18.33
N LEU A 949 -63.55 27.38 17.94
CA LEU A 949 -62.99 26.99 16.64
C LEU A 949 -63.83 27.51 15.46
N ASP A 950 -65.15 27.55 15.59
CA ASP A 950 -66.02 28.12 14.56
C ASP A 950 -65.91 29.63 14.44
N PHE A 951 -65.77 30.38 15.54
CA PHE A 951 -65.47 31.81 15.48
C PHE A 951 -64.08 32.08 14.84
N TYR A 952 -63.04 31.29 15.15
CA TYR A 952 -61.75 31.40 14.44
C TYR A 952 -61.85 31.07 12.94
N ARG A 953 -62.70 30.11 12.54
CA ARG A 953 -62.99 29.82 11.12
C ARG A 953 -63.77 30.94 10.44
N GLN A 954 -64.69 31.60 11.14
CA GLN A 954 -65.43 32.76 10.63
C GLN A 954 -64.51 33.98 10.47
N ALA A 955 -63.59 34.22 11.41
CA ALA A 955 -62.54 35.24 11.31
C ALA A 955 -61.66 35.08 10.06
N LEU A 956 -61.39 33.85 9.61
CA LEU A 956 -60.64 33.57 8.37
C LEU A 956 -61.46 33.77 7.08
N LYS A 957 -62.80 33.83 7.14
CA LYS A 957 -63.68 34.04 5.98
C LYS A 957 -63.92 35.53 5.69
N ILE A 958 -63.72 36.40 6.67
CA ILE A 958 -63.91 37.85 6.52
C ILE A 958 -62.71 38.43 5.75
N LYS A 959 -62.98 39.36 4.81
CA LYS A 959 -61.94 40.04 4.03
C LYS A 959 -61.20 41.04 4.94
N PRO A 960 -59.87 40.92 5.13
CA PRO A 960 -59.13 41.82 6.01
C PRO A 960 -59.11 43.25 5.45
N LEU A 961 -59.40 44.23 6.32
CA LEU A 961 -59.49 45.65 5.92
C LEU A 961 -58.17 46.40 6.11
N ASN A 962 -57.25 45.87 6.93
CA ASN A 962 -55.95 46.44 7.25
C ASN A 962 -54.88 45.34 7.43
N GLU A 963 -53.61 45.73 7.55
CA GLU A 963 -52.49 44.78 7.76
C GLU A 963 -52.58 44.07 9.11
N THR A 964 -53.15 44.72 10.13
CA THR A 964 -53.40 44.14 11.46
C THR A 964 -54.29 42.89 11.35
N ASP A 965 -55.36 42.96 10.57
CA ASP A 965 -56.26 41.84 10.28
C ASP A 965 -55.54 40.71 9.52
N LYS A 966 -54.66 41.03 8.56
CA LYS A 966 -53.86 40.02 7.84
C LYS A 966 -52.91 39.27 8.78
N SER A 967 -52.23 39.98 9.69
CA SER A 967 -51.36 39.37 10.71
C SER A 967 -52.15 38.43 11.61
N ARG A 968 -53.27 38.91 12.16
CA ARG A 968 -54.20 38.12 12.99
C ARG A 968 -54.68 36.86 12.26
N GLN A 969 -55.02 36.94 10.97
CA GLN A 969 -55.38 35.76 10.17
C GLN A 969 -54.21 34.80 9.91
N ALA A 970 -52.97 35.28 9.80
CA ALA A 970 -51.80 34.43 9.64
C ALA A 970 -51.49 33.61 10.91
N GLU A 971 -51.59 34.24 12.09
CA GLU A 971 -51.46 33.57 13.39
C GLU A 971 -52.50 32.45 13.57
N ILE A 972 -53.77 32.71 13.20
CA ILE A 972 -54.85 31.69 13.25
C ILE A 972 -54.53 30.50 12.32
N ARG A 973 -53.95 30.72 11.13
CA ARG A 973 -53.53 29.62 10.24
C ARG A 973 -52.44 28.75 10.86
N GLN A 974 -51.42 29.36 11.45
CA GLN A 974 -50.30 28.66 12.08
C GLN A 974 -50.75 27.80 13.28
N PHE A 975 -51.70 28.31 14.08
CA PHE A 975 -52.33 27.58 15.18
C PHE A 975 -53.11 26.34 14.69
N LEU A 976 -53.90 26.49 13.62
CA LEU A 976 -54.67 25.38 13.03
C LEU A 976 -53.76 24.31 12.41
N GLU A 977 -52.66 24.67 11.74
CA GLU A 977 -51.76 23.70 11.11
C GLU A 977 -51.10 22.72 12.10
N GLN A 978 -50.67 23.20 13.29
CA GLN A 978 -50.03 22.33 14.29
C GLN A 978 -50.99 21.26 14.84
N SER A 979 -52.29 21.57 14.94
CA SER A 979 -53.31 20.61 15.40
C SER A 979 -53.49 19.41 14.46
N SER A 980 -53.17 19.56 13.17
CA SER A 980 -53.44 18.54 12.14
C SER A 980 -52.49 17.35 12.20
N PHE A 981 -51.20 17.56 12.48
CA PHE A 981 -50.20 16.50 12.58
C PHE A 981 -50.34 15.70 13.87
N GLN A 982 -50.72 16.36 14.98
CA GLN A 982 -50.98 15.68 16.25
C GLN A 982 -52.06 14.60 16.07
N LYS A 983 -53.16 14.94 15.39
CA LYS A 983 -54.23 14.00 15.05
C LYS A 983 -53.75 12.77 14.26
N MET A 984 -52.82 12.93 13.31
CA MET A 984 -52.26 11.79 12.54
C MET A 984 -51.31 10.91 13.37
N ILE A 985 -50.61 11.50 14.34
CA ILE A 985 -49.73 10.79 15.29
C ILE A 985 -50.58 9.98 16.27
N ASP A 986 -51.63 10.59 16.83
CA ASP A 986 -52.56 9.95 17.75
C ASP A 986 -53.33 8.80 17.07
N GLN A 987 -53.63 8.94 15.76
CA GLN A 987 -54.24 7.91 14.91
C GLN A 987 -53.24 6.88 14.33
N GLN A 988 -51.96 6.95 14.70
CA GLN A 988 -50.90 6.02 14.25
C GLN A 988 -50.71 5.93 12.71
N GLU A 989 -51.04 6.99 11.96
CA GLU A 989 -51.03 6.97 10.49
C GLU A 989 -49.62 7.20 9.89
N TRP A 990 -48.61 6.45 10.34
CA TRP A 990 -47.18 6.68 10.05
C TRP A 990 -46.83 6.78 8.56
N THR A 991 -47.52 6.04 7.70
CA THR A 991 -47.35 6.11 6.23
C THR A 991 -47.85 7.42 5.63
N LYS A 992 -48.91 8.02 6.18
CA LYS A 992 -49.37 9.36 5.77
C LYS A 992 -48.41 10.43 6.29
N VAL A 993 -48.03 10.39 7.57
CA VAL A 993 -47.06 11.33 8.18
C VAL A 993 -45.76 11.40 7.36
N THR A 994 -45.15 10.25 7.06
CA THR A 994 -43.91 10.17 6.27
C THR A 994 -44.08 10.66 4.83
N ARG A 995 -45.18 10.31 4.13
CA ARG A 995 -45.47 10.82 2.77
C ARG A 995 -45.66 12.35 2.75
N THR A 996 -46.38 12.91 3.73
CA THR A 996 -46.63 14.35 3.83
C THR A 996 -45.32 15.10 4.06
N ILE A 997 -44.49 14.68 5.02
CA ILE A 997 -43.17 15.28 5.26
C ILE A 997 -42.30 15.20 3.99
N HIS A 998 -42.22 14.05 3.33
CA HIS A 998 -41.45 13.90 2.10
C HIS A 998 -41.94 14.81 0.96
N LYS A 999 -43.27 15.01 0.82
CA LYS A 999 -43.87 15.87 -0.20
C LYS A 999 -43.62 17.36 0.09
N GLU A 1000 -43.84 17.80 1.32
CA GLU A 1000 -43.66 19.20 1.73
C GLU A 1000 -42.19 19.63 1.70
N VAL A 1001 -41.27 18.77 2.12
CA VAL A 1001 -39.83 19.04 2.08
C VAL A 1001 -39.32 19.13 0.64
N LYS A 1002 -39.72 18.20 -0.24
CA LYS A 1002 -39.41 18.29 -1.69
C LYS A 1002 -39.99 19.54 -2.35
N ALA A 1003 -41.17 19.97 -1.94
CA ALA A 1003 -41.83 21.18 -2.44
C ALA A 1003 -41.33 22.49 -1.79
N LYS A 1004 -40.27 22.45 -0.97
CA LYS A 1004 -39.73 23.58 -0.17
C LYS A 1004 -40.74 24.25 0.77
N LYS A 1005 -41.86 23.59 1.09
CA LYS A 1005 -42.88 24.07 2.03
C LYS A 1005 -42.55 23.79 3.50
N ARG A 1006 -41.65 22.83 3.76
CA ARG A 1006 -41.17 22.47 5.10
C ARG A 1006 -39.64 22.36 5.11
N ILE A 1007 -39.01 22.87 6.17
CA ILE A 1007 -37.56 22.78 6.38
C ILE A 1007 -37.24 21.46 7.09
N LEU A 1008 -36.27 20.69 6.57
CA LEU A 1008 -35.81 19.44 7.19
C LEU A 1008 -34.77 19.73 8.31
N ASP A 1009 -35.23 20.39 9.37
CA ASP A 1009 -34.44 20.63 10.57
C ASP A 1009 -34.28 19.36 11.44
N LYS A 1010 -33.64 19.50 12.61
CA LYS A 1010 -33.42 18.38 13.54
C LYS A 1010 -34.75 17.72 13.96
N LYS A 1011 -35.76 18.53 14.33
CA LYS A 1011 -37.04 18.07 14.90
C LYS A 1011 -37.89 17.36 13.84
N ASN A 1012 -37.95 17.91 12.63
CA ASN A 1012 -38.69 17.32 11.50
C ASN A 1012 -37.99 16.04 10.98
N PHE A 1013 -36.65 15.96 11.02
CA PHE A 1013 -35.92 14.74 10.65
C PHE A 1013 -36.06 13.62 11.69
N GLU A 1014 -36.03 13.94 12.99
CA GLU A 1014 -36.27 12.97 14.07
C GLU A 1014 -37.70 12.40 14.01
N LEU A 1015 -38.72 13.24 13.75
CA LEU A 1015 -40.09 12.80 13.51
C LEU A 1015 -40.20 11.87 12.28
N LEU A 1016 -39.49 12.17 11.20
CA LEU A 1016 -39.44 11.33 10.01
C LEU A 1016 -38.84 9.95 10.31
N LEU A 1017 -37.67 9.88 10.96
CA LEU A 1017 -37.03 8.62 11.34
C LEU A 1017 -37.86 7.81 12.36
N PHE A 1018 -38.55 8.47 13.28
CA PHE A 1018 -39.46 7.82 14.22
C PHE A 1018 -40.63 7.15 13.47
N ALA A 1019 -41.28 7.89 12.57
CA ALA A 1019 -42.41 7.38 11.79
C ALA A 1019 -41.99 6.28 10.79
N GLU A 1020 -40.79 6.34 10.21
CA GLU A 1020 -40.23 5.23 9.43
C GLU A 1020 -39.96 3.98 10.28
N ASN A 1021 -39.45 4.14 11.51
CA ASN A 1021 -39.20 3.02 12.43
C ASN A 1021 -40.47 2.31 12.92
N LYS A 1022 -41.64 2.97 12.89
CA LYS A 1022 -42.95 2.37 13.23
C LYS A 1022 -43.56 1.53 12.11
N LYS A 1023 -42.99 1.53 10.90
CA LYS A 1023 -43.43 0.66 9.80
C LYS A 1023 -42.95 -0.79 9.98
N VAL A 1024 -43.57 -1.71 9.27
CA VAL A 1024 -43.29 -3.16 9.35
C VAL A 1024 -42.54 -3.65 8.10
N GLY A 1025 -41.76 -4.72 8.23
CA GLY A 1025 -41.12 -5.41 7.11
C GLY A 1025 -40.05 -4.59 6.36
N SER A 1026 -39.89 -4.86 5.07
CA SER A 1026 -38.92 -4.19 4.20
C SER A 1026 -39.18 -2.70 4.01
N ALA A 1027 -40.45 -2.26 4.16
CA ALA A 1027 -40.84 -0.86 4.06
C ALA A 1027 -40.14 0.02 5.12
N ARG A 1028 -39.96 -0.48 6.35
CA ARG A 1028 -39.20 0.20 7.42
C ARG A 1028 -37.76 0.47 7.01
N TYR A 1029 -37.05 -0.57 6.57
CA TYR A 1029 -35.62 -0.46 6.28
C TYR A 1029 -35.33 0.35 5.02
N ASN A 1030 -36.16 0.23 3.98
CA ASN A 1030 -36.11 1.11 2.82
C ASN A 1030 -36.43 2.57 3.21
N GLY A 1031 -37.42 2.76 4.09
CA GLY A 1031 -37.79 4.06 4.66
C GLY A 1031 -36.63 4.77 5.36
N ILE A 1032 -35.95 4.08 6.28
CA ILE A 1032 -34.77 4.60 6.99
C ILE A 1032 -33.65 5.00 6.00
N LEU A 1033 -33.34 4.16 5.01
CA LEU A 1033 -32.34 4.49 3.99
C LEU A 1033 -32.77 5.70 3.14
N ASN A 1034 -34.06 5.80 2.78
CA ASN A 1034 -34.61 6.94 2.02
C ASN A 1034 -34.62 8.24 2.83
N ALA A 1035 -34.90 8.18 4.13
CA ALA A 1035 -34.82 9.33 5.03
C ALA A 1035 -33.39 9.87 5.11
N TYR A 1036 -32.39 8.99 5.31
CA TYR A 1036 -30.99 9.39 5.28
C TYR A 1036 -30.53 9.87 3.88
N ALA A 1037 -31.06 9.30 2.79
CA ALA A 1037 -30.77 9.77 1.44
C ALA A 1037 -31.35 11.18 1.19
N LEU A 1038 -32.56 11.47 1.65
CA LEU A 1038 -33.12 12.83 1.63
C LEU A 1038 -32.26 13.77 2.47
N MET A 1039 -31.90 13.39 3.68
CA MET A 1039 -31.07 14.20 4.57
C MET A 1039 -29.69 14.52 3.97
N ALA A 1040 -29.13 13.62 3.15
CA ALA A 1040 -27.87 13.87 2.46
C ALA A 1040 -27.95 15.03 1.44
N THR A 1041 -29.14 15.35 0.92
CA THR A 1041 -29.34 16.49 -0.01
C THR A 1041 -29.34 17.85 0.70
N TYR A 1042 -29.69 17.90 1.99
CA TYR A 1042 -29.69 19.13 2.79
C TYR A 1042 -28.43 19.26 3.66
N ASN A 1043 -27.99 18.17 4.28
CA ASN A 1043 -26.81 18.14 5.15
C ASN A 1043 -26.14 16.75 5.16
N LYS A 1044 -25.27 16.54 4.17
CA LYS A 1044 -24.45 15.32 4.02
C LYS A 1044 -23.65 14.95 5.27
N ALA A 1045 -23.17 15.93 6.05
CA ALA A 1045 -22.36 15.68 7.25
C ALA A 1045 -23.15 14.96 8.36
N LYS A 1046 -24.44 15.29 8.54
CA LYS A 1046 -25.32 14.62 9.51
C LYS A 1046 -25.58 13.15 9.19
N THR A 1047 -25.51 12.75 7.91
CA THR A 1047 -25.62 11.34 7.48
C THR A 1047 -24.35 10.51 7.70
N GLN A 1048 -23.29 11.13 8.21
CA GLN A 1048 -21.95 10.56 8.30
C GLN A 1048 -21.48 10.37 9.75
N THR A 1049 -22.35 10.53 10.74
CA THR A 1049 -22.08 10.21 12.15
C THR A 1049 -21.93 8.70 12.36
N VAL A 1050 -21.37 8.29 13.50
CA VAL A 1050 -21.21 6.87 13.84
C VAL A 1050 -22.57 6.17 13.92
N GLU A 1051 -23.55 6.78 14.60
CA GLU A 1051 -24.91 6.25 14.78
C GLU A 1051 -25.64 6.12 13.44
N ALA A 1052 -25.66 7.16 12.60
CA ALA A 1052 -26.27 7.11 11.28
C ALA A 1052 -25.69 5.99 10.40
N LEU A 1053 -24.37 5.82 10.43
CA LEU A 1053 -23.70 4.74 9.68
C LEU A 1053 -24.03 3.35 10.24
N ILE A 1054 -24.31 3.21 11.54
CA ILE A 1054 -24.76 1.94 12.14
C ILE A 1054 -26.19 1.63 11.71
N GLU A 1055 -27.11 2.61 11.79
CA GLU A 1055 -28.51 2.44 11.37
C GLU A 1055 -28.63 2.12 9.88
N GLN A 1056 -27.88 2.84 9.02
CA GLN A 1056 -27.82 2.54 7.59
C GLN A 1056 -27.20 1.17 7.30
N GLY A 1057 -26.19 0.76 8.08
CA GLY A 1057 -25.59 -0.58 8.01
C GLY A 1057 -26.60 -1.68 8.31
N TYR A 1058 -27.32 -1.55 9.42
CA TYR A 1058 -28.34 -2.49 9.87
C TYR A 1058 -29.54 -2.57 8.92
N ALA A 1059 -30.05 -1.42 8.46
CA ALA A 1059 -31.13 -1.38 7.47
C ALA A 1059 -30.71 -2.04 6.14
N ALA A 1060 -29.49 -1.77 5.65
CA ALA A 1060 -28.96 -2.41 4.46
C ALA A 1060 -28.77 -3.92 4.64
N GLU A 1061 -28.37 -4.39 5.82
CA GLU A 1061 -28.20 -5.82 6.12
C GLU A 1061 -29.53 -6.57 6.16
N LYS A 1062 -30.56 -6.00 6.80
CA LYS A 1062 -31.91 -6.59 6.85
C LYS A 1062 -32.60 -6.65 5.49
N LEU A 1063 -32.17 -5.83 4.53
CA LEU A 1063 -32.58 -5.89 3.13
C LEU A 1063 -31.71 -6.84 2.27
N GLY A 1064 -30.81 -7.63 2.87
CA GLY A 1064 -29.89 -8.53 2.14
C GLY A 1064 -28.71 -7.83 1.44
N GLY A 1065 -28.59 -6.51 1.60
CA GLY A 1065 -27.57 -5.66 0.99
C GLY A 1065 -26.19 -5.76 1.63
N TYR A 1066 -25.68 -6.98 1.87
CA TYR A 1066 -24.46 -7.26 2.65
C TYR A 1066 -23.21 -6.48 2.19
N LYS A 1067 -23.09 -6.13 0.91
CA LYS A 1067 -22.00 -5.27 0.38
C LYS A 1067 -22.11 -3.82 0.86
N ARG A 1068 -23.33 -3.27 0.91
CA ARG A 1068 -23.61 -1.93 1.46
C ARG A 1068 -23.43 -1.92 2.99
N ALA A 1069 -23.98 -2.91 3.68
CA ALA A 1069 -23.81 -3.08 5.14
C ALA A 1069 -22.32 -3.09 5.56
N LYS A 1070 -21.47 -3.89 4.89
CA LYS A 1070 -20.01 -3.87 5.09
C LYS A 1070 -19.39 -2.49 4.89
N GLY A 1071 -19.82 -1.74 3.87
CA GLY A 1071 -19.35 -0.38 3.61
C GLY A 1071 -19.69 0.59 4.75
N TYR A 1072 -20.92 0.53 5.25
CA TYR A 1072 -21.40 1.36 6.36
C TYR A 1072 -20.71 1.02 7.69
N TYR A 1073 -20.73 -0.25 8.14
CA TYR A 1073 -20.07 -0.65 9.39
C TYR A 1073 -18.55 -0.43 9.37
N ARG A 1074 -17.87 -0.62 8.23
CA ARG A 1074 -16.43 -0.28 8.09
C ARG A 1074 -16.18 1.22 8.24
N SER A 1075 -17.11 2.05 7.75
CA SER A 1075 -17.04 3.50 7.87
C SER A 1075 -17.33 3.96 9.30
N ALA A 1076 -18.28 3.34 10.00
CA ALA A 1076 -18.51 3.53 11.42
C ALA A 1076 -17.26 3.17 12.24
N LEU A 1077 -16.70 1.96 12.06
CA LEU A 1077 -15.53 1.46 12.79
C LEU A 1077 -14.27 2.36 12.62
N LYS A 1078 -14.13 3.03 11.48
CA LYS A 1078 -13.07 4.02 11.25
C LYS A 1078 -13.26 5.31 12.07
N LYS A 1079 -14.51 5.69 12.36
CA LYS A 1079 -14.88 6.92 13.08
C LYS A 1079 -15.06 6.72 14.59
N VAL A 1080 -15.24 5.49 15.08
CA VAL A 1080 -15.33 5.22 16.53
C VAL A 1080 -13.98 5.49 17.23
N PRO A 1081 -13.94 6.38 18.25
CA PRO A 1081 -12.74 6.63 19.05
C PRO A 1081 -12.29 5.41 19.85
N ASP A 1082 -10.97 5.21 20.00
CA ASP A 1082 -10.36 4.09 20.75
C ASP A 1082 -10.90 3.95 22.18
N LYS A 1083 -11.35 5.05 22.81
CA LYS A 1083 -11.93 5.03 24.17
C LYS A 1083 -13.24 4.25 24.29
N ASN A 1084 -14.02 4.09 23.21
CA ASN A 1084 -15.26 3.31 23.23
C ASN A 1084 -15.00 1.85 22.81
N VAL A 1085 -14.33 1.11 23.69
CA VAL A 1085 -13.91 -0.29 23.47
C VAL A 1085 -15.11 -1.17 23.09
N ASN A 1086 -16.23 -1.05 23.81
CA ASN A 1086 -17.41 -1.90 23.62
C ASN A 1086 -17.99 -1.73 22.20
N LEU A 1087 -18.15 -0.49 21.72
CA LEU A 1087 -18.66 -0.23 20.38
C LEU A 1087 -17.71 -0.67 19.27
N VAL A 1088 -16.39 -0.56 19.49
CA VAL A 1088 -15.38 -1.13 18.59
C VAL A 1088 -15.55 -2.64 18.47
N LEU A 1089 -15.73 -3.36 19.59
CA LEU A 1089 -15.91 -4.81 19.59
C LEU A 1089 -17.23 -5.25 18.95
N GLN A 1090 -18.33 -4.52 19.19
CA GLN A 1090 -19.62 -4.76 18.53
C GLN A 1090 -19.48 -4.69 17.01
N LEU A 1091 -18.89 -3.60 16.49
CA LEU A 1091 -18.67 -3.40 15.05
C LEU A 1091 -17.69 -4.43 14.44
N VAL A 1092 -16.71 -4.88 15.22
CA VAL A 1092 -15.81 -5.99 14.84
C VAL A 1092 -16.59 -7.30 14.73
N GLY A 1093 -17.53 -7.56 15.63
CA GLY A 1093 -18.44 -8.72 15.56
C GLY A 1093 -19.33 -8.70 14.32
N GLU A 1094 -19.97 -7.57 14.03
CA GLU A 1094 -20.80 -7.38 12.83
C GLU A 1094 -19.99 -7.62 11.54
N LEU A 1095 -18.82 -6.99 11.44
CA LEU A 1095 -17.93 -7.16 10.29
C LEU A 1095 -17.35 -8.57 10.20
N THR A 1096 -17.17 -9.29 11.32
CA THR A 1096 -16.69 -10.68 11.32
C THR A 1096 -17.63 -11.57 10.52
N ARG A 1097 -18.91 -11.61 10.92
CA ARG A 1097 -19.95 -12.41 10.25
C ARG A 1097 -20.02 -12.11 8.75
N LEU A 1098 -19.94 -10.83 8.38
CA LEU A 1098 -20.05 -10.38 6.99
C LEU A 1098 -18.80 -10.63 6.14
N TYR A 1099 -17.59 -10.63 6.73
CA TYR A 1099 -16.35 -10.95 6.02
C TYR A 1099 -16.14 -12.45 5.86
N GLU A 1100 -16.43 -13.25 6.91
CA GLU A 1100 -16.39 -14.72 6.87
C GLU A 1100 -17.34 -15.28 5.81
N ARG A 1101 -18.60 -14.80 5.77
CA ARG A 1101 -19.58 -15.19 4.75
C ARG A 1101 -19.09 -14.90 3.32
N SER A 1102 -18.25 -13.89 3.12
CA SER A 1102 -17.62 -13.58 1.83
C SER A 1102 -16.19 -14.10 1.65
N LYS A 1103 -15.68 -14.89 2.61
CA LYS A 1103 -14.31 -15.41 2.63
C LYS A 1103 -13.20 -14.33 2.51
N ASP A 1104 -13.47 -13.08 2.91
CA ASP A 1104 -12.48 -11.99 2.90
C ASP A 1104 -11.67 -11.99 4.20
N TYR A 1105 -10.82 -13.01 4.34
CA TYR A 1105 -9.96 -13.17 5.50
C TYR A 1105 -8.89 -12.06 5.61
N LYS A 1106 -8.60 -11.35 4.52
CA LYS A 1106 -7.66 -10.22 4.49
C LYS A 1106 -8.25 -8.99 5.18
N ALA A 1107 -9.52 -8.68 4.92
CA ALA A 1107 -10.24 -7.63 5.66
C ALA A 1107 -10.54 -8.07 7.11
N LEU A 1108 -10.89 -9.35 7.33
CA LEU A 1108 -11.11 -9.88 8.68
C LEU A 1108 -9.88 -9.70 9.59
N VAL A 1109 -8.68 -10.08 9.12
CA VAL A 1109 -7.42 -9.88 9.85
C VAL A 1109 -7.12 -8.40 10.14
N ARG A 1110 -7.52 -7.45 9.27
CA ARG A 1110 -7.40 -6.01 9.54
C ARG A 1110 -8.38 -5.58 10.65
N THR A 1111 -9.59 -6.10 10.63
CA THR A 1111 -10.64 -5.83 11.63
C THR A 1111 -10.23 -6.35 13.02
N TYR A 1112 -9.71 -7.58 13.12
CA TYR A 1112 -9.20 -8.10 14.39
C TYR A 1112 -7.97 -7.35 14.93
N LYS A 1113 -7.10 -6.82 14.07
CA LYS A 1113 -6.00 -5.94 14.52
C LYS A 1113 -6.48 -4.65 15.17
N ARG A 1114 -7.63 -4.11 14.74
CA ARG A 1114 -8.28 -2.96 15.39
C ARG A 1114 -8.75 -3.34 16.79
N ALA A 1115 -9.44 -4.47 16.95
CA ALA A 1115 -9.86 -4.98 18.26
C ALA A 1115 -8.67 -5.22 19.21
N TYR A 1116 -7.65 -5.95 18.74
CA TYR A 1116 -6.41 -6.20 19.51
C TYR A 1116 -5.77 -4.90 20.01
N SER A 1117 -5.63 -3.89 19.12
CA SER A 1117 -4.99 -2.63 19.46
C SER A 1117 -5.77 -1.81 20.49
N VAL A 1118 -7.10 -1.85 20.45
CA VAL A 1118 -7.94 -1.10 21.38
C VAL A 1118 -7.99 -1.81 22.74
N LEU A 1119 -8.21 -3.13 22.74
CA LEU A 1119 -8.19 -3.93 23.97
C LEU A 1119 -6.86 -3.84 24.72
N LYS A 1120 -5.72 -3.92 24.01
CA LYS A 1120 -4.38 -3.82 24.63
C LYS A 1120 -4.12 -2.47 25.33
N LYS A 1121 -4.79 -1.38 24.90
CA LYS A 1121 -4.69 -0.05 25.53
C LYS A 1121 -5.70 0.16 26.67
N SER A 1122 -6.64 -0.77 26.85
CA SER A 1122 -7.72 -0.65 27.84
C SER A 1122 -7.41 -1.42 29.12
N SER A 1123 -8.18 -1.15 30.18
CA SER A 1123 -8.16 -1.91 31.44
C SER A 1123 -8.78 -3.31 31.34
N ARG A 1124 -9.22 -3.75 30.15
CA ARG A 1124 -9.83 -5.08 29.95
C ARG A 1124 -8.82 -6.22 30.24
N PRO A 1125 -9.29 -7.39 30.71
CA PRO A 1125 -8.44 -8.55 30.96
C PRO A 1125 -7.56 -8.92 29.76
N LYS A 1126 -6.28 -9.22 30.02
CA LYS A 1126 -5.27 -9.54 28.98
C LYS A 1126 -5.74 -10.66 28.02
N LYS A 1127 -6.49 -11.62 28.55
CA LYS A 1127 -7.10 -12.74 27.80
C LYS A 1127 -7.91 -12.27 26.58
N GLU A 1128 -8.65 -11.16 26.69
CA GLU A 1128 -9.49 -10.67 25.58
C GLU A 1128 -8.66 -10.29 24.35
N TYR A 1129 -7.54 -9.56 24.51
CA TYR A 1129 -6.67 -9.27 23.35
C TYR A 1129 -5.86 -10.48 22.91
N GLN A 1130 -5.51 -11.40 23.81
CA GLN A 1130 -4.84 -12.66 23.43
C GLN A 1130 -5.73 -13.52 22.52
N THR A 1131 -7.04 -13.53 22.74
CA THR A 1131 -8.01 -14.17 21.84
C THR A 1131 -7.95 -13.57 20.43
N TYR A 1132 -7.95 -12.24 20.28
CA TYR A 1132 -7.79 -11.61 18.96
C TYR A 1132 -6.40 -11.85 18.34
N ALA A 1133 -5.34 -11.94 19.14
CA ALA A 1133 -4.02 -12.33 18.64
C ALA A 1133 -4.00 -13.75 18.07
N TYR A 1134 -4.66 -14.70 18.74
CA TYR A 1134 -4.84 -16.07 18.25
C TYR A 1134 -5.63 -16.08 16.94
N LEU A 1135 -6.78 -15.38 16.86
CA LEU A 1135 -7.59 -15.34 15.64
C LEU A 1135 -6.82 -14.74 14.45
N ILE A 1136 -6.04 -13.68 14.66
CA ILE A 1136 -5.14 -13.13 13.64
C ILE A 1136 -4.12 -14.19 13.21
N GLY A 1137 -3.45 -14.87 14.16
CA GLY A 1137 -2.46 -15.91 13.88
C GLY A 1137 -3.07 -17.08 13.10
N TYR A 1138 -4.25 -17.54 13.51
CA TYR A 1138 -4.98 -18.65 12.88
C TYR A 1138 -5.31 -18.33 11.42
N HIS A 1139 -6.05 -17.26 11.12
CA HIS A 1139 -6.40 -16.93 9.74
C HIS A 1139 -5.18 -16.57 8.88
N GLN A 1140 -4.13 -15.99 9.48
CA GLN A 1140 -2.87 -15.78 8.75
C GLN A 1140 -2.19 -17.10 8.37
N SER A 1141 -2.28 -18.14 9.20
CA SER A 1141 -1.74 -19.46 8.89
C SER A 1141 -2.63 -20.23 7.92
N SER A 1142 -3.87 -20.53 8.32
CA SER A 1142 -4.76 -21.48 7.64
C SER A 1142 -5.36 -20.94 6.34
N GLN A 1143 -5.78 -19.68 6.32
CA GLN A 1143 -6.49 -19.09 5.17
C GLN A 1143 -5.57 -18.29 4.24
N LEU A 1144 -4.59 -17.58 4.81
CA LEU A 1144 -3.72 -16.67 4.05
C LEU A 1144 -2.32 -17.23 3.76
N LYS A 1145 -1.95 -18.39 4.31
CA LYS A 1145 -0.63 -19.06 4.14
C LYS A 1145 0.59 -18.17 4.49
N GLN A 1146 0.42 -17.21 5.40
CA GLN A 1146 1.44 -16.26 5.85
C GLN A 1146 2.18 -16.75 7.11
N THR A 1147 2.84 -17.90 7.02
CA THR A 1147 3.48 -18.61 8.16
C THR A 1147 4.34 -17.72 9.07
N SER A 1148 5.21 -16.88 8.48
CA SER A 1148 6.08 -15.95 9.24
C SER A 1148 5.32 -14.90 10.04
N LYS A 1149 4.20 -14.40 9.52
CA LYS A 1149 3.34 -13.41 10.21
C LYS A 1149 2.45 -14.10 11.25
N ALA A 1150 1.88 -15.26 10.91
CA ALA A 1150 1.10 -16.09 11.83
C ALA A 1150 1.88 -16.42 13.10
N ARG A 1151 3.14 -16.85 12.95
CA ARG A 1151 4.06 -17.14 14.06
C ARG A 1151 4.19 -16.00 15.08
N ILE A 1152 4.26 -14.75 14.62
CA ILE A 1152 4.39 -13.57 15.49
C ILE A 1152 3.10 -13.33 16.29
N TRP A 1153 1.94 -13.59 15.69
CA TRP A 1153 0.65 -13.39 16.37
C TRP A 1153 0.30 -14.52 17.33
N MET A 1154 0.64 -15.77 16.98
CA MET A 1154 0.53 -16.90 17.92
C MET A 1154 1.44 -16.71 19.15
N LEU A 1155 2.66 -16.17 18.97
CA LEU A 1155 3.53 -15.77 20.10
C LEU A 1155 2.93 -14.68 21.01
N ARG A 1156 2.01 -13.85 20.50
CA ARG A 1156 1.31 -12.82 21.29
C ARG A 1156 0.03 -13.33 21.94
N ALA A 1157 -0.47 -14.47 21.48
CA ALA A 1157 -1.61 -15.16 22.08
C ALA A 1157 -1.17 -16.03 23.28
N ASP A 1158 0.02 -16.62 23.21
CA ASP A 1158 0.61 -17.38 24.32
C ASP A 1158 1.01 -16.46 25.48
N GLY A 1159 0.27 -16.52 26.59
CA GLY A 1159 0.58 -15.83 27.85
C GLY A 1159 1.42 -16.64 28.83
N GLY A 1160 1.87 -17.85 28.46
CA GLY A 1160 2.53 -18.79 29.37
C GLY A 1160 1.56 -19.67 30.18
N GLY A 1161 0.25 -19.41 30.13
CA GLY A 1161 -0.76 -20.20 30.84
C GLY A 1161 -1.05 -21.57 30.24
N SER A 1162 -1.99 -22.28 30.87
CA SER A 1162 -2.46 -23.63 30.49
C SER A 1162 -3.88 -23.61 29.89
N SER A 1163 -4.41 -22.46 29.47
CA SER A 1163 -5.70 -22.42 28.78
C SER A 1163 -5.61 -23.10 27.41
N SER A 1164 -6.70 -23.71 26.94
CA SER A 1164 -6.74 -24.41 25.65
C SER A 1164 -6.21 -23.55 24.49
N GLN A 1165 -6.55 -22.26 24.48
CA GLN A 1165 -6.12 -21.31 23.45
C GLN A 1165 -4.62 -20.97 23.50
N GLU A 1166 -4.05 -20.77 24.70
CA GLU A 1166 -2.60 -20.53 24.86
C GLU A 1166 -1.79 -21.77 24.50
N LEU A 1167 -2.24 -22.97 24.93
CA LEU A 1167 -1.60 -24.23 24.60
C LEU A 1167 -1.62 -24.50 23.10
N GLN A 1168 -2.76 -24.26 22.43
CA GLN A 1168 -2.85 -24.33 20.97
C GLN A 1168 -1.93 -23.31 20.29
N ALA A 1169 -1.88 -22.06 20.76
CA ALA A 1169 -1.00 -21.03 20.19
C ALA A 1169 0.48 -21.45 20.27
N ALA A 1170 0.93 -21.90 21.43
CA ALA A 1170 2.29 -22.37 21.65
C ALA A 1170 2.63 -23.61 20.80
N PHE A 1171 1.70 -24.56 20.69
CA PHE A 1171 1.83 -25.75 19.83
C PHE A 1171 1.94 -25.37 18.35
N TRP A 1172 1.08 -24.45 17.86
CA TRP A 1172 1.16 -23.95 16.48
C TRP A 1172 2.49 -23.23 16.19
N VAL A 1173 3.07 -22.49 17.14
CA VAL A 1173 4.41 -21.90 16.94
C VAL A 1173 5.49 -22.99 16.80
N ALA A 1174 5.39 -24.09 17.55
CA ALA A 1174 6.32 -25.20 17.42
C ALA A 1174 6.17 -25.94 16.07
N GLN A 1175 4.94 -26.14 15.58
CA GLN A 1175 4.70 -26.70 14.25
C GLN A 1175 5.24 -25.77 13.14
N LEU A 1176 5.00 -24.46 13.23
CA LEU A 1176 5.55 -23.49 12.28
C LEU A 1176 7.10 -23.43 12.31
N ASP A 1177 7.73 -23.62 13.48
CA ASP A 1177 9.19 -23.76 13.58
C ASP A 1177 9.68 -25.09 12.96
N ARG A 1178 8.92 -26.18 13.06
CA ARG A 1178 9.22 -27.49 12.43
C ARG A 1178 9.07 -27.44 10.91
N GLU A 1179 7.98 -26.88 10.39
CA GLU A 1179 7.78 -26.63 8.94
C GLU A 1179 8.92 -25.81 8.35
N ALA A 1180 9.42 -24.82 9.11
CA ALA A 1180 10.59 -24.02 8.75
C ALA A 1180 11.94 -24.75 8.97
N LYS A 1181 11.95 -26.08 9.15
CA LYS A 1181 13.10 -26.95 9.42
C LYS A 1181 13.96 -26.54 10.63
N LYS A 1182 13.42 -25.81 11.60
CA LYS A 1182 14.12 -25.35 12.83
C LYS A 1182 13.91 -26.33 13.97
N THR A 1183 14.33 -27.58 13.76
CA THR A 1183 14.07 -28.73 14.64
C THR A 1183 14.41 -28.47 16.11
N ASP A 1184 15.54 -27.84 16.41
CA ASP A 1184 15.94 -27.54 17.81
C ASP A 1184 15.07 -26.47 18.47
N LYS A 1185 14.55 -25.50 17.70
CA LYS A 1185 13.63 -24.47 18.22
C LYS A 1185 12.24 -25.04 18.45
N ALA A 1186 11.75 -25.89 17.55
CA ALA A 1186 10.52 -26.66 17.74
C ALA A 1186 10.61 -27.59 18.96
N LEU A 1187 11.73 -28.31 19.09
CA LEU A 1187 11.99 -29.21 20.22
C LEU A 1187 12.05 -28.45 21.55
N LYS A 1188 12.79 -27.33 21.63
CA LYS A 1188 12.84 -26.48 22.84
C LYS A 1188 11.43 -26.01 23.26
N ARG A 1189 10.66 -25.48 22.31
CA ARG A 1189 9.28 -25.02 22.57
C ARG A 1189 8.36 -26.13 23.05
N LEU A 1190 8.43 -27.33 22.46
CA LEU A 1190 7.61 -28.45 22.88
C LEU A 1190 8.01 -28.97 24.27
N LYS A 1191 9.30 -28.89 24.67
CA LYS A 1191 9.72 -29.18 26.04
C LYS A 1191 9.16 -28.16 27.03
N GLU A 1192 9.27 -26.86 26.73
CA GLU A 1192 8.71 -25.76 27.54
C GLU A 1192 7.18 -25.91 27.68
N LEU A 1193 6.49 -26.26 26.60
CA LEU A 1193 5.05 -26.48 26.58
C LEU A 1193 4.63 -27.72 27.36
N ALA A 1194 5.37 -28.83 27.24
CA ALA A 1194 5.16 -30.04 28.03
C ALA A 1194 5.44 -29.86 29.54
N GLY A 1195 6.20 -28.82 29.92
CA GLY A 1195 6.41 -28.43 31.31
C GLY A 1195 5.23 -27.69 31.95
N ARG A 1196 4.22 -27.27 31.18
CA ARG A 1196 3.01 -26.62 31.73
C ARG A 1196 2.08 -27.65 32.39
N LYS A 1197 1.22 -27.18 33.30
CA LYS A 1197 0.17 -27.99 33.93
C LYS A 1197 -0.92 -28.37 32.92
N ILE A 1198 -0.68 -29.43 32.14
CA ILE A 1198 -1.59 -29.96 31.11
C ILE A 1198 -2.20 -31.28 31.60
N ALA A 1199 -3.53 -31.43 31.51
CA ALA A 1199 -4.22 -32.65 31.93
C ALA A 1199 -3.89 -33.85 31.01
N LYS A 1200 -3.57 -35.00 31.60
CA LYS A 1200 -3.12 -36.23 30.88
C LYS A 1200 -4.17 -36.87 29.96
N ASN A 1201 -5.43 -36.44 30.07
CA ASN A 1201 -6.56 -36.83 29.24
C ASN A 1201 -6.86 -35.84 28.10
N SER A 1202 -6.20 -34.67 28.07
CA SER A 1202 -6.43 -33.67 27.03
C SER A 1202 -5.84 -34.10 25.67
N SER A 1203 -6.48 -33.64 24.59
CA SER A 1203 -5.97 -33.81 23.21
C SER A 1203 -4.56 -33.23 23.04
N MET A 1204 -4.32 -32.08 23.65
CA MET A 1204 -3.06 -31.35 23.56
C MET A 1204 -1.90 -32.09 24.26
N TYR A 1205 -2.16 -32.79 25.38
CA TYR A 1205 -1.16 -33.67 26.04
C TYR A 1205 -0.64 -34.75 25.09
N VAL A 1206 -1.55 -35.40 24.35
CA VAL A 1206 -1.21 -36.41 23.34
C VAL A 1206 -0.41 -35.80 22.20
N GLN A 1207 -0.88 -34.68 21.63
CA GLN A 1207 -0.24 -34.04 20.49
C GLN A 1207 1.19 -33.56 20.82
N ILE A 1208 1.38 -32.90 21.97
CA ILE A 1208 2.71 -32.42 22.40
C ILE A 1208 3.68 -33.59 22.60
N HIS A 1209 3.28 -34.64 23.34
CA HIS A 1209 4.20 -35.75 23.59
C HIS A 1209 4.43 -36.64 22.36
N PHE A 1210 3.48 -36.74 21.44
CA PHE A 1210 3.67 -37.45 20.18
C PHE A 1210 4.71 -36.74 19.30
N GLU A 1211 4.64 -35.40 19.25
CA GLU A 1211 5.59 -34.59 18.49
C GLU A 1211 6.97 -34.52 19.15
N LEU A 1212 7.05 -34.47 20.49
CA LEU A 1212 8.32 -34.67 21.20
C LEU A 1212 8.95 -36.02 20.87
N GLY A 1213 8.17 -37.11 20.94
CA GLY A 1213 8.62 -38.44 20.55
C GLY A 1213 9.13 -38.48 19.10
N THR A 1214 8.44 -37.80 18.19
CA THR A 1214 8.81 -37.73 16.77
C THR A 1214 10.07 -36.89 16.51
N LEU A 1215 10.24 -35.75 17.17
CA LEU A 1215 11.45 -34.93 17.04
C LEU A 1215 12.67 -35.59 17.71
N TYR A 1216 12.50 -36.27 18.84
CA TYR A 1216 13.59 -37.04 19.45
C TYR A 1216 13.97 -38.28 18.62
N HIS A 1217 13.00 -38.96 18.00
CA HIS A 1217 13.24 -40.07 17.07
C HIS A 1217 14.05 -39.56 15.86
N PHE A 1218 13.64 -38.44 15.25
CA PHE A 1218 14.36 -37.82 14.12
C PHE A 1218 15.79 -37.35 14.47
N LYS A 1219 16.07 -37.07 15.75
CA LYS A 1219 17.43 -36.73 16.24
C LYS A 1219 18.17 -37.95 16.82
N GLU A 1220 17.69 -39.18 16.58
CA GLU A 1220 18.29 -40.44 17.07
C GLU A 1220 18.45 -40.51 18.60
N GLN A 1221 17.67 -39.72 19.35
CA GLN A 1221 17.66 -39.72 20.82
C GLN A 1221 16.69 -40.79 21.33
N TRP A 1222 17.00 -42.05 21.00
CA TRP A 1222 16.14 -43.22 21.15
C TRP A 1222 15.50 -43.36 22.55
N LYS A 1223 16.28 -43.25 23.62
CA LYS A 1223 15.78 -43.32 25.01
C LYS A 1223 14.75 -42.21 25.33
N SER A 1224 14.96 -40.99 24.82
CA SER A 1224 14.02 -39.86 24.94
C SER A 1224 12.77 -40.02 24.08
N ALA A 1225 12.92 -40.49 22.83
CA ALA A 1225 11.82 -40.79 21.93
C ALA A 1225 10.87 -41.85 22.51
N LEU A 1226 11.45 -42.96 22.99
CA LEU A 1226 10.74 -44.07 23.63
C LEU A 1226 9.94 -43.60 24.85
N ARG A 1227 10.54 -42.77 25.72
CA ARG A 1227 9.85 -42.18 26.89
C ARG A 1227 8.59 -41.43 26.47
N HIS A 1228 8.67 -40.57 25.46
CA HIS A 1228 7.54 -39.75 25.03
C HIS A 1228 6.46 -40.54 24.28
N TYR A 1229 6.82 -41.51 23.43
CA TYR A 1229 5.83 -42.41 22.83
C TYR A 1229 5.12 -43.28 23.86
N ARG A 1230 5.81 -43.76 24.91
CA ARG A 1230 5.19 -44.48 26.03
C ARG A 1230 4.17 -43.63 26.79
N LEU A 1231 4.41 -42.32 26.97
CA LEU A 1231 3.44 -41.40 27.59
C LEU A 1231 2.16 -41.29 26.75
N VAL A 1232 2.29 -41.18 25.42
CA VAL A 1232 1.12 -41.13 24.51
C VAL A 1232 0.36 -42.46 24.48
N ALA A 1233 1.06 -43.59 24.42
CA ALA A 1233 0.46 -44.92 24.43
C ALA A 1233 -0.42 -45.19 25.67
N LYS A 1234 -0.02 -44.63 26.83
CA LYS A 1234 -0.70 -44.75 28.13
C LYS A 1234 -1.74 -43.63 28.41
N ALA A 1235 -1.78 -42.55 27.61
CA ALA A 1235 -2.71 -41.43 27.84
C ALA A 1235 -4.19 -41.85 27.66
N ARG A 1236 -5.09 -41.34 28.52
CA ARG A 1236 -6.55 -41.55 28.45
C ARG A 1236 -7.20 -40.47 27.58
N ALA A 1237 -6.97 -40.51 26.27
CA ALA A 1237 -7.36 -39.44 25.34
C ALA A 1237 -8.69 -39.71 24.58
N PRO A 1238 -9.33 -38.68 24.01
CA PRO A 1238 -10.56 -38.81 23.20
C PRO A 1238 -10.42 -39.77 22.01
N ALA A 1239 -11.55 -40.34 21.57
CA ALA A 1239 -11.60 -41.35 20.51
C ALA A 1239 -10.95 -40.90 19.18
N GLU A 1240 -11.09 -39.63 18.84
CA GLU A 1240 -10.52 -38.98 17.65
C GLU A 1240 -8.99 -39.11 17.54
N LEU A 1241 -8.27 -39.30 18.66
CA LEU A 1241 -6.81 -39.45 18.69
C LEU A 1241 -6.33 -40.91 18.82
N LYS A 1242 -7.22 -41.89 18.59
CA LYS A 1242 -6.89 -43.33 18.60
C LYS A 1242 -5.74 -43.67 17.65
N GLN A 1243 -5.66 -43.02 16.49
CA GLN A 1243 -4.57 -43.18 15.52
C GLN A 1243 -3.19 -42.81 16.10
N PHE A 1244 -3.07 -41.62 16.73
CA PHE A 1244 -1.81 -41.18 17.37
C PHE A 1244 -1.36 -42.12 18.50
N ARG A 1245 -2.30 -42.68 19.26
CA ARG A 1245 -2.01 -43.66 20.32
C ARG A 1245 -1.52 -44.99 19.76
N ASN A 1246 -2.12 -45.47 18.67
CA ASN A 1246 -1.69 -46.69 17.99
C ASN A 1246 -0.30 -46.51 17.37
N ALA A 1247 -0.08 -45.42 16.62
CA ALA A 1247 1.23 -45.09 16.05
C ALA A 1247 2.32 -44.94 17.12
N ALA A 1248 2.00 -44.34 18.28
CA ALA A 1248 2.95 -44.24 19.40
C ALA A 1248 3.27 -45.61 20.02
N ARG A 1249 2.29 -46.52 20.14
CA ARG A 1249 2.53 -47.89 20.62
C ARG A 1249 3.46 -48.67 19.69
N GLN A 1250 3.21 -48.59 18.39
CA GLN A 1250 4.05 -49.22 17.37
C GLN A 1250 5.48 -48.67 17.42
N LYS A 1251 5.66 -47.34 17.32
CA LYS A 1251 6.99 -46.71 17.40
C LYS A 1251 7.72 -46.96 18.72
N ALA A 1252 6.99 -47.06 19.84
CA ALA A 1252 7.58 -47.46 21.11
C ALA A 1252 8.08 -48.92 21.10
N LYS A 1253 7.37 -49.84 20.45
CA LYS A 1253 7.80 -51.24 20.31
C LYS A 1253 9.02 -51.36 19.37
N GLU A 1254 9.02 -50.65 18.26
CA GLU A 1254 10.14 -50.59 17.31
C GLU A 1254 11.43 -50.09 17.98
N ILE A 1255 11.37 -48.96 18.71
CA ILE A 1255 12.54 -48.40 19.40
C ILE A 1255 12.99 -49.28 20.58
N ASP A 1256 12.07 -49.92 21.31
CA ASP A 1256 12.41 -50.82 22.42
C ASP A 1256 13.13 -52.09 21.92
N ASN A 1257 12.67 -52.66 20.80
CA ASN A 1257 13.35 -53.77 20.13
C ASN A 1257 14.74 -53.36 19.62
N TYR A 1258 14.86 -52.19 19.00
CA TYR A 1258 16.14 -51.66 18.52
C TYR A 1258 17.15 -51.44 19.66
N LEU A 1259 16.72 -50.82 20.76
CA LEU A 1259 17.59 -50.63 21.94
C LEU A 1259 18.03 -51.97 22.56
N LYS A 1260 17.14 -52.95 22.66
CA LYS A 1260 17.49 -54.31 23.10
C LYS A 1260 18.47 -55.00 22.16
N SER A 1261 18.35 -54.79 20.84
CA SER A 1261 19.32 -55.35 19.89
C SER A 1261 20.71 -54.73 20.04
N ILE A 1262 20.81 -53.45 20.42
CA ILE A 1262 22.10 -52.81 20.75
C ILE A 1262 22.65 -53.35 22.06
N GLU A 1263 21.83 -53.41 23.12
CA GLU A 1263 22.26 -53.92 24.44
C GLU A 1263 22.57 -55.43 24.44
N ALA A 1264 22.14 -56.18 23.41
CA ALA A 1264 22.54 -57.58 23.16
C ALA A 1264 23.69 -57.74 22.13
N SER A 1265 24.17 -56.63 21.56
CA SER A 1265 25.34 -56.59 20.64
C SER A 1265 26.57 -55.92 21.28
N GLN A 1266 26.47 -55.55 22.56
CA GLN A 1266 27.52 -55.02 23.42
C GLN A 1266 27.87 -56.05 24.49
#